data_AF-A0A1R3I0G6-F1
#
_entry.id   AF-A0A1R3I0G6-F1
#
_cell.length_a   1.000
_cell.length_b   1.000
_cell.length_c   1.000
_cell.angle_alpha   90.00
_cell.angle_beta   90.00
_cell.angle_gamma   90.00
#
_symmetry.space_group_name_H-M   'P 1'
#
loop_
_entity.id
_entity.type
_entity.pdbx_description
1 polymer ?
#
loop_
_entity_poly.entity_id
_entity_poly.type
_entity_poly.pdbx_seq_one_letter_code
_entity_poly.pdbx_strand_id
1 'polypeptide(L)'
;MPAVYGARLTTFEDSEKESEYGYVRKVSGPVVVADGMAGAAMYELVRVGHDNLIGEIIRLEGDSATIQVYEETAGLTVNDPVLRTHKPLSVELGPGILGNIFDGIQRPLKTIAKRSGDVYIPRGVSVPALDKDILWEFQPKKIGEGDLLTGGDLYATVSENSLIEHRVSLPPDAMGKITYIAPPGQYSLKDTVLELEFQGVKKQFTMLQTWPVRTPRPVASKLAADTPLLTGQRVLDALFPSVLGGTCAIPGAFGCGKTVISQALSKYSNSDAVVYVGCGERGNEMAEVLMDFPQLTMTLPDGREESVMKRTTLVANTSNMPVAAREASIYTGITIAEYFRDMGYNVSMMADSTSRWAEALREISGRLAEMPADSGYPAYLAARLASFYERAGKVKCLGGPERTGSVTIVGAVSPPGGDFSDPVTSATLSIVQVFWGLDKKLAQRKHFPSVNWLISYSKYSGALESFYEKFDPDFISIRTKAREVLQREDDLNEIVQLVGKDALAETDKITLETAKLLREDYLAQNAFTPYDKFCPFYKSVWMMRNIIHFNTLANQAVEKAAGMDGQKITYTLIKHRLGDLFYRLVSQKFEDPAEGEEALVAKFQKLHDDLTAGFRALEDEMSKQEAKESIVYSYTKSFNAFAAKLSKNEAETLMEMDEVVSVIPNQYRKLHTTKSWDFIGLPLTAKRNLNLERDIIVGLLDTGAKYFKLDGFTDPADILSPIDVDGHGTHTSSTLAGNQVRNASLYGLAKGTARGAVPSARVAMYKVCWASSGCADMDILAAFDDAVSDGVDIISISIGGATQDFVTDSISVGAFHALKKGILTVASAGNEGPSLTSISNYAPWLLTVAATGIDRQFRSTVKLGNGKTISGIGINTFDPKQSSYPIVSGADVALNSENKENARFCFDNSLDPGKVKGRLVFCQLGQWGADSVVKGIGGVGTIVESDQYLDTAQIFMAPATMVNDTVGETVQDYIHSTRSPSAVIYQSQELKTSAPFVASFSSRGPSPSSHLLKPDIAAPGVDILAAYTLRKTLTGLKGDTQHSKFTLLSGTSMACPHVAGVAAYVKSFHPTWSAAAIKSAIMTTANPMSQRVNKDAEFAYGAGQLNPSRALNPGLVYEMDEMSYIQFLCHEGFSGSSIAHLIGVKSLNCSSLLPGFGYDALNYPSMQLYLKNTQQQTIGVFHRRVTNVGPPSVYNVTIKAPKGVEIAVRPTSLLFTRPLQKRSFKVVVKAKPMAGTTFKVLSASLVWKSIHHIVRSPIVVYTLQD
;
A
#
# COMPACT_ATOMS: atom_id res chain seq x y z
N MET A 1 -51.71 62.56 17.71
CA MET A 1 -52.65 63.59 18.24
C MET A 1 -53.92 62.86 18.67
N PRO A 2 -54.61 63.21 19.76
CA PRO A 2 -54.53 64.45 20.55
C PRO A 2 -53.27 64.58 21.42
N ALA A 3 -53.21 65.64 22.23
CA ALA A 3 -52.04 65.99 23.05
C ALA A 3 -52.22 65.62 24.52
N VAL A 4 -51.16 65.11 25.14
CA VAL A 4 -50.97 65.08 26.59
C VAL A 4 -49.58 65.63 26.88
N TYR A 5 -49.50 66.94 27.16
CA TYR A 5 -48.30 67.53 27.78
C TYR A 5 -48.30 67.13 29.27
N GLY A 6 -47.99 65.87 29.55
CA GLY A 6 -47.71 65.39 30.89
C GLY A 6 -46.44 66.04 31.43
N ALA A 7 -46.43 66.36 32.73
CA ALA A 7 -45.29 67.04 33.34
C ALA A 7 -44.00 66.21 33.20
N ARG A 8 -42.89 66.88 32.90
CA ARG A 8 -41.55 66.33 33.14
C ARG A 8 -41.39 66.14 34.65
N LEU A 9 -41.54 64.90 35.11
CA LEU A 9 -41.20 64.50 36.47
C LEU A 9 -39.70 64.73 36.69
N THR A 10 -39.36 65.68 37.55
CA THR A 10 -37.99 65.90 38.02
C THR A 10 -37.64 64.82 39.03
N THR A 11 -37.19 63.66 38.55
CA THR A 11 -36.71 62.55 39.41
C THR A 11 -35.21 62.65 39.63
N PHE A 12 -34.83 63.64 40.43
CA PHE A 12 -33.70 63.55 41.34
C PHE A 12 -34.32 63.55 42.75
N GLU A 13 -33.85 62.69 43.65
CA GLU A 13 -34.37 62.68 45.03
C GLU A 13 -33.65 63.76 45.85
N ASP A 14 -34.38 64.50 46.70
CA ASP A 14 -33.83 65.53 47.61
C ASP A 14 -32.94 64.94 48.74
N SER A 15 -32.37 63.76 48.53
CA SER A 15 -31.56 62.96 49.46
C SER A 15 -30.07 62.88 49.05
N GLU A 16 -29.74 63.19 47.80
CA GLU A 16 -28.38 63.16 47.25
C GLU A 16 -27.63 64.48 47.51
N LYS A 17 -26.29 64.45 47.62
CA LYS A 17 -25.50 65.65 47.96
C LYS A 17 -24.95 66.36 46.71
N GLU A 18 -25.00 67.69 46.68
CA GLU A 18 -24.37 68.50 45.61
C GLU A 18 -22.89 68.16 45.37
N SER A 19 -22.15 67.72 46.40
CA SER A 19 -20.74 67.29 46.30
C SER A 19 -20.52 66.00 45.50
N GLU A 20 -21.56 65.23 45.21
CA GLU A 20 -21.46 63.93 44.55
C GLU A 20 -21.61 64.04 43.01
N TYR A 21 -21.99 65.22 42.49
CA TYR A 21 -22.11 65.50 41.05
C TYR A 21 -20.85 66.15 40.43
N GLY A 22 -20.53 65.76 39.20
CA GLY A 22 -19.73 66.54 38.24
C GLY A 22 -20.61 67.17 37.15
N TYR A 23 -20.00 67.82 36.15
CA TYR A 23 -20.71 68.56 35.10
C TYR A 23 -20.14 68.27 33.70
N VAL A 24 -21.01 68.03 32.72
CA VAL A 24 -20.64 67.74 31.33
C VAL A 24 -19.94 68.92 30.68
N ARG A 25 -18.65 68.76 30.36
CA ARG A 25 -17.81 69.74 29.66
C ARG A 25 -17.89 69.61 28.15
N LYS A 26 -17.96 68.37 27.63
CA LYS A 26 -17.92 68.06 26.20
C LYS A 26 -18.66 66.77 25.88
N VAL A 27 -19.47 66.76 24.81
CA VAL A 27 -20.09 65.55 24.24
C VAL A 27 -19.48 65.29 22.86
N SER A 28 -19.17 64.03 22.53
CA SER A 28 -18.46 63.64 21.30
C SER A 28 -18.90 62.25 20.81
N GLY A 29 -20.17 62.12 20.42
CA GLY A 29 -20.79 60.83 20.18
C GLY A 29 -21.06 60.10 21.50
N PRO A 30 -20.75 58.80 21.64
CA PRO A 30 -20.97 58.06 22.88
C PRO A 30 -20.00 58.44 24.01
N VAL A 31 -18.95 59.23 23.71
CA VAL A 31 -17.97 59.69 24.71
C VAL A 31 -18.35 61.08 25.21
N VAL A 32 -18.43 61.22 26.52
CA VAL A 32 -18.71 62.46 27.26
C VAL A 32 -17.52 62.75 28.17
N VAL A 33 -17.10 64.00 28.30
CA VAL A 33 -16.11 64.44 29.29
C VAL A 33 -16.82 65.34 30.29
N ALA A 34 -16.64 65.06 31.57
CA ALA A 34 -17.17 65.85 32.68
C ALA A 34 -16.05 66.34 33.59
N ASP A 35 -16.17 67.57 34.09
CA ASP A 35 -15.27 68.18 35.09
C ASP A 35 -15.95 68.14 36.48
N GLY A 36 -15.22 68.36 37.58
CA GLY A 36 -15.74 68.22 38.95
C GLY A 36 -15.85 66.77 39.43
N MET A 37 -15.09 65.84 38.84
CA MET A 37 -15.21 64.40 39.09
C MET A 37 -14.17 63.85 40.09
N ALA A 38 -13.44 64.72 40.81
CA ALA A 38 -12.48 64.35 41.85
C ALA A 38 -13.05 63.33 42.86
N GLY A 39 -12.41 62.17 42.97
CA GLY A 39 -12.83 61.06 43.83
C GLY A 39 -13.71 60.00 43.15
N ALA A 40 -14.00 60.13 41.85
CA ALA A 40 -14.57 59.03 41.07
C ALA A 40 -13.52 57.96 40.71
N ALA A 41 -13.94 56.70 40.58
CA ALA A 41 -13.07 55.57 40.23
C ALA A 41 -13.09 55.23 38.72
N MET A 42 -12.04 54.56 38.24
CA MET A 42 -12.03 53.97 36.90
C MET A 42 -12.97 52.76 36.85
N TYR A 43 -13.74 52.64 35.76
CA TYR A 43 -14.86 51.70 35.59
C TYR A 43 -16.03 51.90 36.58
N GLU A 44 -16.13 53.07 37.22
CA GLU A 44 -17.32 53.44 38.01
C GLU A 44 -18.51 53.76 37.10
N LEU A 45 -19.71 53.33 37.50
CA LEU A 45 -20.97 53.66 36.84
C LEU A 45 -21.44 55.08 37.27
N VAL A 46 -21.95 55.85 36.31
CA VAL A 46 -22.46 57.21 36.50
C VAL A 46 -23.83 57.39 35.84
N ARG A 47 -24.60 58.39 36.29
CA ARG A 47 -25.81 58.87 35.59
C ARG A 47 -25.53 60.24 34.97
N VAL A 48 -25.77 60.39 33.68
CA VAL A 48 -25.38 61.55 32.87
C VAL A 48 -26.63 62.29 32.38
N GLY A 49 -26.68 63.59 32.69
CA GLY A 49 -27.71 64.52 32.27
C GLY A 49 -29.06 64.35 32.96
N HIS A 50 -29.99 65.26 32.65
CA HIS A 50 -31.32 65.29 33.25
C HIS A 50 -32.18 64.06 32.92
N ASP A 51 -31.87 63.35 31.83
CA ASP A 51 -32.49 62.06 31.47
C ASP A 51 -31.87 60.89 32.28
N ASN A 52 -30.87 61.11 33.16
CA ASN A 52 -30.21 60.08 34.00
C ASN A 52 -29.65 58.87 33.22
N LEU A 53 -29.05 59.15 32.05
CA LEU A 53 -28.49 58.15 31.13
C LEU A 53 -27.35 57.38 31.79
N ILE A 54 -27.29 56.06 31.61
CA ILE A 54 -26.23 55.25 32.25
C ILE A 54 -24.92 55.38 31.47
N GLY A 55 -23.81 55.61 32.17
CA GLY A 55 -22.45 55.57 31.62
C GLY A 55 -21.43 54.95 32.57
N GLU A 56 -20.21 54.75 32.06
CA GLU A 56 -19.06 54.20 32.80
C GLU A 56 -17.81 55.08 32.59
N ILE A 57 -17.06 55.34 33.66
CA ILE A 57 -15.80 56.11 33.58
C ILE A 57 -14.68 55.25 33.02
N ILE A 58 -14.03 55.74 31.95
CA ILE A 58 -12.98 54.98 31.23
C ILE A 58 -11.61 55.67 31.24
N ARG A 59 -11.53 56.99 31.46
CA ARG A 59 -10.27 57.72 31.68
C ARG A 59 -10.45 58.81 32.73
N LEU A 60 -9.41 59.05 33.54
CA LEU A 60 -9.36 60.12 34.55
C LEU A 60 -8.12 60.97 34.31
N GLU A 61 -8.29 62.29 34.20
CA GLU A 61 -7.25 63.27 33.91
C GLU A 61 -7.37 64.45 34.89
N GLY A 62 -6.81 64.27 36.09
CA GLY A 62 -6.96 65.21 37.20
C GLY A 62 -8.38 65.19 37.77
N ASP A 63 -9.12 66.28 37.58
CA ASP A 63 -10.53 66.43 37.97
C ASP A 63 -11.50 66.16 36.80
N SER A 64 -10.98 65.98 35.58
CA SER A 64 -11.78 65.62 34.40
C SER A 64 -11.92 64.10 34.27
N ALA A 65 -13.15 63.60 34.12
CA ALA A 65 -13.44 62.20 33.78
C ALA A 65 -13.97 62.06 32.35
N THR A 66 -13.41 61.11 31.59
CA THR A 66 -13.97 60.66 30.32
C THR A 66 -14.89 59.46 30.58
N ILE A 67 -16.14 59.61 30.17
CA ILE A 67 -17.27 58.71 30.39
C ILE A 67 -17.73 58.14 29.05
N GLN A 68 -17.95 56.83 29.03
CA GLN A 68 -18.60 56.10 27.93
C GLN A 68 -20.08 55.90 28.28
N VAL A 69 -20.98 56.50 27.51
CA VAL A 69 -22.43 56.43 27.76
C VAL A 69 -23.03 55.20 27.05
N TYR A 70 -23.83 54.42 27.78
CA TYR A 70 -24.52 53.22 27.29
C TYR A 70 -25.83 53.50 26.55
N GLU A 71 -26.27 54.75 26.55
CA GLU A 71 -27.47 55.25 25.86
C GLU A 71 -27.12 56.31 24.79
N GLU A 72 -28.11 56.76 24.02
CA GLU A 72 -27.90 57.85 23.05
C GLU A 72 -27.69 59.19 23.75
N THR A 73 -26.53 59.83 23.50
CA THR A 73 -26.17 61.16 24.01
C THR A 73 -26.87 62.32 23.28
N ALA A 74 -27.82 62.03 22.39
CA ALA A 74 -28.46 63.00 21.50
C ALA A 74 -29.39 63.97 22.27
N GLY A 75 -28.88 65.15 22.58
CA GLY A 75 -29.62 66.18 23.34
C GLY A 75 -29.13 66.39 24.77
N LEU A 76 -28.04 65.73 25.19
CA LEU A 76 -27.25 66.22 26.32
C LEU A 76 -26.65 67.59 25.99
N THR A 77 -26.60 68.48 26.97
CA THR A 77 -25.99 69.81 26.85
C THR A 77 -24.73 69.97 27.72
N VAL A 78 -24.01 71.07 27.53
CA VAL A 78 -22.85 71.44 28.37
C VAL A 78 -23.37 72.01 29.68
N ASN A 79 -22.74 71.65 30.78
CA ASN A 79 -23.16 71.82 32.18
C ASN A 79 -24.34 70.92 32.62
N ASP A 80 -24.72 69.91 31.84
CA ASP A 80 -25.58 68.82 32.32
C ASP A 80 -24.93 68.12 33.54
N PRO A 81 -25.70 67.75 34.59
CA PRO A 81 -25.14 67.12 35.78
C PRO A 81 -24.72 65.67 35.53
N VAL A 82 -23.74 65.18 36.29
CA VAL A 82 -23.25 63.80 36.27
C VAL A 82 -23.16 63.24 37.69
N LEU A 83 -24.10 62.37 38.06
CA LEU A 83 -24.12 61.70 39.36
C LEU A 83 -23.17 60.49 39.39
N ARG A 84 -22.44 60.35 40.50
CA ARG A 84 -21.56 59.21 40.79
C ARG A 84 -22.28 58.15 41.61
N THR A 85 -22.03 56.86 41.34
CA THR A 85 -22.70 55.75 42.06
C THR A 85 -21.76 54.93 42.94
N HIS A 86 -20.46 55.22 42.90
CA HIS A 86 -19.39 54.57 43.66
C HIS A 86 -19.34 53.04 43.53
N LYS A 87 -19.90 52.50 42.43
CA LYS A 87 -19.95 51.08 42.10
C LYS A 87 -19.64 50.89 40.61
N PRO A 88 -18.93 49.83 40.23
CA PRO A 88 -18.77 49.46 38.82
C PRO A 88 -20.07 48.87 38.25
N LEU A 89 -20.15 48.76 36.92
CA LEU A 89 -21.26 48.07 36.25
C LEU A 89 -21.45 46.65 36.84
N SER A 90 -22.61 46.42 37.43
CA SER A 90 -22.93 45.23 38.22
C SER A 90 -24.32 44.71 37.87
N VAL A 91 -24.48 43.39 37.89
CA VAL A 91 -25.75 42.70 37.61
C VAL A 91 -26.44 42.24 38.88
N GLU A 92 -27.77 42.25 38.88
CA GLU A 92 -28.61 41.62 39.89
C GLU A 92 -28.71 40.11 39.60
N LEU A 93 -28.35 39.28 40.58
CA LEU A 93 -28.32 37.82 40.49
C LEU A 93 -29.25 37.22 41.55
N GLY A 94 -30.21 36.38 41.14
CA GLY A 94 -31.20 35.74 42.00
C GLY A 94 -32.35 35.11 41.20
N PRO A 95 -33.40 34.59 41.87
CA PRO A 95 -34.57 34.01 41.21
C PRO A 95 -35.30 35.00 40.29
N GLY A 96 -35.76 34.54 39.12
CA GLY A 96 -36.43 35.35 38.11
C GLY A 96 -35.55 35.74 36.90
N ILE A 97 -34.40 35.09 36.73
CA ILE A 97 -33.50 35.28 35.58
C ILE A 97 -33.91 34.39 34.40
N LEU A 98 -34.34 33.16 34.67
CA LEU A 98 -34.68 32.18 33.64
C LEU A 98 -36.00 32.54 32.95
N GLY A 99 -36.02 32.46 31.61
CA GLY A 99 -37.16 32.86 30.78
C GLY A 99 -37.32 34.37 30.59
N ASN A 100 -36.48 35.20 31.22
CA ASN A 100 -36.47 36.65 31.03
C ASN A 100 -35.55 37.09 29.88
N ILE A 101 -35.84 38.28 29.36
CA ILE A 101 -35.20 38.88 28.19
C ILE A 101 -34.68 40.27 28.57
N PHE A 102 -33.37 40.43 28.57
CA PHE A 102 -32.65 41.60 29.03
C PHE A 102 -32.04 42.40 27.87
N ASP A 103 -31.80 43.70 28.05
CA ASP A 103 -30.85 44.46 27.21
C ASP A 103 -29.39 44.26 27.70
N GLY A 104 -28.42 44.91 27.03
CA GLY A 104 -27.00 44.78 27.36
C GLY A 104 -26.61 45.22 28.78
N ILE A 105 -27.43 46.03 29.44
CA ILE A 105 -27.27 46.52 30.82
C ILE A 105 -28.33 45.93 31.77
N GLN A 106 -28.81 44.72 31.46
CA GLN A 106 -29.68 43.88 32.28
C GLN A 106 -31.11 44.42 32.54
N ARG A 107 -31.66 45.30 31.70
CA ARG A 107 -33.05 45.77 31.87
C ARG A 107 -34.06 44.87 31.14
N PRO A 108 -35.14 44.42 31.80
CA PRO A 108 -36.11 43.49 31.20
C PRO A 108 -37.01 44.17 30.15
N LEU A 109 -36.81 43.79 28.87
CA LEU A 109 -37.50 44.41 27.72
C LEU A 109 -39.03 44.30 27.80
N LYS A 110 -39.53 43.16 28.30
CA LYS A 110 -40.97 42.88 28.50
C LYS A 110 -41.62 43.82 29.52
N THR A 111 -40.85 44.29 30.51
CA THR A 111 -41.31 45.23 31.54
C THR A 111 -41.19 46.67 31.04
N ILE A 112 -40.15 46.99 30.27
CA ILE A 112 -40.03 48.30 29.59
C ILE A 112 -41.26 48.53 28.69
N ALA A 113 -41.55 47.63 27.76
CA ALA A 113 -42.68 47.78 26.81
C ALA A 113 -44.04 47.91 27.52
N LYS A 114 -44.26 47.17 28.61
CA LYS A 114 -45.46 47.30 29.46
C LYS A 114 -45.56 48.66 30.17
N ARG A 115 -44.43 49.26 30.56
CA ARG A 115 -44.37 50.51 31.33
C ARG A 115 -44.33 51.76 30.44
N SER A 116 -43.76 51.68 29.24
CA SER A 116 -43.81 52.74 28.23
C SER A 116 -45.17 52.81 27.53
N GLY A 117 -45.81 51.66 27.30
CA GLY A 117 -46.98 51.56 26.43
C GLY A 117 -46.65 51.73 24.94
N ASP A 118 -45.36 51.67 24.58
CA ASP A 118 -44.82 51.94 23.24
C ASP A 118 -43.80 50.86 22.85
N VAL A 119 -43.60 50.68 21.55
CA VAL A 119 -42.65 49.71 20.95
C VAL A 119 -41.20 50.19 21.03
N TYR A 120 -40.97 51.48 21.26
CA TYR A 120 -39.65 52.05 21.45
C TYR A 120 -39.20 51.98 22.91
N ILE A 121 -37.89 51.85 23.12
CA ILE A 121 -37.25 51.93 24.45
C ILE A 121 -37.01 53.42 24.76
N PRO A 122 -37.62 53.98 25.82
CA PRO A 122 -37.35 55.36 26.21
C PRO A 122 -35.91 55.50 26.73
N ARG A 123 -35.27 56.63 26.42
CA ARG A 123 -33.98 56.99 27.02
C ARG A 123 -34.15 57.28 28.52
N GLY A 124 -33.13 57.02 29.31
CA GLY A 124 -33.17 57.22 30.76
C GLY A 124 -34.02 56.19 31.52
N VAL A 125 -34.55 55.17 30.85
CA VAL A 125 -35.51 54.25 31.48
C VAL A 125 -34.85 53.41 32.58
N SER A 126 -35.16 53.78 33.83
CA SER A 126 -34.76 53.06 35.02
C SER A 126 -35.85 52.08 35.44
N VAL A 127 -35.57 50.79 35.29
CA VAL A 127 -36.38 49.65 35.76
C VAL A 127 -35.46 48.70 36.53
N PRO A 128 -35.95 47.99 37.57
CA PRO A 128 -35.17 46.93 38.22
C PRO A 128 -34.90 45.80 37.21
N ALA A 129 -33.80 45.07 37.39
CA ALA A 129 -33.48 43.96 36.50
C ALA A 129 -34.41 42.77 36.77
N LEU A 130 -34.57 42.39 38.03
CA LEU A 130 -35.51 41.35 38.47
C LEU A 130 -36.78 41.97 39.05
N ASP A 131 -37.91 41.27 38.87
CA ASP A 131 -39.19 41.69 39.44
C ASP A 131 -39.18 41.43 40.96
N LYS A 132 -39.27 42.51 41.73
CA LYS A 132 -39.09 42.50 43.19
C LYS A 132 -40.41 42.35 43.96
N ASP A 133 -41.52 42.17 43.25
CA ASP A 133 -42.87 41.97 43.81
C ASP A 133 -43.39 40.53 43.61
N ILE A 134 -42.67 39.71 42.84
CA ILE A 134 -42.93 38.26 42.75
C ILE A 134 -42.52 37.57 44.06
N LEU A 135 -43.43 36.75 44.59
CA LEU A 135 -43.18 35.86 45.73
C LEU A 135 -42.67 34.50 45.25
N TRP A 136 -41.58 34.04 45.83
CA TRP A 136 -40.93 32.76 45.55
C TRP A 136 -41.03 31.82 46.75
N GLU A 137 -41.21 30.52 46.49
CA GLU A 137 -41.15 29.51 47.55
C GLU A 137 -39.69 29.25 47.95
N PHE A 138 -39.35 29.63 49.18
CA PHE A 138 -38.03 29.47 49.79
C PHE A 138 -38.03 28.25 50.72
N GLN A 139 -37.04 27.37 50.55
CA GLN A 139 -36.81 26.22 51.40
C GLN A 139 -35.35 26.24 51.91
N PRO A 140 -35.10 26.53 53.20
CA PRO A 140 -33.76 26.47 53.77
C PRO A 140 -33.26 25.02 53.88
N LYS A 141 -31.95 24.81 53.75
CA LYS A 141 -31.34 23.50 53.98
C LYS A 141 -31.16 23.23 55.48
N LYS A 142 -30.63 22.04 55.81
CA LYS A 142 -30.34 21.59 57.19
C LYS A 142 -29.16 22.36 57.81
N ILE A 143 -29.38 23.63 58.13
CA ILE A 143 -28.42 24.57 58.73
C ILE A 143 -29.20 25.42 59.75
N GLY A 144 -28.61 25.72 60.91
CA GLY A 144 -29.28 26.40 62.03
C GLY A 144 -28.57 27.67 62.50
N GLU A 145 -29.19 28.36 63.47
CA GLU A 145 -28.56 29.49 64.15
C GLU A 145 -27.29 29.04 64.90
N GLY A 146 -26.22 29.82 64.78
CA GLY A 146 -24.90 29.53 65.34
C GLY A 146 -23.94 28.79 64.40
N ASP A 147 -24.43 28.16 63.32
CA ASP A 147 -23.59 27.53 62.30
C ASP A 147 -22.71 28.55 61.57
N LEU A 148 -21.57 28.09 61.05
CA LEU A 148 -20.62 28.90 60.28
C LEU A 148 -20.90 28.76 58.78
N LEU A 149 -21.03 29.89 58.08
CA LEU A 149 -21.09 29.95 56.61
C LEU A 149 -19.92 30.75 56.03
N THR A 150 -19.51 30.36 54.82
CA THR A 150 -18.47 31.00 54.00
C THR A 150 -18.97 31.28 52.58
N GLY A 151 -18.24 32.12 51.85
CA GLY A 151 -18.61 32.59 50.53
C GLY A 151 -18.84 31.43 49.54
N GLY A 152 -20.00 31.44 48.87
CA GLY A 152 -20.43 30.38 47.96
C GLY A 152 -21.20 29.22 48.60
N ASP A 153 -21.40 29.19 49.92
CA ASP A 153 -22.22 28.15 50.57
C ASP A 153 -23.69 28.21 50.11
N LEU A 154 -24.27 27.03 49.82
CA LEU A 154 -25.65 26.90 49.36
C LEU A 154 -26.62 26.71 50.53
N TYR A 155 -27.08 27.80 51.16
CA TYR A 155 -27.93 27.76 52.36
C TYR A 155 -29.40 27.40 52.09
N ALA A 156 -29.90 27.58 50.87
CA ALA A 156 -31.31 27.33 50.53
C ALA A 156 -31.55 26.92 49.07
N THR A 157 -32.80 26.56 48.77
CA THR A 157 -33.32 26.23 47.44
C THR A 157 -34.65 26.95 47.21
N VAL A 158 -34.85 27.42 45.98
CA VAL A 158 -36.05 28.13 45.52
C VAL A 158 -36.52 27.50 44.21
N SER A 159 -37.81 27.19 44.09
CA SER A 159 -38.38 26.62 42.87
C SER A 159 -38.68 27.72 41.84
N GLU A 160 -37.69 28.11 41.02
CA GLU A 160 -37.85 29.15 40.00
C GLU A 160 -38.67 28.66 38.79
N ASN A 161 -38.38 27.45 38.30
CA ASN A 161 -39.10 26.82 37.18
C ASN A 161 -39.21 25.31 37.42
N SER A 162 -40.13 24.65 36.71
CA SER A 162 -40.29 23.19 36.71
C SER A 162 -39.08 22.40 36.16
N LEU A 163 -38.09 23.08 35.58
CA LEU A 163 -36.83 22.50 35.09
C LEU A 163 -35.63 22.70 36.03
N ILE A 164 -35.59 23.81 36.79
CA ILE A 164 -34.39 24.24 37.52
C ILE A 164 -34.75 24.70 38.94
N GLU A 165 -34.12 24.06 39.91
CA GLU A 165 -34.07 24.48 41.31
C GLU A 165 -33.03 25.59 41.47
N HIS A 166 -33.46 26.79 41.80
CA HIS A 166 -32.56 27.92 42.01
C HIS A 166 -31.87 27.77 43.37
N ARG A 167 -30.57 27.51 43.37
CA ARG A 167 -29.78 27.22 44.58
C ARG A 167 -29.20 28.52 45.12
N VAL A 168 -29.85 29.08 46.14
CA VAL A 168 -29.45 30.37 46.73
C VAL A 168 -28.10 30.20 47.43
N SER A 169 -27.13 31.01 47.01
CA SER A 169 -25.73 30.98 47.45
C SER A 169 -25.37 32.24 48.23
N LEU A 170 -24.57 32.10 49.28
CA LEU A 170 -23.99 33.26 49.97
C LEU A 170 -22.99 33.98 49.03
N PRO A 171 -22.98 35.33 48.95
CA PRO A 171 -22.01 36.06 48.14
C PRO A 171 -20.56 35.73 48.51
N PRO A 172 -19.61 35.64 47.55
CA PRO A 172 -18.24 35.21 47.80
C PRO A 172 -17.48 36.00 48.87
N ASP A 173 -17.77 37.30 49.02
CA ASP A 173 -17.08 38.21 49.96
C ASP A 173 -17.66 38.16 51.39
N ALA A 174 -18.60 37.25 51.67
CA ALA A 174 -19.27 37.11 52.94
C ALA A 174 -18.89 35.80 53.65
N MET A 175 -18.61 35.90 54.94
CA MET A 175 -18.44 34.78 55.87
C MET A 175 -18.94 35.21 57.25
N GLY A 176 -19.36 34.28 58.10
CA GLY A 176 -19.82 34.60 59.45
C GLY A 176 -20.57 33.46 60.13
N LYS A 177 -21.09 33.72 61.32
CA LYS A 177 -22.05 32.84 62.00
C LYS A 177 -23.48 33.25 61.68
N ILE A 178 -24.37 32.28 61.47
CA ILE A 178 -25.81 32.55 61.33
C ILE A 178 -26.36 33.08 62.65
N THR A 179 -27.04 34.23 62.60
CA THR A 179 -27.79 34.79 63.73
C THR A 179 -29.30 34.86 63.51
N TYR A 180 -29.74 34.69 62.26
CA TYR A 180 -31.13 34.44 61.87
C TYR A 180 -31.16 33.78 60.48
N ILE A 181 -32.10 32.87 60.26
CA ILE A 181 -32.43 32.30 58.95
C ILE A 181 -33.95 32.17 58.83
N ALA A 182 -34.53 32.54 57.69
CA ALA A 182 -35.98 32.55 57.55
C ALA A 182 -36.56 31.12 57.44
N PRO A 183 -37.73 30.85 58.03
CA PRO A 183 -38.41 29.56 57.90
C PRO A 183 -38.92 29.32 56.47
N PRO A 184 -39.19 28.06 56.06
CA PRO A 184 -39.76 27.77 54.75
C PRO A 184 -41.10 28.50 54.53
N GLY A 185 -41.27 29.12 53.36
CA GLY A 185 -42.41 29.99 53.08
C GLY A 185 -42.29 30.75 51.75
N GLN A 186 -43.20 31.70 51.52
CA GLN A 186 -43.18 32.57 50.34
C GLN A 186 -42.58 33.94 50.69
N TYR A 187 -41.56 34.36 49.93
CA TYR A 187 -40.83 35.61 50.16
C TYR A 187 -40.56 36.35 48.84
N SER A 188 -40.46 37.68 48.89
CA SER A 188 -40.04 38.53 47.77
C SER A 188 -38.51 38.65 47.71
N LEU A 189 -37.99 39.19 46.60
CA LEU A 189 -36.56 39.52 46.48
C LEU A 189 -36.10 40.68 47.39
N LYS A 190 -37.03 41.37 48.09
CA LYS A 190 -36.75 42.44 49.06
C LYS A 190 -36.54 41.91 50.48
N ASP A 191 -37.08 40.74 50.80
CA ASP A 191 -37.12 40.25 52.16
C ASP A 191 -35.76 39.71 52.63
N THR A 192 -35.40 40.00 53.87
CA THR A 192 -34.16 39.50 54.48
C THR A 192 -34.35 38.05 54.89
N VAL A 193 -33.49 37.16 54.40
CA VAL A 193 -33.65 35.71 54.54
C VAL A 193 -32.55 35.07 55.40
N LEU A 194 -31.46 35.79 55.61
CA LEU A 194 -30.28 35.34 56.36
C LEU A 194 -29.59 36.55 57.01
N GLU A 195 -29.24 36.46 58.29
CA GLU A 195 -28.35 37.41 58.97
C GLU A 195 -27.07 36.73 59.45
N LEU A 196 -25.91 37.24 59.03
CA LEU A 196 -24.61 36.75 59.48
C LEU A 196 -23.91 37.76 60.39
N GLU A 197 -23.26 37.27 61.44
CA GLU A 197 -22.36 38.05 62.29
C GLU A 197 -20.90 37.66 62.03
N PHE A 198 -20.06 38.66 61.80
CA PHE A 198 -18.61 38.51 61.65
C PHE A 198 -17.89 39.67 62.33
N GLN A 199 -16.95 39.35 63.23
CA GLN A 199 -16.18 40.34 64.01
C GLN A 199 -17.06 41.38 64.75
N GLY A 200 -18.26 40.98 65.19
CA GLY A 200 -19.23 41.86 65.87
C GLY A 200 -20.06 42.75 64.94
N VAL A 201 -19.86 42.68 63.62
CA VAL A 201 -20.71 43.36 62.63
C VAL A 201 -21.74 42.36 62.10
N LYS A 202 -23.02 42.69 62.22
CA LYS A 202 -24.11 41.96 61.56
C LYS A 202 -24.34 42.47 60.14
N LYS A 203 -24.58 41.55 59.20
CA LYS A 203 -24.95 41.83 57.81
C LYS A 203 -26.19 41.03 57.42
N GLN A 204 -27.15 41.71 56.80
CA GLN A 204 -28.38 41.14 56.28
C GLN A 204 -28.19 40.72 54.81
N PHE A 205 -28.79 39.60 54.42
CA PHE A 205 -28.76 39.06 53.05
C PHE A 205 -30.17 38.71 52.58
N THR A 206 -30.51 39.12 51.36
CA THR A 206 -31.75 38.74 50.66
C THR A 206 -31.47 37.56 49.70
N MET A 207 -32.47 37.09 48.95
CA MET A 207 -32.23 36.14 47.84
C MET A 207 -31.45 36.76 46.66
N LEU A 208 -31.28 38.08 46.67
CA LEU A 208 -30.65 38.87 45.63
C LEU A 208 -29.17 39.15 46.00
N GLN A 209 -28.25 38.94 45.07
CA GLN A 209 -26.86 39.40 45.18
C GLN A 209 -26.49 40.27 43.98
N THR A 210 -25.66 41.29 44.18
CA THR A 210 -25.14 42.13 43.09
C THR A 210 -23.68 41.80 42.80
N TRP A 211 -23.31 41.56 41.54
CA TRP A 211 -21.92 41.22 41.17
C TRP A 211 -21.37 42.07 40.01
N PRO A 212 -20.14 42.59 40.09
CA PRO A 212 -19.51 43.39 39.02
C PRO A 212 -19.21 42.56 37.77
N VAL A 213 -19.69 43.00 36.60
CA VAL A 213 -19.65 42.19 35.36
C VAL A 213 -18.24 41.98 34.79
N ARG A 214 -17.33 42.92 35.07
CA ARG A 214 -15.93 42.88 34.62
C ARG A 214 -15.05 41.96 35.48
N THR A 215 -15.51 41.54 36.66
CA THR A 215 -14.77 40.65 37.57
C THR A 215 -15.29 39.21 37.46
N PRO A 216 -14.45 38.21 37.14
CA PRO A 216 -14.87 36.81 37.11
C PRO A 216 -15.28 36.34 38.51
N ARG A 217 -16.35 35.54 38.61
CA ARG A 217 -16.78 34.95 39.88
C ARG A 217 -15.77 33.90 40.36
N PRO A 218 -15.30 33.96 41.62
CA PRO A 218 -14.23 33.11 42.13
C PRO A 218 -14.65 31.64 42.25
N VAL A 219 -13.66 30.73 42.18
CA VAL A 219 -13.84 29.27 42.20
C VAL A 219 -12.79 28.61 43.08
N ALA A 220 -13.04 27.38 43.57
CA ALA A 220 -12.10 26.66 44.41
C ALA A 220 -10.91 26.09 43.59
N SER A 221 -11.19 25.54 42.40
CA SER A 221 -10.17 25.15 41.42
C SER A 221 -10.76 25.00 40.00
N LYS A 222 -9.94 25.26 38.96
CA LYS A 222 -10.24 24.77 37.60
C LYS A 222 -9.96 23.26 37.54
N LEU A 223 -10.76 22.52 36.78
CA LEU A 223 -10.65 21.09 36.53
C LEU A 223 -10.47 20.84 35.03
N ALA A 224 -9.88 19.70 34.66
CA ALA A 224 -9.91 19.24 33.27
C ALA A 224 -11.35 18.88 32.85
N ALA A 225 -11.72 19.22 31.62
CA ALA A 225 -13.02 18.88 31.05
C ALA A 225 -12.92 17.55 30.29
N ASP A 226 -13.70 16.58 30.76
CA ASP A 226 -13.69 15.14 30.45
C ASP A 226 -15.00 14.66 29.78
N THR A 227 -16.02 15.51 29.77
CA THR A 227 -17.40 15.18 29.39
C THR A 227 -17.76 15.98 28.14
N PRO A 228 -18.24 15.35 27.06
CA PRO A 228 -18.52 16.07 25.82
C PRO A 228 -19.74 16.98 25.95
N LEU A 229 -19.67 18.14 25.30
CA LEU A 229 -20.87 18.90 24.94
C LEU A 229 -21.44 18.25 23.69
N LEU A 230 -22.61 17.61 23.83
CA LEU A 230 -23.38 17.14 22.69
C LEU A 230 -24.18 18.32 22.14
N THR A 231 -24.07 18.57 20.84
CA THR A 231 -24.80 19.63 20.12
C THR A 231 -26.00 19.08 19.34
N GLY A 232 -26.05 17.77 19.13
CA GLY A 232 -27.02 17.10 18.28
C GLY A 232 -26.69 17.16 16.78
N GLN A 233 -25.57 17.79 16.40
CA GLN A 233 -25.11 17.93 15.02
C GLN A 233 -23.96 16.97 14.74
N ARG A 234 -24.16 16.04 13.80
CA ARG A 234 -23.26 14.90 13.51
C ARG A 234 -21.81 15.33 13.25
N VAL A 235 -21.60 16.37 12.43
CA VAL A 235 -20.26 16.90 12.14
C VAL A 235 -19.55 17.50 13.37
N LEU A 236 -20.28 18.17 14.26
CA LEU A 236 -19.71 18.81 15.44
C LEU A 236 -19.38 17.75 16.51
N ASP A 237 -20.34 16.89 16.82
CA ASP A 237 -20.22 15.92 17.92
C ASP A 237 -19.23 14.78 17.60
N ALA A 238 -19.03 14.46 16.31
CA ALA A 238 -18.14 13.38 15.90
C ALA A 238 -16.75 13.84 15.41
N LEU A 239 -16.65 14.83 14.52
CA LEU A 239 -15.35 15.24 13.95
C LEU A 239 -14.64 16.33 14.76
N PHE A 240 -15.39 17.27 15.34
CA PHE A 240 -14.84 18.46 16.01
C PHE A 240 -15.44 18.67 17.42
N PRO A 241 -15.44 17.62 18.28
CA PRO A 241 -16.21 17.62 19.52
C PRO A 241 -15.76 18.73 20.49
N SER A 242 -16.72 19.27 21.23
CA SER A 242 -16.47 20.15 22.37
C SER A 242 -16.76 19.45 23.69
N VAL A 243 -16.45 20.11 24.80
CA VAL A 243 -16.57 19.60 26.17
C VAL A 243 -17.41 20.54 27.03
N LEU A 244 -18.07 20.01 28.06
CA LEU A 244 -18.72 20.81 29.09
C LEU A 244 -17.65 21.57 29.88
N GLY A 245 -17.59 22.89 29.68
CA GLY A 245 -16.48 23.73 30.12
C GLY A 245 -15.53 24.20 29.02
N GLY A 246 -15.84 23.93 27.74
CA GLY A 246 -14.95 24.19 26.60
C GLY A 246 -15.00 25.62 26.04
N THR A 247 -14.08 25.92 25.12
CA THR A 247 -14.09 27.15 24.31
C THR A 247 -14.20 26.84 22.81
N CYS A 248 -15.25 27.36 22.18
CA CYS A 248 -15.57 27.21 20.76
C CYS A 248 -15.63 28.56 20.05
N ALA A 249 -15.11 28.60 18.81
CA ALA A 249 -15.39 29.66 17.86
C ALA A 249 -16.15 29.11 16.64
N ILE A 250 -17.15 29.86 16.19
CA ILE A 250 -17.90 29.62 14.94
C ILE A 250 -17.66 30.80 13.98
N PRO A 251 -16.50 30.87 13.29
CA PRO A 251 -16.29 31.86 12.24
C PRO A 251 -17.01 31.47 10.96
N GLY A 252 -17.63 32.45 10.32
CA GLY A 252 -18.24 32.28 9.01
C GLY A 252 -18.82 33.57 8.47
N ALA A 253 -18.96 33.64 7.14
CA ALA A 253 -19.64 34.76 6.49
C ALA A 253 -21.13 34.86 6.92
N PHE A 254 -21.76 35.99 6.61
CA PHE A 254 -23.20 36.15 6.76
C PHE A 254 -23.95 35.15 5.86
N GLY A 255 -24.98 34.50 6.40
CA GLY A 255 -25.76 33.47 5.69
C GLY A 255 -25.22 32.03 5.80
N CYS A 256 -24.07 31.79 6.43
CA CYS A 256 -23.51 30.44 6.62
C CYS A 256 -24.18 29.62 7.74
N GLY A 257 -25.28 30.08 8.34
CA GLY A 257 -26.02 29.32 9.36
C GLY A 257 -25.45 29.34 10.79
N LYS A 258 -24.60 30.32 11.15
CA LYS A 258 -24.06 30.49 12.52
C LYS A 258 -25.16 30.44 13.60
N THR A 259 -26.18 31.28 13.45
CA THR A 259 -27.32 31.38 14.36
C THR A 259 -28.15 30.08 14.38
N VAL A 260 -28.22 29.32 13.27
CA VAL A 260 -28.90 28.01 13.24
C VAL A 260 -28.15 26.98 14.09
N ILE A 261 -26.81 26.97 14.07
CA ILE A 261 -26.00 26.11 14.94
C ILE A 261 -26.19 26.50 16.41
N SER A 262 -26.17 27.80 16.73
CA SER A 262 -26.46 28.30 18.07
C SER A 262 -27.87 27.90 18.54
N GLN A 263 -28.88 28.04 17.68
CA GLN A 263 -30.26 27.66 17.95
C GLN A 263 -30.45 26.15 18.12
N ALA A 264 -29.72 25.32 17.37
CA ALA A 264 -29.73 23.87 17.55
C ALA A 264 -29.10 23.47 18.90
N LEU A 265 -27.98 24.11 19.27
CA LEU A 265 -27.28 23.87 20.52
C LEU A 265 -28.12 24.31 21.74
N SER A 266 -28.91 25.38 21.65
CA SER A 266 -29.79 25.81 22.77
C SER A 266 -30.97 24.87 22.98
N LYS A 267 -31.53 24.32 21.88
CA LYS A 267 -32.57 23.29 21.91
C LYS A 267 -32.06 21.96 22.46
N TYR A 268 -30.96 21.45 21.92
CA TYR A 268 -30.62 20.02 22.02
C TYR A 268 -29.39 19.68 22.85
N SER A 269 -28.67 20.66 23.39
CA SER A 269 -27.49 20.35 24.21
C SER A 269 -27.81 19.73 25.57
N ASN A 270 -26.88 18.90 26.03
CA ASN A 270 -26.79 18.34 27.37
C ASN A 270 -26.31 19.37 28.43
N SER A 271 -26.62 20.66 28.22
CA SER A 271 -26.40 21.72 29.21
C SER A 271 -27.68 21.95 30.02
N ASP A 272 -27.54 22.15 31.33
CA ASP A 272 -28.66 22.35 32.24
C ASP A 272 -29.32 23.71 31.99
N ALA A 273 -28.52 24.75 31.74
CA ALA A 273 -28.98 26.12 31.45
C ALA A 273 -28.26 26.72 30.23
N VAL A 274 -28.92 27.66 29.55
CA VAL A 274 -28.38 28.34 28.36
C VAL A 274 -28.46 29.87 28.52
N VAL A 275 -27.38 30.57 28.18
CA VAL A 275 -27.34 32.05 28.14
C VAL A 275 -26.99 32.48 26.71
N TYR A 276 -27.96 33.02 25.98
CA TYR A 276 -27.73 33.53 24.62
C TYR A 276 -27.60 35.05 24.63
N VAL A 277 -26.43 35.54 24.23
CA VAL A 277 -26.14 36.97 24.07
C VAL A 277 -26.13 37.33 22.59
N GLY A 278 -27.15 38.05 22.16
CA GLY A 278 -27.15 38.76 20.89
C GLY A 278 -26.41 40.07 21.04
N CYS A 279 -25.24 40.19 20.41
CA CYS A 279 -24.38 41.36 20.46
C CYS A 279 -24.23 41.95 19.05
N GLY A 280 -24.95 43.04 18.77
CA GLY A 280 -24.88 43.80 17.53
C GLY A 280 -25.57 43.18 16.32
N GLU A 281 -26.40 42.15 16.52
CA GLU A 281 -27.16 41.47 15.46
C GLU A 281 -28.41 42.24 15.02
N ARG A 282 -29.02 41.87 13.89
CA ARG A 282 -30.16 42.63 13.35
C ARG A 282 -31.42 42.39 14.19
N GLY A 283 -32.27 43.41 14.28
CA GLY A 283 -33.55 43.32 14.99
C GLY A 283 -34.43 42.16 14.53
N ASN A 284 -34.42 41.82 13.24
CA ASN A 284 -35.19 40.69 12.69
C ASN A 284 -34.66 39.33 13.16
N GLU A 285 -33.33 39.15 13.20
CA GLU A 285 -32.68 37.89 13.63
C GLU A 285 -32.94 37.65 15.13
N MET A 286 -32.93 38.73 15.93
CA MET A 286 -33.35 38.69 17.34
C MET A 286 -34.85 38.44 17.51
N ALA A 287 -35.71 39.02 16.65
CA ALA A 287 -37.15 38.80 16.70
C ALA A 287 -37.54 37.35 16.33
N GLU A 288 -36.83 36.74 15.38
CA GLU A 288 -36.95 35.32 15.01
C GLU A 288 -36.58 34.42 16.20
N VAL A 289 -35.43 34.66 16.83
CA VAL A 289 -35.03 34.00 18.10
C VAL A 289 -36.11 34.13 19.19
N LEU A 290 -36.66 35.32 19.39
CA LEU A 290 -37.68 35.59 20.40
C LEU A 290 -39.05 34.97 20.09
N MET A 291 -39.36 34.71 18.81
CA MET A 291 -40.59 34.05 18.37
C MET A 291 -40.47 32.52 18.42
N ASP A 292 -39.31 31.96 18.08
CA ASP A 292 -39.06 30.52 18.05
C ASP A 292 -38.88 29.91 19.45
N PHE A 293 -38.03 30.49 20.30
CA PHE A 293 -37.63 29.87 21.57
C PHE A 293 -38.81 29.51 22.51
N PRO A 294 -39.89 30.32 22.63
CA PRO A 294 -41.06 29.95 23.42
C PRO A 294 -41.84 28.74 22.87
N GLN A 295 -41.89 28.56 21.54
CA GLN A 295 -42.64 27.50 20.87
C GLN A 295 -41.96 26.13 20.96
N LEU A 296 -40.67 26.10 21.31
CA LEU A 296 -39.85 24.90 21.30
C LEU A 296 -39.93 24.17 22.64
N THR A 297 -40.43 22.93 22.61
CA THR A 297 -40.43 22.01 23.74
C THR A 297 -39.23 21.06 23.71
N MET A 298 -38.84 20.58 24.89
CA MET A 298 -37.95 19.43 25.09
C MET A 298 -38.71 18.33 25.84
N THR A 299 -38.47 17.07 25.47
CA THR A 299 -38.93 15.90 26.25
C THR A 299 -37.93 15.61 27.37
N LEU A 300 -38.38 15.67 28.62
CA LEU A 300 -37.61 15.24 29.78
C LEU A 300 -37.48 13.71 29.84
N PRO A 301 -36.49 13.16 30.58
CA PRO A 301 -36.36 11.72 30.81
C PRO A 301 -37.57 11.07 31.51
N ASP A 302 -38.48 11.86 32.08
CA ASP A 302 -39.74 11.41 32.69
C ASP A 302 -40.95 11.44 31.72
N GLY A 303 -40.71 11.79 30.45
CA GLY A 303 -41.73 11.85 29.39
C GLY A 303 -42.53 13.15 29.34
N ARG A 304 -42.27 14.15 30.20
CA ARG A 304 -42.96 15.46 30.15
C ARG A 304 -42.32 16.39 29.10
N GLU A 305 -43.15 17.11 28.35
CA GLU A 305 -42.70 18.19 27.47
C GLU A 305 -42.67 19.54 28.19
N GLU A 306 -41.55 20.26 28.07
CA GLU A 306 -41.35 21.59 28.69
C GLU A 306 -40.65 22.58 27.77
N SER A 307 -41.00 23.87 27.86
CA SER A 307 -40.46 24.91 26.95
C SER A 307 -38.99 25.24 27.23
N VAL A 308 -38.18 25.34 26.17
CA VAL A 308 -36.74 25.67 26.23
C VAL A 308 -36.47 27.02 26.93
N MET A 309 -37.42 27.96 26.87
CA MET A 309 -37.32 29.25 27.59
C MET A 309 -37.18 29.08 29.11
N LYS A 310 -37.75 28.04 29.73
CA LYS A 310 -37.66 27.83 31.19
C LYS A 310 -36.23 27.53 31.69
N ARG A 311 -35.30 27.17 30.81
CA ARG A 311 -33.86 26.99 31.12
C ARG A 311 -32.94 28.02 30.43
N THR A 312 -33.52 29.02 29.76
CA THR A 312 -32.77 29.94 28.89
C THR A 312 -32.90 31.38 29.35
N THR A 313 -31.79 32.11 29.37
CA THR A 313 -31.76 33.58 29.55
C THR A 313 -31.30 34.24 28.25
N LEU A 314 -32.00 35.29 27.83
CA LEU A 314 -31.68 36.02 26.59
C LEU A 314 -31.18 37.43 26.93
N VAL A 315 -30.00 37.80 26.42
CA VAL A 315 -29.46 39.16 26.48
C VAL A 315 -29.45 39.71 25.05
N ALA A 316 -30.41 40.57 24.74
CA ALA A 316 -30.71 41.05 23.41
C ALA A 316 -30.20 42.48 23.20
N ASN A 317 -29.00 42.62 22.61
CA ASN A 317 -28.42 43.92 22.26
C ASN A 317 -28.26 44.07 20.73
N THR A 318 -29.22 44.70 20.06
CA THR A 318 -29.27 44.79 18.58
C THR A 318 -28.23 45.75 17.97
N SER A 319 -28.07 45.70 16.64
CA SER A 319 -27.25 46.64 15.86
C SER A 319 -27.67 48.11 16.00
N ASN A 320 -28.95 48.38 16.29
CA ASN A 320 -29.46 49.73 16.52
C ASN A 320 -29.27 50.21 17.97
N MET A 321 -28.85 49.33 18.89
CA MET A 321 -28.53 49.71 20.26
C MET A 321 -27.08 50.27 20.36
N PRO A 322 -26.82 51.17 21.33
CA PRO A 322 -25.55 51.88 21.43
C PRO A 322 -24.31 50.98 21.49
N VAL A 323 -23.22 51.52 20.95
CA VAL A 323 -21.95 50.80 20.76
C VAL A 323 -21.40 50.27 22.08
N ALA A 324 -21.46 51.07 23.15
CA ALA A 324 -21.02 50.66 24.48
C ALA A 324 -21.83 49.48 25.05
N ALA A 325 -23.15 49.42 24.79
CA ALA A 325 -24.02 48.37 25.31
C ALA A 325 -23.70 46.98 24.71
N ARG A 326 -23.03 46.94 23.55
CA ARG A 326 -22.47 45.71 22.96
C ARG A 326 -21.38 45.10 23.85
N GLU A 327 -20.46 45.91 24.34
CA GLU A 327 -19.43 45.47 25.31
C GLU A 327 -20.07 45.00 26.62
N ALA A 328 -21.00 45.78 27.17
CA ALA A 328 -21.72 45.41 28.39
C ALA A 328 -22.45 44.07 28.24
N SER A 329 -23.14 43.82 27.11
CA SER A 329 -23.93 42.61 26.89
C SER A 329 -23.12 41.30 27.04
N ILE A 330 -21.87 41.29 26.56
CA ILE A 330 -20.96 40.14 26.66
C ILE A 330 -20.59 39.89 28.13
N TYR A 331 -20.20 40.95 28.87
CA TYR A 331 -19.82 40.86 30.28
C TYR A 331 -21.01 40.52 31.20
N THR A 332 -22.20 41.06 30.92
CA THR A 332 -23.48 40.72 31.56
C THR A 332 -23.78 39.22 31.39
N GLY A 333 -23.74 38.71 30.16
CA GLY A 333 -24.07 37.30 29.86
C GLY A 333 -23.11 36.29 30.49
N ILE A 334 -21.78 36.52 30.42
CA ILE A 334 -20.82 35.59 31.05
C ILE A 334 -20.97 35.59 32.58
N THR A 335 -21.31 36.73 33.19
CA THR A 335 -21.50 36.82 34.65
C THR A 335 -22.76 36.07 35.10
N ILE A 336 -23.83 36.08 34.29
CA ILE A 336 -25.01 35.23 34.50
C ILE A 336 -24.67 33.75 34.32
N ALA A 337 -23.84 33.40 33.31
CA ALA A 337 -23.42 32.00 33.10
C ALA A 337 -22.53 31.48 34.25
N GLU A 338 -21.60 32.29 34.76
CA GLU A 338 -20.81 31.96 35.95
C GLU A 338 -21.67 31.83 37.22
N TYR A 339 -22.77 32.58 37.34
CA TYR A 339 -23.68 32.46 38.48
C TYR A 339 -24.39 31.11 38.53
N PHE A 340 -24.93 30.63 37.41
CA PHE A 340 -25.53 29.29 37.34
C PHE A 340 -24.49 28.17 37.46
N ARG A 341 -23.27 28.36 36.92
CA ARG A 341 -22.12 27.47 37.15
C ARG A 341 -21.85 27.27 38.64
N ASP A 342 -21.84 28.35 39.43
CA ASP A 342 -21.56 28.31 40.87
C ASP A 342 -22.63 27.56 41.68
N MET A 343 -23.82 27.31 41.12
CA MET A 343 -24.84 26.42 41.71
C MET A 343 -24.54 24.92 41.49
N GLY A 344 -23.52 24.59 40.71
CA GLY A 344 -23.21 23.23 40.26
C GLY A 344 -23.99 22.79 39.02
N TYR A 345 -24.28 23.70 38.10
CA TYR A 345 -24.89 23.41 36.80
C TYR A 345 -23.86 23.52 35.65
N ASN A 346 -24.18 22.87 34.52
CA ASN A 346 -23.45 22.94 33.27
C ASN A 346 -24.14 23.96 32.35
N VAL A 347 -23.47 25.07 32.09
CA VAL A 347 -24.05 26.21 31.39
C VAL A 347 -23.40 26.36 30.02
N SER A 348 -24.22 26.57 28.99
CA SER A 348 -23.76 26.95 27.65
C SER A 348 -24.02 28.43 27.40
N MET A 349 -22.95 29.20 27.20
CA MET A 349 -23.03 30.61 26.81
C MET A 349 -22.78 30.74 25.30
N MET A 350 -23.69 31.44 24.62
CA MET A 350 -23.54 31.82 23.22
C MET A 350 -23.32 33.32 23.10
N ALA A 351 -22.33 33.72 22.30
CA ALA A 351 -22.04 35.11 21.99
C ALA A 351 -22.13 35.31 20.47
N ASP A 352 -23.30 35.74 19.99
CA ASP A 352 -23.60 35.98 18.57
C ASP A 352 -23.75 37.49 18.35
N SER A 353 -22.75 38.25 17.88
CA SER A 353 -21.40 37.81 17.48
C SER A 353 -20.27 38.66 18.08
N THR A 354 -19.15 37.99 18.41
CA THR A 354 -17.98 38.61 19.06
C THR A 354 -17.26 39.60 18.14
N SER A 355 -17.43 39.50 16.82
CA SER A 355 -16.93 40.52 15.87
C SER A 355 -17.64 41.87 16.03
N ARG A 356 -18.93 41.90 16.35
CA ARG A 356 -19.65 43.17 16.60
C ARG A 356 -19.18 43.83 17.90
N TRP A 357 -18.75 43.03 18.89
CA TRP A 357 -18.07 43.52 20.10
C TRP A 357 -16.67 44.06 19.79
N ALA A 358 -15.87 43.35 18.99
CA ALA A 358 -14.55 43.83 18.56
C ALA A 358 -14.64 45.13 17.73
N GLU A 359 -15.64 45.26 16.85
CA GLU A 359 -15.93 46.52 16.15
C GLU A 359 -16.37 47.64 17.11
N ALA A 360 -17.09 47.33 18.19
CA ALA A 360 -17.42 48.30 19.22
C ALA A 360 -16.17 48.80 19.96
N LEU A 361 -15.27 47.89 20.36
CA LEU A 361 -13.98 48.24 20.96
C LEU A 361 -13.13 49.10 20.02
N ARG A 362 -13.15 48.83 18.70
CA ARG A 362 -12.52 49.68 17.68
C ARG A 362 -13.11 51.09 17.62
N GLU A 363 -14.43 51.23 17.62
CA GLU A 363 -15.03 52.57 17.61
C GLU A 363 -14.70 53.33 18.91
N ILE A 364 -14.84 52.69 20.08
CA ILE A 364 -14.49 53.30 21.38
C ILE A 364 -13.04 53.80 21.38
N SER A 365 -12.09 52.94 21.02
CA SER A 365 -10.66 53.27 20.91
C SER A 365 -10.40 54.45 19.95
N GLY A 366 -11.06 54.44 18.78
CA GLY A 366 -10.99 55.53 17.81
C GLY A 366 -11.59 56.86 18.31
N ARG A 367 -12.64 56.84 19.14
CA ARG A 367 -13.20 58.05 19.79
C ARG A 367 -12.28 58.59 20.88
N LEU A 368 -11.47 57.74 21.50
CA LEU A 368 -10.47 58.10 22.52
C LEU A 368 -9.16 58.64 21.94
N ALA A 369 -8.97 58.54 20.61
CA ALA A 369 -7.74 58.83 19.89
C ALA A 369 -6.53 58.00 20.35
N GLU A 370 -6.78 56.74 20.73
CA GLU A 370 -5.72 55.75 20.93
C GLU A 370 -5.06 55.36 19.60
N MET A 371 -3.83 54.85 19.66
CA MET A 371 -3.16 54.34 18.46
C MET A 371 -3.71 52.96 18.08
N PRO A 372 -4.24 52.79 16.85
CA PRO A 372 -4.70 51.48 16.39
C PRO A 372 -3.53 50.55 16.09
N ALA A 373 -3.80 49.25 16.23
CA ALA A 373 -3.01 48.16 15.66
C ALA A 373 -3.64 47.75 14.31
N ASP A 374 -3.57 46.46 13.96
CA ASP A 374 -4.03 45.92 12.68
C ASP A 374 -5.52 46.22 12.40
N SER A 375 -5.84 46.55 11.14
CA SER A 375 -7.18 46.87 10.64
C SER A 375 -8.00 47.86 11.49
N GLY A 376 -7.30 48.74 12.22
CA GLY A 376 -7.89 49.78 13.07
C GLY A 376 -8.29 49.32 14.47
N TYR A 377 -8.10 48.05 14.84
CA TYR A 377 -8.48 47.55 16.18
C TYR A 377 -7.50 48.01 17.27
N PRO A 378 -7.93 48.14 18.54
CA PRO A 378 -7.03 48.48 19.65
C PRO A 378 -6.02 47.37 19.93
N ALA A 379 -4.81 47.74 20.36
CA ALA A 379 -3.76 46.80 20.75
C ALA A 379 -4.19 45.82 21.88
N TYR A 380 -5.17 46.19 22.71
CA TYR A 380 -5.70 45.34 23.77
C TYR A 380 -6.77 44.32 23.32
N LEU A 381 -7.13 44.25 22.02
CA LEU A 381 -8.18 43.36 21.50
C LEU A 381 -7.96 41.89 21.92
N ALA A 382 -6.76 41.35 21.69
CA ALA A 382 -6.43 39.97 22.03
C ALA A 382 -6.54 39.71 23.56
N ALA A 383 -6.12 40.66 24.39
CA ALA A 383 -6.23 40.56 25.84
C ALA A 383 -7.70 40.58 26.32
N ARG A 384 -8.56 41.40 25.70
CA ARG A 384 -10.01 41.41 25.99
C ARG A 384 -10.66 40.08 25.61
N LEU A 385 -10.38 39.56 24.41
CA LEU A 385 -10.87 38.25 23.97
C LEU A 385 -10.39 37.12 24.88
N ALA A 386 -9.11 37.11 25.27
CA ALA A 386 -8.56 36.12 26.20
C ALA A 386 -9.24 36.19 27.58
N SER A 387 -9.41 37.39 28.14
CA SER A 387 -10.09 37.61 29.43
C SER A 387 -11.56 37.18 29.43
N PHE A 388 -12.19 37.08 28.26
CA PHE A 388 -13.55 36.57 28.08
C PHE A 388 -13.56 35.04 27.98
N TYR A 389 -12.79 34.46 27.05
CA TYR A 389 -12.78 33.01 26.84
C TYR A 389 -12.22 32.23 28.03
N GLU A 390 -11.25 32.77 28.79
CA GLU A 390 -10.72 32.13 30.01
C GLU A 390 -11.69 32.11 31.21
N ARG A 391 -12.87 32.73 31.11
CA ARG A 391 -13.97 32.55 32.08
C ARG A 391 -14.72 31.22 31.88
N ALA A 392 -14.52 30.56 30.72
CA ALA A 392 -14.92 29.17 30.51
C ALA A 392 -14.11 28.19 31.36
N GLY A 393 -14.68 27.01 31.56
CA GLY A 393 -14.02 25.89 32.25
C GLY A 393 -15.00 24.99 32.99
N LYS A 394 -14.59 23.73 33.24
CA LYS A 394 -15.12 22.89 34.31
C LYS A 394 -14.42 23.28 35.61
N VAL A 395 -15.15 23.49 36.69
CA VAL A 395 -14.59 24.01 37.96
C VAL A 395 -15.18 23.28 39.17
N LYS A 396 -14.40 23.22 40.26
CA LYS A 396 -14.94 22.98 41.60
C LYS A 396 -15.40 24.33 42.18
N CYS A 397 -16.67 24.42 42.55
CA CYS A 397 -17.27 25.66 43.03
C CYS A 397 -16.79 25.99 44.45
N LEU A 398 -16.95 27.25 44.88
CA LEU A 398 -16.72 27.66 46.27
C LEU A 398 -17.88 27.25 47.19
N GLY A 399 -17.56 27.07 48.47
CA GLY A 399 -18.51 26.71 49.52
C GLY A 399 -19.06 25.28 49.46
N GLY A 400 -19.70 24.87 50.55
CA GLY A 400 -20.41 23.60 50.69
C GLY A 400 -21.82 23.62 50.09
N PRO A 401 -22.35 22.46 49.63
CA PRO A 401 -21.66 21.18 49.48
C PRO A 401 -20.67 21.21 48.31
N GLU A 402 -19.72 20.27 48.30
CA GLU A 402 -18.80 20.08 47.18
C GLU A 402 -19.59 19.81 45.89
N ARG A 403 -19.31 20.60 44.85
CA ARG A 403 -20.01 20.52 43.57
C ARG A 403 -19.12 20.99 42.41
N THR A 404 -19.30 20.35 41.27
CA THR A 404 -18.68 20.76 40.01
C THR A 404 -19.71 21.50 39.16
N GLY A 405 -19.30 22.61 38.57
CA GLY A 405 -20.07 23.31 37.54
C GLY A 405 -19.23 23.50 36.28
N SER A 406 -19.85 23.89 35.17
CA SER A 406 -19.10 24.22 33.95
C SER A 406 -19.71 25.41 33.21
N VAL A 407 -18.87 26.21 32.55
CA VAL A 407 -19.30 27.19 31.53
C VAL A 407 -18.60 26.85 30.23
N THR A 408 -19.40 26.54 29.21
CA THR A 408 -18.94 26.37 27.83
C THR A 408 -19.22 27.66 27.06
N ILE A 409 -18.22 28.25 26.40
CA ILE A 409 -18.40 29.47 25.61
C ILE A 409 -18.36 29.14 24.12
N VAL A 410 -19.42 29.52 23.41
CA VAL A 410 -19.57 29.39 21.96
C VAL A 410 -19.68 30.79 21.34
N GLY A 411 -18.56 31.32 20.86
CA GLY A 411 -18.51 32.64 20.23
C GLY A 411 -18.65 32.57 18.71
N ALA A 412 -19.67 33.20 18.14
CA ALA A 412 -19.81 33.34 16.70
C ALA A 412 -18.94 34.51 16.22
N VAL A 413 -18.16 34.29 15.17
CA VAL A 413 -17.28 35.30 14.57
C VAL A 413 -17.79 35.59 13.14
N SER A 414 -17.87 36.87 12.79
CA SER A 414 -18.38 37.35 11.51
C SER A 414 -17.28 38.12 10.76
N PRO A 415 -16.22 37.44 10.26
CA PRO A 415 -15.16 38.10 9.52
C PRO A 415 -15.67 38.77 8.23
N PRO A 416 -15.11 39.93 7.84
CA PRO A 416 -15.46 40.59 6.59
C PRO A 416 -15.18 39.67 5.39
N GLY A 417 -16.14 39.54 4.48
CA GLY A 417 -16.06 38.67 3.30
C GLY A 417 -16.10 37.14 3.58
N GLY A 418 -15.71 36.72 4.78
CA GLY A 418 -15.40 35.32 5.14
C GLY A 418 -13.90 35.04 5.28
N ASP A 419 -13.04 36.06 5.34
CA ASP A 419 -11.58 35.88 5.45
C ASP A 419 -11.13 35.67 6.91
N PHE A 420 -10.41 34.57 7.16
CA PHE A 420 -9.87 34.24 8.48
C PHE A 420 -8.59 35.01 8.84
N SER A 421 -8.03 35.82 7.92
CA SER A 421 -6.91 36.73 8.20
C SER A 421 -7.28 37.92 9.11
N ASP A 422 -8.59 38.20 9.26
CA ASP A 422 -9.09 39.28 10.11
C ASP A 422 -8.56 39.18 11.57
N PRO A 423 -8.08 40.28 12.18
CA PRO A 423 -7.50 40.26 13.52
C PRO A 423 -8.39 39.70 14.62
N VAL A 424 -9.72 39.81 14.53
CA VAL A 424 -10.64 39.20 15.51
C VAL A 424 -10.63 37.68 15.38
N THR A 425 -10.61 37.18 14.14
CA THR A 425 -10.55 35.74 13.87
C THR A 425 -9.19 35.16 14.26
N SER A 426 -8.09 35.84 13.89
CA SER A 426 -6.71 35.44 14.25
C SER A 426 -6.49 35.43 15.78
N ALA A 427 -6.92 36.49 16.48
CA ALA A 427 -6.86 36.53 17.94
C ALA A 427 -7.71 35.40 18.57
N THR A 428 -8.95 35.20 18.09
CA THR A 428 -9.82 34.13 18.60
C THR A 428 -9.21 32.74 18.39
N LEU A 429 -8.65 32.45 17.21
CA LEU A 429 -7.96 31.21 16.85
C LEU A 429 -6.83 30.85 17.83
N SER A 430 -6.07 31.84 18.29
CA SER A 430 -4.97 31.63 19.25
C SER A 430 -5.43 31.20 20.65
N ILE A 431 -6.67 31.58 21.03
CA ILE A 431 -7.24 31.35 22.36
C ILE A 431 -8.07 30.06 22.41
N VAL A 432 -8.96 29.86 21.44
CA VAL A 432 -9.96 28.78 21.51
C VAL A 432 -9.36 27.39 21.28
N GLN A 433 -9.97 26.40 21.93
CA GLN A 433 -9.57 25.01 21.81
C GLN A 433 -10.33 24.27 20.69
N VAL A 434 -11.50 24.78 20.29
CA VAL A 434 -12.33 24.24 19.20
C VAL A 434 -12.66 25.33 18.18
N PHE A 435 -12.54 24.99 16.90
CA PHE A 435 -12.77 25.88 15.76
C PHE A 435 -13.69 25.19 14.75
N TRP A 436 -14.90 25.73 14.57
CA TRP A 436 -15.92 25.24 13.63
C TRP A 436 -16.04 26.23 12.46
N GLY A 437 -15.09 26.16 11.52
CA GLY A 437 -15.02 27.09 10.39
C GLY A 437 -16.11 26.82 9.36
N LEU A 438 -17.02 27.79 9.15
CA LEU A 438 -18.12 27.66 8.20
C LEU A 438 -17.74 28.23 6.83
N ASP A 439 -17.81 27.41 5.78
CA ASP A 439 -17.48 27.81 4.42
C ASP A 439 -18.71 28.28 3.63
N LYS A 440 -18.58 29.46 3.04
CA LYS A 440 -19.55 30.08 2.15
C LYS A 440 -19.82 29.24 0.89
N LYS A 441 -18.84 28.50 0.37
CA LYS A 441 -19.00 27.60 -0.80
C LYS A 441 -19.99 26.47 -0.51
N LEU A 442 -19.92 25.88 0.69
CA LEU A 442 -20.86 24.84 1.13
C LEU A 442 -22.27 25.41 1.30
N ALA A 443 -22.41 26.55 1.98
CA ALA A 443 -23.70 27.23 2.13
C ALA A 443 -24.33 27.63 0.78
N GLN A 444 -23.53 28.10 -0.19
CA GLN A 444 -23.98 28.39 -1.56
C GLN A 444 -24.46 27.14 -2.32
N ARG A 445 -23.89 25.97 -2.04
CA ARG A 445 -24.35 24.66 -2.56
C ARG A 445 -25.55 24.09 -1.77
N LYS A 446 -26.07 24.83 -0.78
CA LYS A 446 -27.09 24.39 0.19
C LYS A 446 -26.69 23.15 1.01
N HIS A 447 -25.39 22.93 1.19
CA HIS A 447 -24.88 21.94 2.13
C HIS A 447 -24.90 22.55 3.54
N PHE A 448 -25.67 21.94 4.45
CA PHE A 448 -25.89 22.41 5.81
C PHE A 448 -25.81 21.24 6.82
N PRO A 449 -25.26 21.46 8.03
CA PRO A 449 -24.52 22.65 8.47
C PRO A 449 -23.21 22.83 7.66
N SER A 450 -22.90 24.06 7.24
CA SER A 450 -21.86 24.33 6.23
C SER A 450 -20.43 24.36 6.80
N VAL A 451 -20.12 23.42 7.71
CA VAL A 451 -18.83 23.27 8.39
C VAL A 451 -17.81 22.70 7.42
N ASN A 452 -16.70 23.40 7.20
CA ASN A 452 -15.60 22.88 6.40
C ASN A 452 -14.73 21.96 7.27
N TRP A 453 -14.71 20.69 6.90
CA TRP A 453 -14.06 19.59 7.64
C TRP A 453 -12.54 19.50 7.46
N LEU A 454 -11.94 20.31 6.57
CA LEU A 454 -10.50 20.37 6.37
C LEU A 454 -9.86 21.43 7.28
N ILE A 455 -10.52 22.59 7.45
CA ILE A 455 -10.02 23.68 8.30
C ILE A 455 -10.44 23.58 9.78
N SER A 456 -11.53 22.85 10.07
CA SER A 456 -12.06 22.73 11.43
C SER A 456 -11.20 21.81 12.30
N TYR A 457 -11.12 22.11 13.61
CA TYR A 457 -10.33 21.32 14.55
C TYR A 457 -10.90 21.34 15.98
N SER A 458 -10.55 20.32 16.76
CA SER A 458 -10.76 20.29 18.22
C SER A 458 -9.52 19.75 18.93
N LYS A 459 -8.94 20.55 19.82
CA LYS A 459 -7.83 20.17 20.70
C LYS A 459 -8.27 19.28 21.87
N TYR A 460 -9.58 19.21 22.18
CA TYR A 460 -10.12 18.33 23.23
C TYR A 460 -10.19 16.84 22.83
N SER A 461 -9.81 16.50 21.59
CA SER A 461 -9.88 15.13 21.07
C SER A 461 -9.24 14.08 21.99
N GLY A 462 -8.12 14.41 22.64
CA GLY A 462 -7.42 13.54 23.60
C GLY A 462 -8.02 13.53 25.01
N ALA A 463 -8.57 14.64 25.48
CA ALA A 463 -9.24 14.70 26.79
C ALA A 463 -10.51 13.81 26.83
N LEU A 464 -11.16 13.66 25.68
CA LEU A 464 -12.36 12.86 25.49
C LEU A 464 -12.10 11.36 25.24
N GLU A 465 -10.85 10.91 25.09
CA GLU A 465 -10.54 9.49 24.83
C GLU A 465 -11.12 8.60 25.94
N SER A 466 -10.88 8.96 27.20
CA SER A 466 -11.43 8.25 28.37
C SER A 466 -12.95 8.31 28.53
N PHE A 467 -13.65 9.13 27.74
CA PHE A 467 -15.12 9.10 27.62
C PHE A 467 -15.53 8.15 26.49
N TYR A 468 -14.92 8.30 25.31
CA TYR A 468 -15.23 7.46 24.15
C TYR A 468 -14.93 5.98 24.41
N GLU A 469 -13.80 5.63 25.04
CA GLU A 469 -13.47 4.25 25.43
C GLU A 469 -14.54 3.59 26.33
N LYS A 470 -15.27 4.38 27.13
CA LYS A 470 -16.36 3.89 28.00
C LYS A 470 -17.70 3.78 27.28
N PHE A 471 -17.88 4.49 26.16
CA PHE A 471 -19.12 4.53 25.40
C PHE A 471 -19.07 3.58 24.20
N ASP A 472 -18.04 3.69 23.36
CA ASP A 472 -17.77 2.85 22.20
C ASP A 472 -16.26 2.91 21.86
N PRO A 473 -15.49 1.83 22.12
CA PRO A 473 -14.04 1.86 21.97
C PRO A 473 -13.57 1.96 20.50
N ASP A 474 -14.37 1.53 19.52
CA ASP A 474 -13.98 1.60 18.11
C ASP A 474 -14.05 3.03 17.56
N PHE A 475 -14.91 3.89 18.15
CA PHE A 475 -15.29 5.18 17.59
C PHE A 475 -14.09 6.06 17.21
N ILE A 476 -13.03 6.06 18.02
CA ILE A 476 -11.80 6.84 17.76
C ILE A 476 -11.13 6.40 16.43
N SER A 477 -11.11 5.09 16.14
CA SER A 477 -10.55 4.54 14.90
C SER A 477 -11.44 4.87 13.68
N ILE A 478 -12.76 4.77 13.85
CA ILE A 478 -13.77 5.05 12.82
C ILE A 478 -13.72 6.54 12.43
N ARG A 479 -13.68 7.43 13.42
CA ARG A 479 -13.48 8.88 13.24
C ARG A 479 -12.20 9.21 12.48
N THR A 480 -11.11 8.51 12.79
CA THR A 480 -9.81 8.73 12.14
C THR A 480 -9.86 8.34 10.65
N LYS A 481 -10.39 7.15 10.33
CA LYS A 481 -10.65 6.72 8.95
C LYS A 481 -11.57 7.69 8.19
N ALA A 482 -12.63 8.20 8.84
CA ALA A 482 -13.54 9.16 8.22
C ALA A 482 -12.86 10.48 7.84
N ARG A 483 -11.92 10.98 8.66
CA ARG A 483 -11.11 12.15 8.31
C ARG A 483 -10.12 11.87 7.18
N GLU A 484 -9.47 10.71 7.18
CA GLU A 484 -8.55 10.29 6.11
C GLU A 484 -9.25 10.21 4.74
N VAL A 485 -10.46 9.65 4.69
CA VAL A 485 -11.30 9.59 3.47
C VAL A 485 -11.69 10.99 2.97
N LEU A 486 -12.10 11.88 3.89
CA LEU A 486 -12.47 13.26 3.53
C LEU A 486 -11.28 14.12 3.11
N GLN A 487 -10.06 13.80 3.57
CA GLN A 487 -8.83 14.46 3.13
C GLN A 487 -8.40 13.96 1.74
N ARG A 488 -8.32 12.63 1.53
CA ARG A 488 -8.03 12.06 0.20
C ARG A 488 -9.00 12.52 -0.88
N GLU A 489 -10.25 12.84 -0.54
CA GLU A 489 -11.18 13.38 -1.52
C GLU A 489 -10.75 14.73 -2.09
N ASP A 490 -10.13 15.61 -1.29
CA ASP A 490 -9.67 16.91 -1.78
C ASP A 490 -8.45 16.74 -2.70
N ASP A 491 -7.47 15.93 -2.27
CA ASP A 491 -6.30 15.53 -3.06
C ASP A 491 -6.71 14.92 -4.42
N LEU A 492 -7.68 14.00 -4.41
CA LEU A 492 -8.20 13.34 -5.61
C LEU A 492 -9.04 14.29 -6.48
N ASN A 493 -9.75 15.26 -5.90
CA ASN A 493 -10.55 16.23 -6.66
C ASN A 493 -9.68 17.16 -7.53
N GLU A 494 -8.47 17.51 -7.10
CA GLU A 494 -7.53 18.26 -7.94
C GLU A 494 -7.12 17.43 -9.17
N ILE A 495 -6.75 16.17 -8.96
CA ILE A 495 -6.40 15.22 -10.04
C ILE A 495 -7.59 15.00 -11.00
N VAL A 496 -8.81 14.83 -10.47
CA VAL A 496 -10.04 14.65 -11.28
C VAL A 496 -10.34 15.88 -12.13
N GLN A 497 -10.09 17.09 -11.64
CA GLN A 497 -10.29 18.33 -12.41
C GLN A 497 -9.25 18.51 -13.53
N LEU A 498 -8.05 17.93 -13.38
CA LEU A 498 -6.97 18.02 -14.36
C LEU A 498 -6.98 16.89 -15.41
N VAL A 499 -7.34 15.66 -15.01
CA VAL A 499 -7.18 14.44 -15.84
C VAL A 499 -8.50 13.71 -16.11
N GLY A 500 -9.52 13.90 -15.26
CA GLY A 500 -10.81 13.22 -15.35
C GLY A 500 -10.91 11.95 -14.49
N LYS A 501 -12.14 11.62 -14.05
CA LYS A 501 -12.42 10.54 -13.08
C LYS A 501 -12.08 9.13 -13.58
N ASP A 502 -12.10 8.90 -14.89
CA ASP A 502 -11.88 7.57 -15.46
C ASP A 502 -10.42 7.09 -15.33
N ALA A 503 -9.46 8.01 -15.19
CA ALA A 503 -8.04 7.72 -15.05
C ALA A 503 -7.61 7.27 -13.64
N LEU A 504 -8.52 7.32 -12.65
CA LEU A 504 -8.25 6.93 -11.26
C LEU A 504 -8.20 5.41 -11.04
N ALA A 505 -7.59 4.99 -9.94
CA ALA A 505 -7.70 3.61 -9.47
C ALA A 505 -9.10 3.30 -8.90
N GLU A 506 -9.44 2.02 -8.73
CA GLU A 506 -10.75 1.62 -8.18
C GLU A 506 -10.88 1.96 -6.68
N THR A 507 -9.79 1.91 -5.92
CA THR A 507 -9.70 2.38 -4.52
C THR A 507 -9.95 3.88 -4.39
N ASP A 508 -9.43 4.69 -5.33
CA ASP A 508 -9.68 6.13 -5.39
C ASP A 508 -11.16 6.42 -5.70
N LYS A 509 -11.76 5.64 -6.63
CA LYS A 509 -13.20 5.74 -6.97
C LYS A 509 -14.08 5.36 -5.79
N ILE A 510 -13.72 4.32 -5.03
CA ILE A 510 -14.38 3.97 -3.76
C ILE A 510 -14.23 5.12 -2.76
N THR A 511 -13.03 5.69 -2.61
CA THR A 511 -12.76 6.79 -1.67
C THR A 511 -13.61 8.03 -2.00
N LEU A 512 -13.70 8.43 -3.28
CA LEU A 512 -14.55 9.54 -3.72
C LEU A 512 -16.05 9.30 -3.45
N GLU A 513 -16.54 8.08 -3.65
CA GLU A 513 -17.97 7.77 -3.47
C GLU A 513 -18.32 7.55 -1.98
N THR A 514 -17.40 7.02 -1.17
CA THR A 514 -17.52 7.03 0.30
C THR A 514 -17.48 8.45 0.84
N ALA A 515 -16.57 9.31 0.38
CA ALA A 515 -16.55 10.72 0.74
C ALA A 515 -17.84 11.44 0.30
N LYS A 516 -18.46 11.03 -0.83
CA LYS A 516 -19.80 11.51 -1.22
C LYS A 516 -20.87 11.10 -0.20
N LEU A 517 -20.93 9.82 0.21
CA LEU A 517 -21.84 9.36 1.28
C LEU A 517 -21.60 10.13 2.59
N LEU A 518 -20.33 10.30 3.00
CA LEU A 518 -19.99 11.08 4.18
C LEU A 518 -20.50 12.52 4.06
N ARG A 519 -20.38 13.19 2.92
CA ARG A 519 -20.89 14.58 2.76
C ARG A 519 -22.40 14.67 2.67
N GLU A 520 -23.05 13.86 1.84
CA GLU A 520 -24.48 14.00 1.51
C GLU A 520 -25.42 13.29 2.50
N ASP A 521 -24.92 12.26 3.20
CA ASP A 521 -25.72 11.45 4.12
C ASP A 521 -25.28 11.57 5.59
N TYR A 522 -23.98 11.75 5.87
CA TYR A 522 -23.47 11.84 7.25
C TYR A 522 -23.20 13.26 7.78
N LEU A 523 -22.61 14.16 6.98
CA LEU A 523 -22.29 15.54 7.39
C LEU A 523 -23.44 16.51 7.09
N ALA A 524 -24.22 16.26 6.03
CA ALA A 524 -25.45 16.99 5.77
C ALA A 524 -26.54 16.57 6.77
N GLN A 525 -27.10 17.55 7.48
CA GLN A 525 -28.12 17.36 8.50
C GLN A 525 -29.14 18.51 8.44
N ASN A 526 -30.42 18.17 8.29
CA ASN A 526 -31.48 19.17 8.14
C ASN A 526 -32.15 19.49 9.49
N ALA A 527 -31.80 20.65 10.06
CA ALA A 527 -32.31 21.12 11.35
C ALA A 527 -33.85 21.25 11.43
N PHE A 528 -34.56 21.27 10.29
CA PHE A 528 -36.02 21.46 10.24
C PHE A 528 -36.83 20.15 10.16
N THR A 529 -36.19 19.00 9.93
CA THR A 529 -36.88 17.69 9.78
C THR A 529 -36.91 16.89 11.08
N PRO A 530 -38.01 16.16 11.41
CA PRO A 530 -38.21 15.55 12.73
C PRO A 530 -37.11 14.57 13.14
N TYR A 531 -36.66 13.72 12.22
CA TYR A 531 -35.62 12.70 12.40
C TYR A 531 -34.18 13.23 12.40
N ASP A 532 -33.97 14.50 12.01
CA ASP A 532 -32.65 15.08 11.73
C ASP A 532 -32.38 16.41 12.44
N LYS A 533 -33.40 17.03 13.06
CA LYS A 533 -33.25 18.20 13.94
C LYS A 533 -32.23 17.97 15.05
N PHE A 534 -32.19 16.73 15.55
CA PHE A 534 -31.33 16.22 16.60
C PHE A 534 -30.87 14.81 16.22
N CYS A 535 -29.57 14.55 16.28
CA CYS A 535 -29.01 13.21 16.13
C CYS A 535 -28.40 12.76 17.47
N PRO A 536 -28.96 11.72 18.14
CA PRO A 536 -28.33 11.11 19.31
C PRO A 536 -26.93 10.57 18.99
N PHE A 537 -26.04 10.56 19.99
CA PHE A 537 -24.66 10.15 19.77
C PHE A 537 -24.55 8.68 19.28
N TYR A 538 -25.37 7.75 19.79
CA TYR A 538 -25.41 6.36 19.27
C TYR A 538 -25.79 6.30 17.78
N LYS A 539 -26.79 7.06 17.31
CA LYS A 539 -27.18 7.14 15.89
C LYS A 539 -26.01 7.67 15.06
N SER A 540 -25.34 8.71 15.56
CA SER A 540 -24.14 9.29 14.93
C SER A 540 -22.99 8.28 14.79
N VAL A 541 -22.68 7.53 15.85
CA VAL A 541 -21.64 6.49 15.86
C VAL A 541 -21.99 5.35 14.90
N TRP A 542 -23.21 4.81 14.94
CA TRP A 542 -23.64 3.71 14.08
C TRP A 542 -23.71 4.07 12.60
N MET A 543 -24.14 5.29 12.25
CA MET A 543 -24.10 5.77 10.87
C MET A 543 -22.66 5.85 10.34
N MET A 544 -21.73 6.45 11.12
CA MET A 544 -20.33 6.52 10.70
C MET A 544 -19.69 5.13 10.65
N ARG A 545 -19.97 4.25 11.63
CA ARG A 545 -19.53 2.84 11.64
C ARG A 545 -19.93 2.14 10.36
N ASN A 546 -21.19 2.25 9.93
CA ASN A 546 -21.68 1.53 8.74
C ASN A 546 -21.13 2.09 7.41
N ILE A 547 -20.93 3.41 7.28
CA ILE A 547 -20.30 4.00 6.08
C ILE A 547 -18.81 3.63 6.01
N ILE A 548 -18.09 3.66 7.13
CA ILE A 548 -16.67 3.28 7.19
C ILE A 548 -16.49 1.75 7.11
N HIS A 549 -17.47 0.96 7.52
CA HIS A 549 -17.52 -0.49 7.29
C HIS A 549 -17.71 -0.80 5.82
N PHE A 550 -18.67 -0.16 5.13
CA PHE A 550 -18.81 -0.25 3.67
C PHE A 550 -17.50 0.12 2.96
N ASN A 551 -16.84 1.21 3.36
CA ASN A 551 -15.55 1.61 2.79
C ASN A 551 -14.42 0.61 3.07
N THR A 552 -14.40 0.02 4.28
CA THR A 552 -13.38 -0.97 4.65
C THR A 552 -13.59 -2.27 3.88
N LEU A 553 -14.84 -2.78 3.79
CA LEU A 553 -15.19 -3.96 3.01
C LEU A 553 -15.01 -3.75 1.51
N ALA A 554 -15.37 -2.58 0.97
CA ALA A 554 -15.20 -2.27 -0.45
C ALA A 554 -13.72 -2.20 -0.84
N ASN A 555 -12.88 -1.52 -0.06
CA ASN A 555 -11.45 -1.50 -0.32
C ASN A 555 -10.82 -2.88 -0.07
N GLN A 556 -11.21 -3.63 0.96
CA GLN A 556 -10.73 -5.01 1.16
C GLN A 556 -11.08 -5.92 -0.01
N ALA A 557 -12.31 -5.86 -0.53
CA ALA A 557 -12.72 -6.63 -1.70
C ALA A 557 -11.90 -6.25 -2.94
N VAL A 558 -11.69 -4.94 -3.19
CA VAL A 558 -10.90 -4.46 -4.32
C VAL A 558 -9.39 -4.72 -4.16
N GLU A 559 -8.85 -4.69 -2.94
CA GLU A 559 -7.44 -4.99 -2.66
C GLU A 559 -7.15 -6.50 -2.78
N LYS A 560 -8.02 -7.36 -2.26
CA LYS A 560 -8.01 -8.82 -2.53
C LYS A 560 -8.02 -9.07 -4.04
N ALA A 561 -9.02 -8.54 -4.73
CA ALA A 561 -9.19 -8.68 -6.19
C ALA A 561 -8.18 -7.85 -7.03
N ALA A 562 -7.25 -7.12 -6.41
CA ALA A 562 -6.12 -6.48 -7.07
C ALA A 562 -4.82 -7.28 -6.90
N GLY A 563 -4.70 -8.07 -5.82
CA GLY A 563 -3.63 -9.07 -5.64
C GLY A 563 -3.87 -10.40 -6.37
N MET A 564 -5.09 -10.63 -6.85
CA MET A 564 -5.53 -11.84 -7.56
C MET A 564 -5.74 -11.52 -9.05
N ASP A 565 -5.20 -12.35 -9.95
CA ASP A 565 -5.22 -12.15 -11.42
C ASP A 565 -6.60 -12.46 -12.07
N GLY A 566 -7.69 -12.29 -11.32
CA GLY A 566 -9.05 -12.66 -11.67
C GLY A 566 -9.91 -11.54 -12.26
N GLN A 567 -11.23 -11.72 -12.25
CA GLN A 567 -12.18 -10.71 -12.72
C GLN A 567 -12.31 -9.55 -11.71
N LYS A 568 -11.37 -8.58 -11.78
CA LYS A 568 -11.23 -7.44 -10.88
C LYS A 568 -12.57 -6.84 -10.45
N ILE A 569 -12.81 -6.83 -9.14
CA ILE A 569 -13.93 -6.12 -8.53
C ILE A 569 -13.75 -4.63 -8.82
N THR A 570 -14.63 -4.07 -9.64
CA THR A 570 -14.70 -2.64 -9.91
C THR A 570 -15.78 -2.00 -9.05
N TYR A 571 -15.63 -0.72 -8.73
CA TYR A 571 -16.64 0.01 -7.96
C TYR A 571 -18.02 -0.04 -8.64
N THR A 572 -18.05 0.00 -9.98
CA THR A 572 -19.27 -0.14 -10.79
C THR A 572 -19.99 -1.48 -10.55
N LEU A 573 -19.24 -2.58 -10.39
CA LEU A 573 -19.81 -3.90 -10.08
C LEU A 573 -20.40 -3.93 -8.67
N ILE A 574 -19.66 -3.43 -7.66
CA ILE A 574 -20.14 -3.30 -6.28
C ILE A 574 -21.45 -2.50 -6.25
N LYS A 575 -21.47 -1.33 -6.90
CA LYS A 575 -22.62 -0.41 -6.95
C LYS A 575 -23.86 -1.03 -7.61
N HIS A 576 -23.67 -1.85 -8.64
CA HIS A 576 -24.78 -2.56 -9.29
C HIS A 576 -25.27 -3.76 -8.45
N ARG A 577 -24.38 -4.51 -7.80
CA ARG A 577 -24.76 -5.71 -7.03
C ARG A 577 -25.35 -5.37 -5.66
N LEU A 578 -24.77 -4.43 -4.95
CA LEU A 578 -25.18 -4.04 -3.59
C LEU A 578 -26.13 -2.83 -3.57
N GLY A 579 -26.85 -2.55 -4.66
CA GLY A 579 -27.67 -1.35 -4.83
C GLY A 579 -28.75 -1.15 -3.76
N ASP A 580 -29.36 -2.22 -3.26
CA ASP A 580 -30.32 -2.17 -2.14
C ASP A 580 -29.62 -1.79 -0.81
N LEU A 581 -28.49 -2.43 -0.50
CA LEU A 581 -27.72 -2.12 0.70
C LEU A 581 -27.13 -0.70 0.64
N PHE A 582 -26.79 -0.21 -0.55
CA PHE A 582 -26.38 1.18 -0.78
C PHE A 582 -27.54 2.16 -0.56
N TYR A 583 -28.75 1.85 -1.01
CA TYR A 583 -29.95 2.62 -0.68
C TYR A 583 -30.25 2.62 0.83
N ARG A 584 -30.10 1.47 1.50
CA ARG A 584 -30.27 1.32 2.95
C ARG A 584 -29.18 2.05 3.77
N LEU A 585 -27.97 2.22 3.23
CA LEU A 585 -26.94 3.11 3.80
C LEU A 585 -27.36 4.58 3.71
N VAL A 586 -27.80 5.03 2.53
CA VAL A 586 -28.29 6.41 2.29
C VAL A 586 -29.50 6.73 3.18
N SER A 587 -30.38 5.76 3.42
CA SER A 587 -31.62 5.99 4.18
C SER A 587 -31.45 6.07 5.71
N GLN A 588 -30.28 5.73 6.27
CA GLN A 588 -30.05 5.70 7.73
C GLN A 588 -30.38 7.02 8.45
N LYS A 589 -30.24 8.17 7.77
CA LYS A 589 -30.54 9.48 8.36
C LYS A 589 -32.03 9.68 8.66
N PHE A 590 -32.92 9.01 7.93
CA PHE A 590 -34.38 9.15 8.06
C PHE A 590 -34.98 8.40 9.26
N GLU A 591 -34.23 7.50 9.90
CA GLU A 591 -34.66 6.76 11.09
C GLU A 591 -34.90 7.73 12.27
N ASP A 592 -36.10 7.78 12.84
CA ASP A 592 -36.44 8.80 13.85
C ASP A 592 -35.96 8.39 15.26
N PRO A 593 -35.21 9.25 15.98
CA PRO A 593 -34.82 9.01 17.38
C PRO A 593 -35.96 8.62 18.34
N ALA A 594 -37.21 9.00 18.03
CA ALA A 594 -38.38 8.67 18.85
C ALA A 594 -38.74 7.17 18.89
N GLU A 595 -38.18 6.34 18.01
CA GLU A 595 -38.39 4.87 18.05
C GLU A 595 -37.63 4.16 19.18
N GLY A 596 -36.69 4.85 19.84
CA GLY A 596 -35.92 4.31 20.96
C GLY A 596 -34.58 3.68 20.57
N GLU A 597 -33.62 3.70 21.50
CA GLU A 597 -32.23 3.33 21.24
C GLU A 597 -32.06 1.87 20.84
N GLU A 598 -32.65 0.91 21.57
CA GLU A 598 -32.52 -0.53 21.29
C GLU A 598 -33.03 -0.89 19.88
N ALA A 599 -34.15 -0.33 19.45
CA ALA A 599 -34.74 -0.58 18.14
C ALA A 599 -33.86 -0.02 17.00
N LEU A 600 -33.31 1.18 17.18
CA LEU A 600 -32.41 1.82 16.22
C LEU A 600 -31.06 1.10 16.15
N VAL A 601 -30.48 0.72 17.29
CA VAL A 601 -29.23 -0.06 17.34
C VAL A 601 -29.43 -1.43 16.67
N ALA A 602 -30.55 -2.13 16.92
CA ALA A 602 -30.87 -3.38 16.24
C ALA A 602 -31.04 -3.21 14.72
N LYS A 603 -31.66 -2.12 14.25
CA LYS A 603 -31.73 -1.77 12.81
C LYS A 603 -30.34 -1.54 12.21
N PHE A 604 -29.50 -0.74 12.86
CA PHE A 604 -28.15 -0.41 12.35
C PHE A 604 -27.17 -1.58 12.43
N GLN A 605 -27.25 -2.40 13.47
CA GLN A 605 -26.49 -3.64 13.59
C GLN A 605 -26.95 -4.66 12.53
N LYS A 606 -28.25 -4.85 12.33
CA LYS A 606 -28.73 -5.69 11.23
C LYS A 606 -28.23 -5.20 9.87
N LEU A 607 -28.17 -3.89 9.63
CA LEU A 607 -27.58 -3.36 8.38
C LEU A 607 -26.06 -3.56 8.32
N HIS A 608 -25.34 -3.54 9.45
CA HIS A 608 -23.92 -3.90 9.53
C HIS A 608 -23.68 -5.38 9.17
N ASP A 609 -24.53 -6.26 9.70
CA ASP A 609 -24.51 -7.70 9.42
C ASP A 609 -24.94 -7.99 7.98
N ASP A 610 -26.00 -7.35 7.47
CA ASP A 610 -26.46 -7.44 6.08
C ASP A 610 -25.39 -6.93 5.08
N LEU A 611 -24.63 -5.89 5.43
CA LEU A 611 -23.47 -5.42 4.64
C LEU A 611 -22.35 -6.47 4.65
N THR A 612 -22.02 -7.00 5.83
CA THR A 612 -21.00 -8.06 5.96
C THR A 612 -21.41 -9.31 5.20
N ALA A 613 -22.68 -9.70 5.24
CA ALA A 613 -23.26 -10.81 4.49
C ALA A 613 -23.36 -10.53 2.99
N GLY A 614 -23.63 -9.29 2.57
CA GLY A 614 -23.67 -8.88 1.17
C GLY A 614 -22.29 -8.87 0.52
N PHE A 615 -21.28 -8.34 1.21
CA PHE A 615 -19.89 -8.46 0.78
C PHE A 615 -19.38 -9.90 0.86
N ARG A 616 -19.73 -10.68 1.88
CA ARG A 616 -19.44 -12.13 1.90
C ARG A 616 -20.12 -12.88 0.77
N ALA A 617 -21.38 -12.59 0.43
CA ALA A 617 -22.05 -13.23 -0.70
C ALA A 617 -21.37 -12.89 -2.03
N LEU A 618 -20.91 -11.64 -2.20
CA LEU A 618 -20.10 -11.23 -3.33
C LEU A 618 -18.73 -11.95 -3.33
N GLU A 619 -18.05 -12.03 -2.19
CA GLU A 619 -16.83 -12.80 -1.97
C GLU A 619 -17.04 -14.33 -1.96
N ASP A 620 -18.26 -14.87 -1.89
CA ASP A 620 -18.57 -16.33 -1.83
C ASP A 620 -19.05 -16.86 -3.18
N GLU A 621 -19.82 -16.06 -3.93
CA GLU A 621 -19.99 -16.26 -5.37
C GLU A 621 -18.64 -16.11 -6.07
N MET A 622 -17.86 -15.09 -5.68
CA MET A 622 -16.47 -15.00 -6.11
C MET A 622 -15.59 -16.09 -5.50
N SER A 623 -15.74 -16.56 -4.26
CA SER A 623 -14.94 -17.70 -3.73
C SER A 623 -15.17 -18.99 -4.53
N LYS A 624 -16.37 -19.21 -5.08
CA LYS A 624 -16.66 -20.33 -6.01
C LYS A 624 -16.10 -20.12 -7.42
N GLN A 625 -15.59 -18.92 -7.72
CA GLN A 625 -14.78 -18.55 -8.89
C GLN A 625 -13.29 -18.35 -8.54
N GLU A 626 -12.93 -18.07 -7.29
CA GLU A 626 -11.58 -17.73 -6.82
C GLU A 626 -10.88 -18.95 -6.23
N ALA A 627 -11.57 -19.90 -5.62
CA ALA A 627 -11.09 -21.29 -5.50
C ALA A 627 -10.90 -21.97 -6.89
N LYS A 628 -11.23 -21.24 -7.98
CA LYS A 628 -10.94 -21.55 -9.38
C LYS A 628 -9.88 -20.62 -10.03
N GLU A 629 -9.44 -19.55 -9.37
CA GLU A 629 -8.50 -18.52 -9.91
C GLU A 629 -7.25 -18.29 -9.01
N SER A 630 -7.36 -18.39 -7.68
CA SER A 630 -6.24 -18.38 -6.72
C SER A 630 -5.46 -19.70 -6.69
N ILE A 631 -6.14 -20.78 -7.09
CA ILE A 631 -5.47 -21.88 -7.78
C ILE A 631 -5.01 -21.35 -9.14
N VAL A 632 -3.79 -20.81 -9.16
CA VAL A 632 -3.12 -20.23 -10.33
C VAL A 632 -3.07 -21.23 -11.50
N TYR A 633 -2.86 -22.51 -11.18
CA TYR A 633 -3.19 -23.61 -12.09
C TYR A 633 -3.44 -24.89 -11.28
N SER A 634 -4.55 -25.59 -11.54
CA SER A 634 -4.84 -26.89 -10.93
C SER A 634 -4.37 -28.01 -11.85
N TYR A 635 -3.31 -28.69 -11.44
CA TYR A 635 -2.89 -29.95 -12.03
C TYR A 635 -3.96 -30.99 -11.70
N THR A 636 -4.79 -31.31 -12.69
CA THR A 636 -5.93 -32.23 -12.58
C THR A 636 -5.88 -33.38 -13.58
N LYS A 637 -5.00 -33.28 -14.59
CA LYS A 637 -5.01 -34.15 -15.78
C LYS A 637 -3.98 -35.29 -15.70
N SER A 638 -2.78 -34.97 -15.21
CA SER A 638 -1.65 -35.92 -15.15
C SER A 638 -1.25 -36.34 -13.75
N PHE A 639 -1.35 -35.42 -12.79
CA PHE A 639 -1.12 -35.59 -11.34
C PHE A 639 -2.05 -34.61 -10.60
N ASN A 640 -2.40 -34.90 -9.35
CA ASN A 640 -3.36 -34.10 -8.56
C ASN A 640 -2.63 -33.13 -7.63
N ALA A 641 -2.50 -31.87 -8.04
CA ALA A 641 -1.81 -30.81 -7.29
C ALA A 641 -2.33 -29.42 -7.70
N PHE A 642 -1.84 -28.36 -7.07
CA PHE A 642 -2.13 -26.98 -7.50
C PHE A 642 -0.91 -26.09 -7.34
N ALA A 643 -0.74 -25.15 -8.27
CA ALA A 643 0.09 -23.97 -8.06
C ALA A 643 -0.79 -22.88 -7.42
N ALA A 644 -0.27 -22.23 -6.38
CA ALA A 644 -0.90 -21.08 -5.72
C ALA A 644 0.16 -20.04 -5.36
N LYS A 645 -0.20 -18.75 -5.44
CA LYS A 645 0.59 -17.65 -4.87
C LYS A 645 0.30 -17.64 -3.37
N LEU A 646 1.27 -18.07 -2.55
CA LEU A 646 1.17 -18.18 -1.10
C LEU A 646 2.25 -17.30 -0.43
N SER A 647 1.92 -16.64 0.68
CA SER A 647 2.95 -16.07 1.54
C SER A 647 3.74 -17.18 2.26
N LYS A 648 4.90 -16.84 2.83
CA LYS A 648 5.77 -17.82 3.51
C LYS A 648 5.07 -18.51 4.68
N ASN A 649 4.31 -17.76 5.48
CA ASN A 649 3.57 -18.30 6.62
C ASN A 649 2.40 -19.19 6.18
N GLU A 650 1.69 -18.84 5.09
CA GLU A 650 0.62 -19.67 4.53
C GLU A 650 1.17 -20.97 3.92
N ALA A 651 2.32 -20.89 3.24
CA ALA A 651 3.04 -22.05 2.71
C ALA A 651 3.53 -22.99 3.83
N GLU A 652 4.04 -22.44 4.94
CA GLU A 652 4.41 -23.20 6.13
C GLU A 652 3.17 -23.83 6.79
N THR A 653 2.06 -23.10 6.92
CA THR A 653 0.79 -23.63 7.49
C THR A 653 0.19 -24.73 6.62
N LEU A 654 0.19 -24.57 5.29
CA LEU A 654 -0.24 -25.61 4.34
C LEU A 654 0.65 -26.86 4.37
N MET A 655 1.95 -26.70 4.68
CA MET A 655 2.89 -27.81 4.83
C MET A 655 2.68 -28.61 6.13
N GLU A 656 1.92 -28.09 7.10
CA GLU A 656 1.51 -28.79 8.32
C GLU A 656 0.16 -29.55 8.19
N MET A 657 -0.54 -29.47 7.05
CA MET A 657 -1.85 -30.12 6.86
C MET A 657 -1.74 -31.58 6.38
N ASP A 658 -2.38 -32.52 7.09
CA ASP A 658 -2.44 -33.98 6.79
C ASP A 658 -2.90 -34.39 5.37
N GLU A 659 -3.42 -33.43 4.60
CA GLU A 659 -3.96 -33.61 3.25
C GLU A 659 -3.01 -33.11 2.15
N VAL A 660 -2.02 -32.28 2.51
CA VAL A 660 -1.02 -31.70 1.59
C VAL A 660 0.24 -32.56 1.60
N VAL A 661 0.81 -32.78 0.41
CA VAL A 661 1.97 -33.68 0.25
C VAL A 661 3.29 -32.92 0.30
N SER A 662 3.49 -31.85 -0.48
CA SER A 662 4.67 -30.97 -0.38
C SER A 662 4.45 -29.60 -1.04
N VAL A 663 5.23 -28.61 -0.62
CA VAL A 663 5.33 -27.26 -1.22
C VAL A 663 6.76 -27.02 -1.73
N ILE A 664 6.93 -26.42 -2.92
CA ILE A 664 8.23 -26.22 -3.59
C ILE A 664 8.33 -24.77 -4.14
N PRO A 665 9.44 -24.04 -3.90
CA PRO A 665 9.62 -22.65 -4.37
C PRO A 665 10.10 -22.54 -5.83
N ASN A 666 9.78 -21.42 -6.48
CA ASN A 666 9.94 -21.18 -7.92
C ASN A 666 11.21 -20.36 -8.27
N GLN A 667 11.98 -20.77 -9.29
CA GLN A 667 13.20 -20.12 -9.79
C GLN A 667 13.16 -19.86 -11.32
N TYR A 668 14.11 -19.09 -11.86
CA TYR A 668 14.15 -18.66 -13.28
C TYR A 668 15.44 -19.06 -14.05
N ARG A 669 15.34 -19.34 -15.37
CA ARG A 669 16.41 -19.92 -16.24
C ARG A 669 16.50 -19.24 -17.67
N LYS A 670 17.59 -19.40 -18.48
CA LYS A 670 17.85 -18.66 -19.79
C LYS A 670 18.48 -19.50 -20.96
N LEU A 671 18.47 -19.01 -22.23
CA LEU A 671 18.52 -19.83 -23.49
C LEU A 671 19.02 -19.15 -24.84
N HIS A 672 19.83 -19.77 -25.75
CA HIS A 672 20.30 -19.18 -27.08
C HIS A 672 20.72 -20.17 -28.28
N THR A 673 19.99 -20.40 -29.42
CA THR A 673 20.17 -21.60 -30.37
C THR A 673 20.94 -21.50 -31.72
N THR A 674 21.23 -22.54 -32.57
CA THR A 674 20.33 -23.31 -33.52
C THR A 674 20.98 -24.44 -34.39
N LYS A 675 20.35 -25.59 -34.67
CA LYS A 675 20.45 -26.38 -35.95
C LYS A 675 21.82 -26.86 -36.56
N SER A 676 21.94 -28.18 -36.80
CA SER A 676 23.17 -28.90 -37.22
C SER A 676 22.99 -30.19 -38.07
N TRP A 677 21.82 -30.41 -38.69
CA TRP A 677 21.35 -31.74 -39.14
C TRP A 677 22.22 -32.52 -40.14
N ASP A 678 22.90 -31.83 -41.04
CA ASP A 678 23.73 -32.49 -42.06
C ASP A 678 24.93 -33.20 -41.42
N PHE A 679 25.50 -32.63 -40.36
CA PHE A 679 26.67 -33.14 -39.65
C PHE A 679 26.40 -34.46 -38.90
N ILE A 680 25.19 -34.64 -38.35
CA ILE A 680 24.83 -35.86 -37.61
C ILE A 680 24.31 -37.00 -38.50
N GLY A 681 24.36 -36.87 -39.83
CA GLY A 681 24.01 -37.95 -40.75
C GLY A 681 22.51 -38.15 -40.98
N LEU A 682 21.72 -37.08 -40.97
CA LEU A 682 20.34 -37.05 -41.49
C LEU A 682 20.27 -36.30 -42.84
N PRO A 683 20.84 -36.83 -43.94
CA PRO A 683 20.89 -36.13 -45.24
C PRO A 683 19.48 -35.85 -45.82
N LEU A 684 19.41 -35.02 -46.87
CA LEU A 684 18.15 -34.72 -47.58
C LEU A 684 17.51 -35.97 -48.22
N THR A 685 18.30 -37.02 -48.43
CA THR A 685 17.90 -38.31 -49.01
C THR A 685 17.55 -39.38 -47.96
N ALA A 686 17.49 -39.03 -46.67
CA ALA A 686 17.11 -39.97 -45.61
C ALA A 686 15.68 -40.50 -45.82
N LYS A 687 15.44 -41.78 -45.47
CA LYS A 687 14.11 -42.41 -45.57
C LYS A 687 13.11 -41.69 -44.66
N ARG A 688 11.89 -41.46 -45.16
CA ARG A 688 10.81 -40.77 -44.45
C ARG A 688 9.51 -41.56 -44.50
N ASN A 689 8.63 -41.30 -43.54
CA ASN A 689 7.24 -41.76 -43.52
C ASN A 689 6.33 -40.56 -43.29
N LEU A 690 6.09 -39.78 -44.35
CA LEU A 690 5.44 -38.46 -44.28
C LEU A 690 4.01 -38.48 -43.71
N ASN A 691 3.34 -39.64 -43.66
CA ASN A 691 2.04 -39.77 -43.02
C ASN A 691 2.20 -39.86 -41.50
N LEU A 692 2.93 -40.87 -40.99
CA LEU A 692 3.13 -41.01 -39.54
C LEU A 692 3.99 -39.89 -38.94
N GLU A 693 4.91 -39.28 -39.71
CA GLU A 693 5.62 -38.07 -39.29
C GLU A 693 4.67 -36.89 -39.05
N ARG A 694 3.51 -36.82 -39.72
CA ARG A 694 2.48 -35.77 -39.50
C ARG A 694 1.57 -36.03 -38.33
N ASP A 695 1.53 -37.25 -37.80
CA ASP A 695 0.68 -37.58 -36.65
C ASP A 695 1.43 -37.43 -35.32
N ILE A 696 2.75 -37.32 -35.37
CA ILE A 696 3.59 -37.01 -34.21
C ILE A 696 3.49 -35.55 -33.81
N ILE A 697 3.33 -35.33 -32.51
CA ILE A 697 3.35 -34.03 -31.87
C ILE A 697 4.56 -33.96 -30.94
N VAL A 698 5.43 -32.97 -31.14
CA VAL A 698 6.57 -32.71 -30.25
C VAL A 698 6.31 -31.43 -29.46
N GLY A 699 6.34 -31.53 -28.14
CA GLY A 699 6.30 -30.39 -27.24
C GLY A 699 7.66 -29.69 -27.14
N LEU A 700 7.69 -28.37 -27.32
CA LEU A 700 8.82 -27.53 -26.96
C LEU A 700 8.44 -26.61 -25.79
N LEU A 701 9.12 -26.77 -24.66
CA LEU A 701 9.01 -25.90 -23.49
C LEU A 701 10.10 -24.83 -23.59
N ASP A 702 9.70 -23.64 -24.03
CA ASP A 702 10.59 -22.61 -24.57
C ASP A 702 9.86 -21.23 -24.64
N THR A 703 9.82 -20.59 -25.81
CA THR A 703 9.04 -19.39 -26.15
C THR A 703 8.08 -19.71 -27.31
N GLY A 704 6.78 -19.86 -27.03
CA GLY A 704 5.85 -20.63 -27.88
C GLY A 704 4.33 -20.33 -27.87
N ALA A 705 3.62 -21.07 -28.75
CA ALA A 705 2.21 -20.95 -29.18
C ALA A 705 1.11 -20.94 -28.09
N LYS A 706 1.31 -21.61 -26.95
CA LYS A 706 0.49 -21.47 -25.74
C LYS A 706 1.38 -20.91 -24.65
N TYR A 707 0.99 -19.83 -23.98
CA TYR A 707 1.85 -19.16 -23.00
C TYR A 707 1.41 -19.37 -21.56
N PHE A 708 2.41 -19.47 -20.70
CA PHE A 708 2.31 -19.65 -19.27
C PHE A 708 3.10 -18.49 -18.67
N LYS A 709 2.42 -17.62 -17.91
CA LYS A 709 3.04 -16.64 -17.04
C LYS A 709 2.28 -16.61 -15.71
N LEU A 710 2.34 -17.75 -15.03
CA LEU A 710 1.66 -18.02 -13.76
C LEU A 710 2.23 -17.18 -12.60
N ASP A 711 3.39 -16.55 -12.79
CA ASP A 711 3.95 -15.57 -11.86
C ASP A 711 3.16 -14.22 -11.85
N GLY A 712 2.47 -13.85 -12.92
CA GLY A 712 1.77 -12.57 -13.10
C GLY A 712 2.65 -11.32 -13.20
N PHE A 713 3.98 -11.43 -13.10
CA PHE A 713 4.90 -10.28 -13.09
C PHE A 713 5.12 -9.74 -14.50
N THR A 714 4.44 -8.66 -14.86
CA THR A 714 4.50 -8.06 -16.21
C THR A 714 5.58 -6.99 -16.32
N ASP A 715 6.57 -7.25 -17.17
CA ASP A 715 7.61 -6.28 -17.57
C ASP A 715 7.22 -5.66 -18.93
N PRO A 716 7.42 -4.35 -19.18
CA PRO A 716 7.20 -3.73 -20.50
C PRO A 716 7.94 -4.39 -21.68
N ALA A 717 9.03 -5.13 -21.44
CA ALA A 717 9.72 -5.94 -22.45
C ALA A 717 9.02 -7.28 -22.75
N ASP A 718 8.15 -7.76 -21.86
CA ASP A 718 7.46 -9.04 -21.98
C ASP A 718 6.09 -8.89 -22.65
N ILE A 719 6.05 -9.15 -23.97
CA ILE A 719 4.76 -9.25 -24.67
C ILE A 719 4.03 -10.51 -24.20
N LEU A 720 2.98 -10.33 -23.38
CA LEU A 720 1.98 -11.33 -22.97
C LEU A 720 1.19 -11.89 -24.16
N SER A 721 1.88 -12.66 -24.98
CA SER A 721 1.30 -13.42 -26.07
C SER A 721 2.23 -14.59 -26.42
N PRO A 722 1.77 -15.52 -27.27
CA PRO A 722 2.60 -16.59 -27.79
C PRO A 722 3.77 -16.15 -28.69
N ILE A 723 3.94 -14.85 -28.94
CA ILE A 723 5.04 -14.37 -29.78
C ILE A 723 6.38 -14.57 -29.09
N ASP A 724 7.35 -15.06 -29.86
CA ASP A 724 8.74 -15.15 -29.44
C ASP A 724 9.42 -13.78 -29.58
N VAL A 725 9.75 -13.20 -28.42
CA VAL A 725 10.46 -11.92 -28.28
C VAL A 725 11.95 -12.10 -27.99
N ASP A 726 12.39 -13.29 -27.58
CA ASP A 726 13.81 -13.58 -27.34
C ASP A 726 14.51 -14.15 -28.58
N GLY A 727 13.73 -14.76 -29.46
CA GLY A 727 14.15 -15.43 -30.68
C GLY A 727 14.56 -16.89 -30.47
N HIS A 728 14.80 -17.31 -29.23
CA HIS A 728 15.24 -18.66 -28.88
C HIS A 728 14.25 -19.75 -29.31
N GLY A 729 12.94 -19.58 -29.06
CA GLY A 729 11.92 -20.59 -29.37
C GLY A 729 11.70 -20.76 -30.87
N THR A 730 11.81 -19.68 -31.64
CA THR A 730 11.85 -19.72 -33.12
C THR A 730 13.07 -20.53 -33.58
N HIS A 731 14.18 -20.36 -32.88
CA HIS A 731 15.46 -21.00 -33.14
C HIS A 731 15.43 -22.52 -32.79
N THR A 732 14.95 -22.94 -31.61
CA THR A 732 14.80 -24.36 -31.24
C THR A 732 13.72 -25.08 -32.05
N SER A 733 12.58 -24.44 -32.31
CA SER A 733 11.50 -25.04 -33.12
C SER A 733 11.90 -25.21 -34.58
N SER A 734 12.57 -24.21 -35.18
CA SER A 734 13.13 -24.35 -36.53
C SER A 734 14.29 -25.34 -36.59
N THR A 735 15.00 -25.56 -35.47
CA THR A 735 15.92 -26.69 -35.31
C THR A 735 15.17 -28.03 -35.32
N LEU A 736 14.07 -28.18 -34.58
CA LEU A 736 13.36 -29.45 -34.48
C LEU A 736 12.61 -29.82 -35.78
N ALA A 737 11.80 -28.91 -36.32
CA ALA A 737 10.87 -29.20 -37.43
C ALA A 737 10.79 -28.08 -38.48
N GLY A 738 11.78 -27.17 -38.54
CA GLY A 738 11.80 -26.10 -39.54
C GLY A 738 11.74 -26.63 -40.98
N ASN A 739 10.89 -26.02 -41.81
CA ASN A 739 10.79 -26.37 -43.23
C ASN A 739 12.09 -26.01 -44.00
N GLN A 740 12.27 -26.60 -45.18
CA GLN A 740 13.49 -26.43 -45.97
C GLN A 740 13.58 -25.05 -46.61
N VAL A 741 14.56 -24.23 -46.19
CA VAL A 741 14.84 -22.90 -46.78
C VAL A 741 16.25 -22.89 -47.39
N ARG A 742 16.33 -22.67 -48.70
CA ARG A 742 17.62 -22.59 -49.43
C ARG A 742 18.26 -21.21 -49.24
N ASN A 743 19.59 -21.13 -49.32
CA ASN A 743 20.39 -19.90 -49.19
C ASN A 743 20.23 -19.14 -47.85
N ALA A 744 19.94 -19.85 -46.76
CA ALA A 744 20.00 -19.28 -45.42
C ALA A 744 21.45 -18.92 -45.05
N SER A 745 21.66 -17.76 -44.44
CA SER A 745 22.97 -17.25 -43.97
C SER A 745 22.75 -16.12 -42.96
N LEU A 746 23.75 -15.83 -42.12
CA LEU A 746 23.83 -14.59 -41.34
C LEU A 746 24.76 -13.63 -42.09
N TYR A 747 24.20 -12.65 -42.80
CA TYR A 747 24.93 -11.69 -43.65
C TYR A 747 25.98 -12.34 -44.59
N GLY A 748 25.70 -13.55 -45.10
CA GLY A 748 26.61 -14.31 -45.97
C GLY A 748 27.42 -15.42 -45.27
N LEU A 749 27.59 -15.36 -43.94
CA LEU A 749 28.21 -16.42 -43.13
C LEU A 749 27.29 -17.63 -42.99
N ALA A 750 27.87 -18.83 -42.83
CA ALA A 750 27.16 -20.10 -42.68
C ALA A 750 26.21 -20.44 -43.85
N LYS A 751 26.51 -19.94 -45.05
CA LYS A 751 25.62 -20.01 -46.23
C LYS A 751 25.30 -21.45 -46.63
N GLY A 752 24.03 -21.83 -46.54
CA GLY A 752 23.59 -23.19 -46.84
C GLY A 752 22.08 -23.34 -46.95
N THR A 753 21.60 -24.56 -46.67
CA THR A 753 20.17 -24.87 -46.58
C THR A 753 19.78 -25.03 -45.11
N ALA A 754 18.75 -24.29 -44.68
CA ALA A 754 18.10 -24.52 -43.40
C ALA A 754 17.02 -25.61 -43.52
N ARG A 755 16.86 -26.42 -42.47
CA ARG A 755 15.77 -27.38 -42.23
C ARG A 755 15.91 -27.90 -40.80
N GLY A 756 14.84 -28.48 -40.26
CA GLY A 756 14.84 -29.24 -39.01
C GLY A 756 14.99 -30.75 -39.19
N ALA A 757 14.86 -31.48 -38.09
CA ALA A 757 14.91 -32.94 -37.99
C ALA A 757 13.78 -33.63 -38.77
N VAL A 758 12.55 -33.21 -38.49
CA VAL A 758 11.31 -33.82 -38.96
C VAL A 758 10.38 -32.69 -39.42
N PRO A 759 10.59 -32.13 -40.62
CA PRO A 759 9.81 -30.98 -41.12
C PRO A 759 8.33 -31.26 -41.38
N SER A 760 7.87 -32.49 -41.15
CA SER A 760 6.46 -32.88 -41.21
C SER A 760 5.81 -33.06 -39.83
N ALA A 761 6.57 -33.05 -38.74
CA ALA A 761 6.05 -33.17 -37.38
C ALA A 761 5.30 -31.92 -36.95
N ARG A 762 4.25 -32.10 -36.14
CA ARG A 762 3.55 -30.99 -35.50
C ARG A 762 4.38 -30.53 -34.30
N VAL A 763 4.51 -29.23 -34.14
CA VAL A 763 5.19 -28.64 -32.99
C VAL A 763 4.15 -28.00 -32.09
N ALA A 764 3.98 -28.58 -30.90
CA ALA A 764 3.25 -27.93 -29.82
C ALA A 764 4.25 -27.04 -29.06
N MET A 765 4.08 -25.74 -29.17
CA MET A 765 5.01 -24.75 -28.63
C MET A 765 4.44 -24.17 -27.33
N TYR A 766 5.16 -24.28 -26.22
CA TYR A 766 4.74 -23.83 -24.89
C TYR A 766 5.71 -22.73 -24.41
N LYS A 767 5.24 -21.48 -24.27
CA LYS A 767 6.03 -20.35 -23.73
C LYS A 767 6.06 -20.43 -22.22
N VAL A 768 7.19 -20.84 -21.67
CA VAL A 768 7.46 -20.87 -20.23
C VAL A 768 8.59 -19.91 -19.83
N CYS A 769 9.18 -19.23 -20.82
CA CYS A 769 10.32 -18.34 -20.67
C CYS A 769 10.00 -16.92 -21.11
N TRP A 770 10.51 -15.97 -20.33
CA TRP A 770 10.25 -14.53 -20.45
C TRP A 770 11.57 -13.75 -20.53
N ALA A 771 11.54 -12.56 -21.13
CA ALA A 771 12.75 -11.82 -21.50
C ALA A 771 13.44 -11.14 -20.31
N SER A 772 12.65 -10.65 -19.35
CA SER A 772 13.18 -10.04 -18.11
C SER A 772 13.45 -11.10 -17.03
N SER A 773 12.42 -11.87 -16.64
CA SER A 773 12.51 -12.83 -15.53
C SER A 773 13.23 -14.12 -15.89
N GLY A 774 12.93 -14.72 -17.04
CA GLY A 774 13.47 -16.03 -17.47
C GLY A 774 12.38 -17.11 -17.46
N CYS A 775 12.79 -18.39 -17.35
CA CYS A 775 11.86 -19.53 -17.34
C CYS A 775 11.47 -19.98 -15.93
N ALA A 776 10.21 -19.79 -15.52
CA ALA A 776 9.72 -20.15 -14.18
C ALA A 776 9.45 -21.65 -14.01
N ASP A 777 9.82 -22.24 -12.87
CA ASP A 777 9.53 -23.64 -12.53
C ASP A 777 8.02 -23.97 -12.54
N MET A 778 7.14 -23.04 -12.14
CA MET A 778 5.68 -23.21 -12.21
C MET A 778 5.17 -23.24 -13.67
N ASP A 779 5.67 -22.34 -14.52
CA ASP A 779 5.31 -22.33 -15.95
C ASP A 779 5.79 -23.60 -16.65
N ILE A 780 6.99 -24.09 -16.28
CA ILE A 780 7.54 -25.37 -16.74
C ILE A 780 6.62 -26.54 -16.35
N LEU A 781 6.18 -26.64 -15.09
CA LEU A 781 5.29 -27.71 -14.64
C LEU A 781 3.90 -27.65 -15.30
N ALA A 782 3.33 -26.46 -15.47
CA ALA A 782 2.05 -26.27 -16.15
C ALA A 782 2.13 -26.69 -17.63
N ALA A 783 3.22 -26.32 -18.32
CA ALA A 783 3.48 -26.79 -19.67
C ALA A 783 3.76 -28.30 -19.75
N PHE A 784 4.29 -28.95 -18.70
CA PHE A 784 4.38 -30.41 -18.63
C PHE A 784 2.99 -31.07 -18.54
N ASP A 785 2.11 -30.63 -17.63
CA ASP A 785 0.74 -31.20 -17.51
C ASP A 785 -0.09 -30.97 -18.78
N ASP A 786 -0.01 -29.78 -19.37
CA ASP A 786 -0.67 -29.49 -20.65
C ASP A 786 -0.07 -30.29 -21.82
N ALA A 787 1.25 -30.43 -21.94
CA ALA A 787 1.86 -31.24 -23.01
C ALA A 787 1.50 -32.73 -22.88
N VAL A 788 1.43 -33.25 -21.65
CA VAL A 788 0.97 -34.61 -21.37
C VAL A 788 -0.53 -34.77 -21.68
N SER A 789 -1.35 -33.76 -21.40
CA SER A 789 -2.78 -33.70 -21.73
C SER A 789 -3.05 -33.63 -23.24
N ASP A 790 -2.32 -32.76 -23.95
CA ASP A 790 -2.42 -32.56 -25.40
C ASP A 790 -1.87 -33.76 -26.20
N GLY A 791 -1.29 -34.75 -25.50
CA GLY A 791 -0.87 -36.02 -26.07
C GLY A 791 0.44 -35.96 -26.88
N VAL A 792 1.38 -35.08 -26.51
CA VAL A 792 2.67 -35.01 -27.22
C VAL A 792 3.46 -36.32 -27.05
N ASP A 793 4.09 -36.81 -28.11
CA ASP A 793 4.91 -38.03 -28.05
C ASP A 793 6.20 -37.83 -27.24
N ILE A 794 6.78 -36.64 -27.38
CA ILE A 794 8.13 -36.26 -26.94
C ILE A 794 8.10 -34.80 -26.49
N ILE A 795 8.85 -34.51 -25.43
CA ILE A 795 9.11 -33.15 -24.93
C ILE A 795 10.59 -32.80 -25.14
N SER A 796 10.85 -31.62 -25.67
CA SER A 796 12.16 -30.99 -25.77
C SER A 796 12.21 -29.80 -24.82
N ILE A 797 12.92 -29.93 -23.71
CA ILE A 797 13.10 -28.86 -22.73
C ILE A 797 14.56 -28.40 -22.73
N SER A 798 14.79 -27.26 -23.38
CA SER A 798 16.13 -26.70 -23.58
C SER A 798 16.65 -25.93 -22.37
N ILE A 799 16.00 -26.06 -21.21
CA ILE A 799 16.13 -25.24 -20.01
C ILE A 799 17.02 -25.95 -18.98
N GLY A 800 17.89 -25.20 -18.29
CA GLY A 800 18.78 -25.69 -17.22
C GLY A 800 19.08 -24.58 -16.20
N GLY A 801 19.49 -24.94 -14.99
CA GLY A 801 19.69 -24.01 -13.88
C GLY A 801 20.57 -24.62 -12.79
N ALA A 802 20.48 -24.12 -11.55
CA ALA A 802 21.22 -24.66 -10.42
C ALA A 802 20.91 -26.15 -10.18
N THR A 803 21.94 -26.91 -9.81
CA THR A 803 21.82 -28.33 -9.45
C THR A 803 20.89 -28.50 -8.24
N GLN A 804 19.84 -29.29 -8.41
CA GLN A 804 18.90 -29.68 -7.35
C GLN A 804 18.63 -31.20 -7.41
N ASP A 805 18.08 -31.76 -6.34
CA ASP A 805 17.78 -33.20 -6.27
C ASP A 805 16.55 -33.62 -7.08
N PHE A 806 16.48 -34.92 -7.40
CA PHE A 806 15.48 -35.51 -8.31
C PHE A 806 14.01 -35.27 -7.92
N VAL A 807 13.75 -34.97 -6.64
CA VAL A 807 12.42 -34.77 -6.07
C VAL A 807 12.04 -33.28 -6.00
N THR A 808 13.00 -32.36 -6.03
CA THR A 808 12.74 -30.91 -5.94
C THR A 808 12.84 -30.19 -7.29
N ASP A 809 13.69 -30.65 -8.22
CA ASP A 809 13.79 -30.04 -9.54
C ASP A 809 12.49 -30.23 -10.37
N SER A 810 11.91 -29.11 -10.81
CA SER A 810 10.67 -29.04 -11.57
C SER A 810 10.70 -29.86 -12.87
N ILE A 811 11.84 -29.84 -13.58
CA ILE A 811 12.05 -30.56 -14.83
C ILE A 811 12.10 -32.07 -14.57
N SER A 812 12.78 -32.48 -13.50
CA SER A 812 12.80 -33.86 -13.00
C SER A 812 11.39 -34.36 -12.67
N VAL A 813 10.62 -33.64 -11.85
CA VAL A 813 9.25 -34.04 -11.46
C VAL A 813 8.31 -34.11 -12.65
N GLY A 814 8.22 -33.04 -13.46
CA GLY A 814 7.35 -33.00 -14.65
C GLY A 814 7.68 -34.11 -15.66
N ALA A 815 8.97 -34.40 -15.87
CA ALA A 815 9.40 -35.49 -16.74
C ALA A 815 9.11 -36.89 -16.19
N PHE A 816 8.99 -37.08 -14.87
CA PHE A 816 8.58 -38.36 -14.29
C PHE A 816 7.10 -38.66 -14.57
N HIS A 817 6.23 -37.64 -14.43
CA HIS A 817 4.82 -37.77 -14.80
C HIS A 817 4.63 -37.96 -16.32
N ALA A 818 5.42 -37.28 -17.15
CA ALA A 818 5.45 -37.53 -18.61
C ALA A 818 5.90 -38.97 -18.94
N LEU A 819 6.96 -39.48 -18.29
CA LEU A 819 7.43 -40.86 -18.45
C LEU A 819 6.32 -41.87 -18.11
N LYS A 820 5.56 -41.65 -17.03
CA LYS A 820 4.45 -42.50 -16.58
C LYS A 820 3.32 -42.62 -17.62
N LYS A 821 3.20 -41.64 -18.52
CA LYS A 821 2.27 -41.62 -19.66
C LYS A 821 2.93 -42.10 -20.98
N GLY A 822 4.20 -42.51 -20.93
CA GLY A 822 4.97 -43.06 -22.05
C GLY A 822 5.80 -42.05 -22.86
N ILE A 823 5.79 -40.78 -22.44
CA ILE A 823 6.35 -39.63 -23.17
C ILE A 823 7.83 -39.47 -22.85
N LEU A 824 8.68 -39.26 -23.86
CA LEU A 824 10.12 -39.07 -23.66
C LEU A 824 10.47 -37.59 -23.52
N THR A 825 11.02 -37.20 -22.37
CA THR A 825 11.57 -35.85 -22.17
C THR A 825 13.07 -35.83 -22.46
N VAL A 826 13.48 -34.94 -23.36
CA VAL A 826 14.86 -34.64 -23.73
C VAL A 826 15.24 -33.30 -23.12
N ALA A 827 16.36 -33.25 -22.39
CA ALA A 827 16.80 -32.07 -21.64
C ALA A 827 18.23 -31.66 -21.97
N SER A 828 18.51 -30.37 -21.97
CA SER A 828 19.87 -29.83 -22.07
C SER A 828 20.74 -30.15 -20.84
N ALA A 829 22.06 -30.33 -20.96
CA ALA A 829 22.91 -30.62 -19.80
C ALA A 829 23.18 -29.39 -18.89
N GLY A 830 23.08 -28.18 -19.44
CA GLY A 830 23.53 -26.93 -18.80
C GLY A 830 24.74 -26.31 -19.51
N ASN A 831 25.00 -25.03 -19.27
CA ASN A 831 26.07 -24.27 -19.91
C ASN A 831 27.18 -23.83 -18.93
N GLU A 832 27.25 -24.48 -17.75
CA GLU A 832 28.15 -24.16 -16.64
C GLU A 832 29.48 -24.94 -16.70
N GLY A 833 29.80 -25.52 -17.87
CA GLY A 833 31.13 -26.08 -18.16
C GLY A 833 32.20 -24.98 -18.27
N PRO A 834 33.51 -25.32 -18.16
CA PRO A 834 34.08 -26.65 -18.38
C PRO A 834 34.30 -27.50 -17.12
N SER A 835 33.86 -27.06 -15.95
CA SER A 835 34.03 -27.77 -14.67
C SER A 835 33.32 -29.14 -14.66
N LEU A 836 33.84 -30.07 -13.89
CA LEU A 836 33.19 -31.35 -13.56
C LEU A 836 32.02 -31.09 -12.59
N THR A 837 31.05 -32.01 -12.52
CA THR A 837 29.83 -31.92 -11.67
C THR A 837 28.89 -30.73 -11.97
N SER A 838 29.15 -29.96 -13.04
CA SER A 838 28.35 -28.79 -13.48
C SER A 838 27.01 -29.12 -14.16
N ILE A 839 26.58 -30.40 -14.12
CA ILE A 839 25.43 -30.90 -14.87
C ILE A 839 24.10 -30.68 -14.13
N SER A 840 23.22 -29.88 -14.75
CA SER A 840 21.94 -29.46 -14.15
C SER A 840 20.85 -30.52 -14.21
N ASN A 841 20.55 -31.04 -15.41
CA ASN A 841 19.43 -31.98 -15.64
C ASN A 841 19.92 -33.43 -15.65
N TYR A 842 20.19 -34.04 -14.49
CA TYR A 842 20.83 -35.36 -14.39
C TYR A 842 19.91 -36.53 -13.99
N ALA A 843 18.58 -36.34 -13.92
CA ALA A 843 17.62 -37.41 -13.57
C ALA A 843 17.66 -38.64 -14.52
N PRO A 844 17.46 -39.87 -14.03
CA PRO A 844 17.61 -41.08 -14.84
C PRO A 844 16.53 -41.26 -15.92
N TRP A 845 15.35 -40.65 -15.77
CA TRP A 845 14.29 -40.67 -16.78
C TRP A 845 14.47 -39.62 -17.90
N LEU A 846 15.07 -38.46 -17.60
CA LEU A 846 15.46 -37.44 -18.60
C LEU A 846 16.52 -37.97 -19.56
N LEU A 847 16.41 -37.71 -20.87
CA LEU A 847 17.50 -37.91 -21.83
C LEU A 847 18.35 -36.63 -21.92
N THR A 848 19.50 -36.62 -21.24
CA THR A 848 20.33 -35.42 -21.03
C THR A 848 21.38 -35.22 -22.14
N VAL A 849 21.46 -34.02 -22.71
CA VAL A 849 22.23 -33.75 -23.93
C VAL A 849 23.36 -32.73 -23.75
N ALA A 850 24.59 -33.14 -24.10
CA ALA A 850 25.78 -32.28 -24.20
C ALA A 850 25.90 -31.61 -25.58
N ALA A 851 26.54 -30.43 -25.63
CA ALA A 851 26.81 -29.70 -26.87
C ALA A 851 28.14 -30.12 -27.50
N THR A 852 28.16 -30.23 -28.83
CA THR A 852 29.39 -30.44 -29.62
C THR A 852 29.59 -29.38 -30.69
N GLY A 853 30.85 -29.16 -31.06
CA GLY A 853 31.20 -28.45 -32.28
C GLY A 853 30.76 -29.19 -33.55
N ILE A 854 30.57 -28.40 -34.61
CA ILE A 854 30.52 -28.86 -36.02
C ILE A 854 31.86 -28.59 -36.71
N ASP A 855 31.98 -28.95 -37.99
CA ASP A 855 33.20 -28.78 -38.78
C ASP A 855 33.49 -27.33 -39.21
N ARG A 856 32.96 -26.33 -38.51
CA ARG A 856 33.01 -24.89 -38.83
C ARG A 856 33.37 -24.06 -37.60
N GLN A 857 34.06 -22.94 -37.80
CA GLN A 857 34.29 -21.90 -36.79
C GLN A 857 34.40 -20.53 -37.48
N PHE A 858 33.91 -19.47 -36.83
CA PHE A 858 33.97 -18.11 -37.37
C PHE A 858 35.11 -17.32 -36.72
N ARG A 859 36.00 -16.76 -37.55
CA ARG A 859 37.18 -16.01 -37.09
C ARG A 859 37.34 -14.68 -37.79
N SER A 860 37.72 -13.65 -37.02
CA SER A 860 38.12 -12.35 -37.53
C SER A 860 39.64 -12.24 -37.58
N THR A 861 40.12 -11.69 -38.68
CA THR A 861 41.54 -11.32 -38.82
C THR A 861 41.76 -9.93 -38.26
N VAL A 862 42.77 -9.77 -37.40
CA VAL A 862 43.24 -8.46 -36.94
C VAL A 862 44.66 -8.25 -37.41
N LYS A 863 44.93 -7.08 -38.01
CA LYS A 863 46.26 -6.67 -38.44
C LYS A 863 46.74 -5.54 -37.54
N LEU A 864 47.87 -5.76 -36.87
CA LEU A 864 48.54 -4.77 -36.03
C LEU A 864 49.46 -3.87 -36.87
N GLY A 865 49.72 -2.65 -36.40
CA GLY A 865 50.57 -1.67 -37.10
C GLY A 865 52.04 -2.09 -37.24
N ASN A 866 52.52 -3.06 -36.45
CA ASN A 866 53.82 -3.70 -36.62
C ASN A 866 53.85 -4.77 -37.73
N GLY A 867 52.75 -4.98 -38.45
CA GLY A 867 52.62 -5.97 -39.52
C GLY A 867 52.29 -7.39 -39.05
N LYS A 868 52.24 -7.67 -37.73
CA LYS A 868 51.80 -8.96 -37.19
C LYS A 868 50.29 -9.12 -37.41
N THR A 869 49.90 -10.24 -37.97
CA THR A 869 48.50 -10.65 -38.13
C THR A 869 48.14 -11.65 -37.05
N ILE A 870 47.01 -11.44 -36.38
CA ILE A 870 46.43 -12.36 -35.38
C ILE A 870 45.01 -12.74 -35.80
N SER A 871 44.48 -13.87 -35.32
CA SER A 871 43.17 -14.38 -35.69
C SER A 871 42.34 -14.72 -34.46
N GLY A 872 41.39 -13.86 -34.16
CA GLY A 872 40.44 -14.04 -33.07
C GLY A 872 39.16 -14.75 -33.52
N ILE A 873 38.33 -15.12 -32.57
CA ILE A 873 37.05 -15.82 -32.76
C ILE A 873 35.90 -14.83 -32.60
N GLY A 874 34.80 -15.03 -33.33
CA GLY A 874 33.62 -14.18 -33.27
C GLY A 874 33.03 -13.90 -34.64
N ILE A 875 31.88 -13.22 -34.61
CA ILE A 875 31.10 -12.78 -35.77
C ILE A 875 31.14 -11.24 -35.78
N ASN A 876 32.18 -10.71 -36.43
CA ASN A 876 32.24 -9.32 -36.87
C ASN A 876 31.60 -9.22 -38.25
N THR A 877 30.52 -8.45 -38.35
CA THR A 877 29.79 -8.16 -39.59
C THR A 877 30.32 -6.92 -40.32
N PHE A 878 31.13 -6.10 -39.64
CA PHE A 878 31.47 -4.74 -40.06
C PHE A 878 32.75 -4.66 -40.91
N ASP A 879 32.67 -3.93 -42.03
CA ASP A 879 33.82 -3.55 -42.84
C ASP A 879 34.60 -2.37 -42.23
N PRO A 880 35.94 -2.40 -42.23
CA PRO A 880 36.75 -1.31 -41.69
C PRO A 880 36.75 -0.08 -42.61
N LYS A 881 36.24 1.04 -42.09
CA LYS A 881 36.18 2.35 -42.79
C LYS A 881 37.53 3.09 -42.92
N GLN A 882 38.59 2.59 -42.29
CA GLN A 882 39.95 3.14 -42.32
C GLN A 882 40.98 2.00 -42.40
N SER A 883 42.18 2.31 -42.88
CA SER A 883 43.28 1.35 -43.01
C SER A 883 43.87 0.89 -41.68
N SER A 884 43.79 1.72 -40.64
CA SER A 884 44.21 1.42 -39.26
C SER A 884 43.60 2.41 -38.28
N TYR A 885 43.16 1.94 -37.11
CA TYR A 885 42.71 2.78 -36.00
C TYR A 885 43.74 2.74 -34.85
N PRO A 886 43.89 3.79 -34.03
CA PRO A 886 44.68 3.71 -32.80
C PRO A 886 44.09 2.66 -31.85
N ILE A 887 44.92 1.89 -31.15
CA ILE A 887 44.51 0.93 -30.12
C ILE A 887 45.01 1.35 -28.74
N VAL A 888 44.25 1.08 -27.68
CA VAL A 888 44.58 1.40 -26.27
C VAL A 888 44.19 0.25 -25.35
N SER A 889 44.91 0.06 -24.23
CA SER A 889 44.48 -0.81 -23.14
C SER A 889 43.35 -0.16 -22.34
N GLY A 890 42.29 -0.90 -21.99
CA GLY A 890 41.19 -0.42 -21.16
C GLY A 890 41.67 0.18 -19.84
N ALA A 891 42.66 -0.47 -19.20
CA ALA A 891 43.25 -0.05 -17.94
C ALA A 891 44.04 1.28 -18.02
N ASP A 892 44.45 1.72 -19.22
CA ASP A 892 45.13 3.01 -19.43
C ASP A 892 44.18 4.14 -19.82
N VAL A 893 42.96 3.79 -20.24
CA VAL A 893 41.87 4.73 -20.54
C VAL A 893 40.76 4.73 -19.49
N ALA A 894 41.07 4.23 -18.28
CA ALA A 894 40.23 4.37 -17.10
C ALA A 894 39.87 5.85 -16.82
N LEU A 895 38.68 6.06 -16.24
CA LEU A 895 38.21 7.38 -15.83
C LEU A 895 39.11 7.96 -14.72
N ASN A 896 39.17 7.26 -13.59
CA ASN A 896 39.96 7.58 -12.39
C ASN A 896 40.88 6.40 -12.03
N SER A 897 41.91 6.63 -11.22
CA SER A 897 42.85 5.58 -10.76
C SER A 897 42.16 4.40 -10.06
N GLU A 898 41.10 4.66 -9.29
CA GLU A 898 40.31 3.65 -8.57
C GLU A 898 39.56 2.72 -9.53
N ASN A 899 39.15 3.22 -10.70
CA ASN A 899 38.43 2.44 -11.72
C ASN A 899 39.36 1.59 -12.60
N LYS A 900 40.68 1.58 -12.37
CA LYS A 900 41.65 0.91 -13.28
C LYS A 900 41.40 -0.59 -13.46
N GLU A 901 40.95 -1.30 -12.42
CA GLU A 901 40.57 -2.71 -12.53
C GLU A 901 39.26 -2.91 -13.30
N ASN A 902 38.22 -2.13 -13.01
CA ASN A 902 36.95 -2.21 -13.76
C ASN A 902 37.13 -1.84 -15.25
N ALA A 903 38.05 -0.91 -15.52
CA ALA A 903 38.43 -0.47 -16.87
C ALA A 903 39.21 -1.54 -17.65
N ARG A 904 39.94 -2.45 -16.99
CA ARG A 904 40.55 -3.63 -17.62
C ARG A 904 39.50 -4.56 -18.23
N PHE A 905 38.33 -4.68 -17.61
CA PHE A 905 37.19 -5.43 -18.12
C PHE A 905 36.22 -4.61 -18.98
N CYS A 906 36.47 -3.31 -19.15
CA CYS A 906 35.64 -2.38 -19.91
C CYS A 906 34.16 -2.36 -19.46
N PHE A 907 33.92 -2.47 -18.15
CA PHE A 907 32.59 -2.35 -17.56
C PHE A 907 31.99 -0.95 -17.74
N ASP A 908 30.67 -0.84 -17.65
CA ASP A 908 29.97 0.44 -17.79
C ASP A 908 30.45 1.48 -16.75
N ASN A 909 30.50 2.75 -17.16
CA ASN A 909 31.03 3.90 -16.40
C ASN A 909 32.51 3.81 -15.93
N SER A 910 33.29 2.78 -16.33
CA SER A 910 34.70 2.64 -15.92
C SER A 910 35.71 3.40 -16.81
N LEU A 911 35.36 3.62 -18.07
CA LEU A 911 36.24 4.18 -19.12
C LEU A 911 36.02 5.69 -19.32
N ASP A 912 37.07 6.41 -19.71
CA ASP A 912 37.03 7.83 -20.06
C ASP A 912 36.58 8.04 -21.53
N PRO A 913 35.43 8.68 -21.79
CA PRO A 913 34.96 8.94 -23.15
C PRO A 913 35.92 9.78 -24.00
N GLY A 914 36.64 10.73 -23.40
CA GLY A 914 37.63 11.58 -24.08
C GLY A 914 38.88 10.80 -24.50
N LYS A 915 39.27 9.77 -23.74
CA LYS A 915 40.40 8.88 -24.08
C LYS A 915 40.02 7.79 -25.09
N VAL A 916 38.78 7.28 -25.05
CA VAL A 916 38.32 6.16 -25.90
C VAL A 916 37.83 6.60 -27.29
N LYS A 917 37.26 7.81 -27.42
CA LYS A 917 36.62 8.27 -28.66
C LYS A 917 37.52 8.13 -29.90
N GLY A 918 37.04 7.39 -30.90
CA GLY A 918 37.75 7.15 -32.16
C GLY A 918 38.87 6.08 -32.11
N ARG A 919 38.99 5.30 -31.02
CA ARG A 919 40.01 4.25 -30.85
C ARG A 919 39.42 2.85 -30.74
N LEU A 920 40.23 1.84 -31.01
CA LEU A 920 39.98 0.46 -30.58
C LEU A 920 40.45 0.29 -29.13
N VAL A 921 39.72 -0.49 -28.33
CA VAL A 921 40.12 -0.81 -26.95
C VAL A 921 40.53 -2.29 -26.86
N PHE A 922 41.50 -2.60 -26.01
CA PHE A 922 41.84 -3.95 -25.58
C PHE A 922 41.29 -4.15 -24.16
N CYS A 923 40.41 -5.13 -24.01
CA CYS A 923 39.66 -5.43 -22.78
C CYS A 923 39.82 -6.91 -22.44
N GLN A 924 39.74 -7.28 -21.16
CA GLN A 924 39.59 -8.68 -20.73
C GLN A 924 38.11 -9.02 -20.52
N LEU A 925 37.73 -10.28 -20.75
CA LEU A 925 36.33 -10.72 -20.59
C LEU A 925 35.95 -10.81 -19.12
N GLY A 926 35.33 -9.75 -18.59
CA GLY A 926 34.62 -9.79 -17.30
C GLY A 926 33.13 -10.15 -17.46
N GLN A 927 32.47 -9.56 -18.46
CA GLN A 927 31.06 -9.82 -18.80
C GLN A 927 30.84 -9.57 -20.30
N TRP A 928 29.83 -10.22 -20.89
CA TRP A 928 29.43 -9.96 -22.27
C TRP A 928 28.91 -8.52 -22.46
N GLY A 929 29.29 -7.89 -23.58
CA GLY A 929 28.85 -6.52 -23.94
C GLY A 929 29.89 -5.41 -23.80
N ALA A 930 31.17 -5.73 -23.54
CA ALA A 930 32.25 -4.74 -23.53
C ALA A 930 32.34 -3.90 -24.83
N ASP A 931 32.00 -4.50 -25.98
CA ASP A 931 31.91 -3.81 -27.27
C ASP A 931 30.78 -2.77 -27.32
N SER A 932 29.65 -3.04 -26.65
CA SER A 932 28.54 -2.11 -26.47
C SER A 932 28.95 -0.90 -25.62
N VAL A 933 29.70 -1.12 -24.53
CA VAL A 933 30.21 -0.04 -23.66
C VAL A 933 31.18 0.85 -24.45
N VAL A 934 32.19 0.24 -25.09
CA VAL A 934 33.20 0.95 -25.89
C VAL A 934 32.56 1.75 -27.03
N LYS A 935 31.58 1.17 -27.75
CA LYS A 935 30.83 1.85 -28.82
C LYS A 935 29.96 2.99 -28.27
N GLY A 936 29.31 2.79 -27.11
CA GLY A 936 28.43 3.79 -26.47
C GLY A 936 29.14 5.10 -26.14
N ILE A 937 30.40 5.03 -25.71
CA ILE A 937 31.25 6.21 -25.45
C ILE A 937 32.02 6.72 -26.68
N GLY A 938 31.71 6.21 -27.88
CA GLY A 938 32.26 6.68 -29.16
C GLY A 938 33.59 6.03 -29.58
N GLY A 939 33.96 4.90 -28.98
CA GLY A 939 35.03 4.03 -29.47
C GLY A 939 34.65 3.34 -30.80
N VAL A 940 35.66 2.82 -31.50
CA VAL A 940 35.50 2.18 -32.82
C VAL A 940 35.11 0.71 -32.70
N GLY A 941 35.54 0.03 -31.64
CA GLY A 941 35.47 -1.42 -31.50
C GLY A 941 36.43 -1.94 -30.43
N THR A 942 36.47 -3.26 -30.22
CA THR A 942 37.24 -3.85 -29.12
C THR A 942 37.89 -5.18 -29.48
N ILE A 943 39.07 -5.45 -28.92
CA ILE A 943 39.65 -6.79 -28.85
C ILE A 943 39.42 -7.30 -27.43
N VAL A 944 38.88 -8.51 -27.29
CA VAL A 944 38.57 -9.11 -25.98
C VAL A 944 39.51 -10.28 -25.73
N GLU A 945 40.25 -10.25 -24.63
CA GLU A 945 41.09 -11.36 -24.15
C GLU A 945 40.27 -12.29 -23.26
N SER A 946 40.33 -13.60 -23.55
CA SER A 946 39.71 -14.67 -22.76
C SER A 946 40.20 -16.05 -23.16
N ASP A 947 40.76 -16.81 -22.21
CA ASP A 947 40.91 -18.27 -22.35
C ASP A 947 39.60 -19.07 -22.13
N GLN A 948 38.50 -18.40 -21.72
CA GLN A 948 37.16 -19.00 -21.63
C GLN A 948 36.41 -18.91 -22.97
N TYR A 949 35.66 -19.97 -23.31
CA TYR A 949 34.73 -20.04 -24.46
C TYR A 949 35.33 -19.84 -25.86
N LEU A 950 36.64 -20.09 -26.01
CA LEU A 950 37.44 -20.08 -27.25
C LEU A 950 37.08 -21.14 -28.31
N ASP A 951 35.95 -21.80 -28.17
CA ASP A 951 35.33 -22.63 -29.20
C ASP A 951 34.10 -21.96 -29.83
N THR A 952 33.55 -20.92 -29.19
CA THR A 952 32.31 -20.23 -29.58
C THR A 952 32.56 -18.88 -30.23
N ALA A 953 31.76 -18.52 -31.24
CA ALA A 953 31.81 -17.22 -31.91
C ALA A 953 30.65 -16.33 -31.48
N GLN A 954 30.92 -15.41 -30.54
CA GLN A 954 30.00 -14.34 -30.17
C GLN A 954 29.69 -13.39 -31.33
N ILE A 955 28.48 -12.83 -31.35
CA ILE A 955 28.08 -11.77 -32.27
C ILE A 955 28.35 -10.42 -31.63
N PHE A 956 29.04 -9.53 -32.35
CA PHE A 956 29.38 -8.20 -31.83
C PHE A 956 28.50 -7.09 -32.45
N MET A 957 28.27 -6.05 -31.65
CA MET A 957 27.58 -4.82 -32.01
C MET A 957 28.53 -3.75 -32.60
N ALA A 958 29.85 -3.98 -32.47
CA ALA A 958 30.93 -3.19 -33.04
C ALA A 958 31.97 -4.10 -33.73
N PRO A 959 32.90 -3.57 -34.55
CA PRO A 959 34.10 -4.29 -34.98
C PRO A 959 34.86 -4.87 -33.78
N ALA A 960 34.79 -6.19 -33.58
CA ALA A 960 35.38 -6.84 -32.42
C ALA A 960 35.70 -8.32 -32.63
N THR A 961 36.55 -8.88 -31.78
CA THR A 961 36.92 -10.31 -31.79
C THR A 961 37.52 -10.76 -30.45
N MET A 962 37.40 -12.04 -30.12
CA MET A 962 37.99 -12.67 -28.93
C MET A 962 39.34 -13.31 -29.25
N VAL A 963 40.35 -13.13 -28.41
CA VAL A 963 41.67 -13.75 -28.50
C VAL A 963 41.99 -14.49 -27.20
N ASN A 964 42.79 -15.55 -27.31
CA ASN A 964 43.27 -16.31 -26.15
C ASN A 964 44.42 -15.56 -25.46
N ASP A 965 44.73 -15.91 -24.21
CA ASP A 965 45.63 -15.13 -23.34
C ASP A 965 47.02 -14.95 -23.97
N THR A 966 47.60 -15.99 -24.60
CA THR A 966 48.92 -15.87 -25.27
C THR A 966 48.95 -14.93 -26.49
N VAL A 967 47.78 -14.60 -27.05
CA VAL A 967 47.61 -13.60 -28.10
C VAL A 967 47.24 -12.24 -27.50
N GLY A 968 46.54 -12.21 -26.35
CA GLY A 968 46.31 -11.02 -25.55
C GLY A 968 47.61 -10.41 -25.02
N GLU A 969 48.49 -11.20 -24.40
CA GLU A 969 49.87 -10.82 -24.04
C GLU A 969 50.61 -10.17 -25.23
N THR A 970 50.56 -10.82 -26.40
CA THR A 970 51.13 -10.30 -27.67
C THR A 970 50.58 -8.92 -28.06
N VAL A 971 49.30 -8.65 -27.80
CA VAL A 971 48.66 -7.36 -28.10
C VAL A 971 49.01 -6.32 -27.05
N GLN A 972 49.04 -6.71 -25.77
CA GLN A 972 49.39 -5.82 -24.66
C GLN A 972 50.87 -5.38 -24.73
N ASP A 973 51.80 -6.30 -25.03
CA ASP A 973 53.20 -5.98 -25.31
C ASP A 973 53.35 -5.04 -26.52
N TYR A 974 52.52 -5.22 -27.57
CA TYR A 974 52.53 -4.32 -28.72
C TYR A 974 52.04 -2.91 -28.36
N ILE A 975 51.00 -2.80 -27.51
CA ILE A 975 50.49 -1.52 -27.00
C ILE A 975 51.57 -0.80 -26.17
N HIS A 976 52.26 -1.50 -25.27
CA HIS A 976 53.29 -0.90 -24.42
C HIS A 976 54.61 -0.57 -25.16
N SER A 977 54.98 -1.35 -26.18
CA SER A 977 56.27 -1.17 -26.88
C SER A 977 56.28 -0.06 -27.94
N THR A 978 55.12 0.49 -28.32
CA THR A 978 55.00 1.46 -29.42
C THR A 978 54.29 2.74 -28.95
N ARG A 979 54.83 3.93 -29.27
CA ARG A 979 54.21 5.23 -28.87
C ARG A 979 52.90 5.57 -29.58
N SER A 980 52.62 4.93 -30.70
CA SER A 980 51.41 5.11 -31.51
C SER A 980 50.91 3.75 -32.04
N PRO A 981 50.43 2.86 -31.15
CA PRO A 981 50.02 1.52 -31.55
C PRO A 981 48.69 1.60 -32.32
N SER A 982 48.55 0.77 -33.36
CA SER A 982 47.36 0.75 -34.21
C SER A 982 46.96 -0.66 -34.63
N ALA A 983 45.67 -0.84 -34.92
CA ALA A 983 45.12 -2.10 -35.38
C ALA A 983 43.95 -1.89 -36.35
N VAL A 984 43.62 -2.92 -37.13
CA VAL A 984 42.37 -3.00 -37.90
C VAL A 984 41.79 -4.41 -37.80
N ILE A 985 40.49 -4.47 -37.52
CA ILE A 985 39.71 -5.71 -37.41
C ILE A 985 38.91 -5.87 -38.71
N TYR A 986 39.09 -6.99 -39.40
CA TYR A 986 38.34 -7.33 -40.62
C TYR A 986 37.09 -8.15 -40.31
N GLN A 987 36.13 -8.17 -41.23
CA GLN A 987 34.93 -9.01 -41.18
C GLN A 987 35.30 -10.49 -41.00
N SER A 988 34.47 -11.24 -40.26
CA SER A 988 34.72 -12.65 -39.98
C SER A 988 34.65 -13.53 -41.23
N GLN A 989 35.39 -14.64 -41.22
CA GLN A 989 35.37 -15.66 -42.26
C GLN A 989 35.05 -17.04 -41.67
N GLU A 990 34.43 -17.89 -42.48
CA GLU A 990 34.11 -19.28 -42.12
C GLU A 990 35.31 -20.19 -42.39
N LEU A 991 35.85 -20.80 -41.33
CA LEU A 991 36.99 -21.73 -41.40
C LEU A 991 36.55 -23.15 -41.03
N LYS A 992 37.12 -24.15 -41.70
CA LYS A 992 36.84 -25.56 -41.42
C LYS A 992 37.66 -26.05 -40.22
N THR A 993 37.03 -26.70 -39.25
CA THR A 993 37.69 -27.26 -38.06
C THR A 993 37.46 -28.77 -37.90
N SER A 994 38.18 -29.38 -36.96
CA SER A 994 38.06 -30.81 -36.62
C SER A 994 36.92 -31.02 -35.63
N ALA A 995 36.00 -31.94 -35.93
CA ALA A 995 34.79 -32.17 -35.15
C ALA A 995 34.35 -33.66 -35.20
N PRO A 996 33.60 -34.17 -34.22
CA PRO A 996 33.06 -33.45 -33.06
C PRO A 996 34.05 -33.33 -31.87
N PHE A 997 34.02 -32.18 -31.23
CA PHE A 997 34.56 -31.90 -29.91
C PHE A 997 33.40 -31.48 -28.99
N VAL A 998 33.47 -31.74 -27.68
CA VAL A 998 32.49 -31.24 -26.71
C VAL A 998 32.78 -29.78 -26.40
N ALA A 999 31.74 -28.95 -26.35
CA ALA A 999 31.89 -27.53 -26.11
C ALA A 999 32.50 -27.22 -24.73
N SER A 1000 33.24 -26.11 -24.62
CA SER A 1000 33.84 -25.69 -23.35
C SER A 1000 32.76 -25.42 -22.28
N PHE A 1001 31.71 -24.68 -22.64
CA PHE A 1001 30.53 -24.41 -21.79
C PHE A 1001 29.69 -25.65 -21.50
N SER A 1002 29.81 -26.76 -22.24
CA SER A 1002 28.88 -27.88 -22.05
C SER A 1002 29.10 -28.49 -20.68
N SER A 1003 28.10 -28.40 -19.82
CA SER A 1003 28.11 -28.97 -18.46
C SER A 1003 28.44 -30.46 -18.46
N ARG A 1004 29.15 -30.91 -17.42
CA ARG A 1004 29.84 -32.21 -17.38
C ARG A 1004 29.49 -33.00 -16.13
N GLY A 1005 29.55 -34.32 -16.24
CA GLY A 1005 29.45 -35.23 -15.10
C GLY A 1005 30.69 -35.21 -14.19
N PRO A 1006 30.76 -36.10 -13.17
CA PRO A 1006 29.70 -37.04 -12.77
C PRO A 1006 28.43 -36.34 -12.26
N SER A 1007 27.33 -37.08 -12.15
CA SER A 1007 26.09 -36.59 -11.51
C SER A 1007 26.32 -36.32 -10.01
N PRO A 1008 25.96 -35.14 -9.47
CA PRO A 1008 26.26 -34.77 -8.08
C PRO A 1008 25.68 -35.71 -7.00
N SER A 1009 24.40 -36.09 -7.10
CA SER A 1009 23.72 -36.96 -6.10
C SER A 1009 23.34 -38.37 -6.60
N SER A 1010 24.08 -38.94 -7.57
CA SER A 1010 23.89 -40.36 -7.94
C SER A 1010 25.11 -41.04 -8.57
N HIS A 1011 25.08 -42.37 -8.63
CA HIS A 1011 26.07 -43.20 -9.31
C HIS A 1011 25.83 -43.39 -10.82
N LEU A 1012 25.22 -42.40 -11.50
CA LEU A 1012 24.79 -42.49 -12.90
C LEU A 1012 25.74 -41.74 -13.87
N LEU A 1013 26.07 -42.37 -15.01
CA LEU A 1013 26.79 -41.65 -16.07
C LEU A 1013 25.86 -40.66 -16.77
N LYS A 1014 26.13 -39.38 -16.55
CA LYS A 1014 25.52 -38.23 -17.23
C LYS A 1014 26.64 -37.29 -17.76
N PRO A 1015 26.43 -36.55 -18.86
CA PRO A 1015 25.25 -36.54 -19.74
C PRO A 1015 25.05 -37.87 -20.48
N ASP A 1016 23.90 -38.08 -21.12
CA ASP A 1016 23.56 -39.37 -21.76
C ASP A 1016 24.12 -39.49 -23.18
N ILE A 1017 24.11 -38.37 -23.92
CA ILE A 1017 24.41 -38.30 -25.35
C ILE A 1017 24.95 -36.91 -25.70
N ALA A 1018 25.75 -36.80 -26.76
CA ALA A 1018 26.22 -35.52 -27.28
C ALA A 1018 25.63 -35.24 -28.67
N ALA A 1019 25.20 -34.00 -28.91
CA ALA A 1019 24.73 -33.52 -30.22
C ALA A 1019 25.19 -32.08 -30.45
N PRO A 1020 25.20 -31.56 -31.68
CA PRO A 1020 25.89 -30.30 -31.94
C PRO A 1020 25.14 -29.06 -31.47
N GLY A 1021 25.90 -28.05 -31.05
CA GLY A 1021 25.41 -26.84 -30.41
C GLY A 1021 26.42 -25.69 -30.29
N VAL A 1022 27.44 -25.62 -31.15
CA VAL A 1022 28.41 -24.52 -31.19
C VAL A 1022 28.48 -23.88 -32.57
N ASP A 1023 28.13 -22.60 -32.67
CA ASP A 1023 28.14 -21.73 -33.84
C ASP A 1023 27.21 -22.21 -34.96
N ILE A 1024 25.93 -22.32 -34.62
CA ILE A 1024 24.97 -23.09 -35.40
C ILE A 1024 23.72 -22.24 -35.77
N LEU A 1025 23.26 -22.34 -37.03
CA LEU A 1025 22.41 -21.34 -37.73
C LEU A 1025 20.97 -21.80 -38.05
N ALA A 1026 19.90 -21.15 -37.56
CA ALA A 1026 18.55 -21.20 -38.15
C ALA A 1026 17.69 -19.96 -37.80
N ALA A 1027 16.35 -20.09 -37.77
CA ALA A 1027 15.41 -18.98 -37.96
C ALA A 1027 15.10 -18.21 -36.68
N TYR A 1028 15.32 -16.90 -36.69
CA TYR A 1028 15.32 -16.03 -35.50
C TYR A 1028 14.21 -14.97 -35.56
N THR A 1029 13.80 -14.44 -34.39
CA THR A 1029 12.76 -13.40 -34.33
C THR A 1029 13.30 -12.06 -34.86
N LEU A 1030 12.46 -11.32 -35.60
CA LEU A 1030 12.76 -9.93 -35.98
C LEU A 1030 12.35 -8.93 -34.89
N ARG A 1031 11.83 -9.40 -33.74
CA ARG A 1031 11.46 -8.55 -32.59
C ARG A 1031 12.66 -8.17 -31.71
N LYS A 1032 13.78 -8.88 -31.81
CA LYS A 1032 15.01 -8.65 -31.05
C LYS A 1032 16.16 -8.36 -32.00
N THR A 1033 17.15 -7.61 -31.52
CA THR A 1033 18.42 -7.40 -32.20
C THR A 1033 19.34 -8.61 -32.03
N LEU A 1034 20.40 -8.73 -32.85
CA LEU A 1034 21.25 -9.93 -32.82
C LEU A 1034 22.04 -10.10 -31.52
N THR A 1035 22.40 -9.00 -30.84
CA THR A 1035 23.06 -9.05 -29.53
C THR A 1035 22.09 -8.89 -28.36
N GLY A 1036 20.90 -8.33 -28.58
CA GLY A 1036 19.98 -7.90 -27.53
C GLY A 1036 20.46 -6.70 -26.70
N LEU A 1037 21.64 -6.13 -26.99
CA LEU A 1037 22.25 -5.06 -26.21
C LEU A 1037 21.70 -3.67 -26.57
N LYS A 1038 21.71 -2.76 -25.58
CA LYS A 1038 21.19 -1.40 -25.70
C LYS A 1038 21.96 -0.59 -26.75
N GLY A 1039 21.30 -0.23 -27.85
CA GLY A 1039 21.90 0.49 -28.97
C GLY A 1039 22.35 -0.41 -30.13
N ASP A 1040 22.08 -1.72 -30.09
CA ASP A 1040 22.13 -2.55 -31.29
C ASP A 1040 20.97 -2.18 -32.24
N THR A 1041 21.19 -2.36 -33.53
CA THR A 1041 20.19 -2.18 -34.60
C THR A 1041 20.28 -3.29 -35.65
N GLN A 1042 21.09 -4.32 -35.43
CA GLN A 1042 21.23 -5.45 -36.33
C GLN A 1042 20.05 -6.41 -36.15
N HIS A 1043 19.37 -6.74 -37.24
CA HIS A 1043 18.32 -7.76 -37.28
C HIS A 1043 18.52 -8.67 -38.49
N SER A 1044 18.29 -9.98 -38.30
CA SER A 1044 18.34 -10.98 -39.36
C SER A 1044 17.26 -12.04 -39.14
N LYS A 1045 16.75 -12.60 -40.23
CA LYS A 1045 15.82 -13.76 -40.20
C LYS A 1045 16.52 -15.06 -39.79
N PHE A 1046 17.85 -15.09 -39.82
CA PHE A 1046 18.67 -16.21 -39.38
C PHE A 1046 19.85 -15.70 -38.54
N THR A 1047 20.16 -16.33 -37.41
CA THR A 1047 21.36 -16.01 -36.62
C THR A 1047 22.10 -17.26 -36.16
N LEU A 1048 23.29 -17.08 -35.57
CA LEU A 1048 24.21 -18.10 -35.05
C LEU A 1048 24.28 -17.93 -33.53
N LEU A 1049 23.95 -18.95 -32.73
CA LEU A 1049 24.22 -18.97 -31.27
C LEU A 1049 24.63 -20.39 -30.82
N SER A 1050 24.98 -20.53 -29.53
CA SER A 1050 25.67 -21.70 -28.96
C SER A 1050 25.15 -22.06 -27.56
N GLY A 1051 25.08 -23.37 -27.24
CA GLY A 1051 24.58 -23.90 -25.96
C GLY A 1051 24.17 -25.38 -26.00
N THR A 1052 23.97 -26.02 -24.84
CA THR A 1052 23.47 -27.42 -24.73
C THR A 1052 21.99 -27.55 -25.05
N SER A 1053 21.26 -26.49 -24.74
CA SER A 1053 19.93 -26.14 -25.22
C SER A 1053 19.75 -26.32 -26.75
N MET A 1054 20.83 -26.35 -27.55
CA MET A 1054 20.82 -26.50 -29.01
C MET A 1054 20.90 -27.95 -29.42
N ALA A 1055 21.69 -28.71 -28.68
CA ALA A 1055 21.83 -30.14 -28.81
C ALA A 1055 20.51 -30.85 -28.39
N CYS A 1056 19.75 -30.26 -27.46
CA CYS A 1056 18.44 -30.73 -27.02
C CYS A 1056 17.44 -30.99 -28.18
N PRO A 1057 17.05 -29.99 -29.01
CA PRO A 1057 16.18 -30.24 -30.17
C PRO A 1057 16.82 -31.12 -31.25
N HIS A 1058 18.17 -31.26 -31.27
CA HIS A 1058 18.81 -32.28 -32.11
C HIS A 1058 18.48 -33.70 -31.66
N VAL A 1059 18.49 -33.97 -30.36
CA VAL A 1059 18.12 -35.29 -29.84
C VAL A 1059 16.61 -35.51 -29.87
N ALA A 1060 15.80 -34.51 -29.52
CA ALA A 1060 14.34 -34.63 -29.57
C ALA A 1060 13.81 -34.85 -30.99
N GLY A 1061 14.38 -34.18 -31.99
CA GLY A 1061 14.05 -34.40 -33.39
C GLY A 1061 14.43 -35.81 -33.88
N VAL A 1062 15.49 -36.42 -33.34
CA VAL A 1062 15.83 -37.82 -33.61
C VAL A 1062 14.91 -38.78 -32.86
N ALA A 1063 14.52 -38.47 -31.63
CA ALA A 1063 13.51 -39.26 -30.91
C ALA A 1063 12.19 -39.30 -31.70
N ALA A 1064 11.76 -38.17 -32.27
CA ALA A 1064 10.54 -38.09 -33.10
C ALA A 1064 10.69 -38.92 -34.39
N TYR A 1065 11.87 -38.84 -35.02
CA TYR A 1065 12.20 -39.68 -36.17
C TYR A 1065 12.27 -41.19 -35.83
N VAL A 1066 12.60 -41.60 -34.60
CA VAL A 1066 12.52 -43.00 -34.17
C VAL A 1066 11.08 -43.41 -33.87
N LYS A 1067 10.31 -42.55 -33.17
CA LYS A 1067 8.89 -42.75 -32.85
C LYS A 1067 8.02 -42.92 -34.11
N SER A 1068 8.35 -42.23 -35.23
CA SER A 1068 7.57 -42.30 -36.49
C SER A 1068 7.62 -43.66 -37.20
N PHE A 1069 8.60 -44.50 -36.86
CA PHE A 1069 8.67 -45.89 -37.32
C PHE A 1069 8.32 -46.90 -36.22
N HIS A 1070 8.35 -46.48 -34.93
CA HIS A 1070 8.05 -47.32 -33.78
C HIS A 1070 7.09 -46.66 -32.77
N PRO A 1071 5.81 -46.38 -33.13
CA PRO A 1071 4.91 -45.62 -32.25
C PRO A 1071 4.65 -46.28 -30.90
N THR A 1072 4.67 -47.62 -30.84
CA THR A 1072 4.40 -48.43 -29.64
C THR A 1072 5.60 -48.55 -28.68
N TRP A 1073 6.77 -47.97 -29.01
CA TRP A 1073 7.93 -48.01 -28.10
C TRP A 1073 7.76 -47.06 -26.92
N SER A 1074 8.20 -47.51 -25.75
CA SER A 1074 8.31 -46.71 -24.55
C SER A 1074 9.45 -45.70 -24.64
N ALA A 1075 9.34 -44.60 -23.90
CA ALA A 1075 10.40 -43.60 -23.74
C ALA A 1075 11.76 -44.23 -23.39
N ALA A 1076 11.80 -45.22 -22.50
CA ALA A 1076 13.01 -45.97 -22.15
C ALA A 1076 13.63 -46.71 -23.35
N ALA A 1077 12.82 -47.36 -24.19
CA ALA A 1077 13.30 -48.05 -25.39
C ALA A 1077 13.88 -47.08 -26.43
N ILE A 1078 13.22 -45.93 -26.65
CA ILE A 1078 13.69 -44.88 -27.58
C ILE A 1078 14.99 -44.25 -27.06
N LYS A 1079 15.05 -43.90 -25.76
CA LYS A 1079 16.25 -43.42 -25.08
C LYS A 1079 17.41 -44.43 -25.21
N SER A 1080 17.15 -45.71 -24.95
CA SER A 1080 18.12 -46.79 -25.13
C SER A 1080 18.61 -46.90 -26.59
N ALA A 1081 17.72 -46.79 -27.57
CA ALA A 1081 18.08 -46.87 -28.99
C ALA A 1081 19.04 -45.73 -29.38
N ILE A 1082 18.79 -44.51 -28.90
CA ILE A 1082 19.66 -43.34 -29.11
C ILE A 1082 21.02 -43.53 -28.45
N MET A 1083 21.06 -43.86 -27.16
CA MET A 1083 22.32 -44.02 -26.41
C MET A 1083 23.18 -45.18 -26.98
N THR A 1084 22.59 -46.34 -27.25
CA THR A 1084 23.36 -47.55 -27.59
C THR A 1084 23.91 -47.60 -29.01
N THR A 1085 23.40 -46.73 -29.90
CA THR A 1085 23.81 -46.68 -31.32
C THR A 1085 24.71 -45.48 -31.66
N ALA A 1086 24.98 -44.63 -30.66
CA ALA A 1086 25.85 -43.46 -30.74
C ALA A 1086 27.26 -43.77 -31.29
N ASN A 1087 27.84 -42.81 -32.00
CA ASN A 1087 29.20 -42.88 -32.50
C ASN A 1087 30.19 -42.51 -31.36
N PRO A 1088 31.15 -43.38 -31.00
CA PRO A 1088 32.12 -43.08 -29.94
C PRO A 1088 32.99 -41.87 -30.28
N MET A 1089 33.19 -40.97 -29.30
CA MET A 1089 34.03 -39.78 -29.43
C MET A 1089 35.46 -40.05 -28.94
N SER A 1090 36.39 -39.12 -29.22
CA SER A 1090 37.82 -39.30 -28.96
C SER A 1090 38.26 -38.64 -27.65
N GLN A 1091 38.85 -39.42 -26.74
CA GLN A 1091 39.49 -38.92 -25.51
C GLN A 1091 40.72 -38.02 -25.79
N ARG A 1092 41.32 -38.08 -26.99
CA ARG A 1092 42.43 -37.18 -27.37
C ARG A 1092 41.98 -35.73 -27.57
N VAL A 1093 40.69 -35.53 -27.84
CA VAL A 1093 40.06 -34.22 -28.04
C VAL A 1093 39.32 -33.79 -26.77
N ASN A 1094 38.66 -34.75 -26.10
CA ASN A 1094 37.80 -34.50 -24.95
C ASN A 1094 38.44 -35.15 -23.70
N LYS A 1095 39.18 -34.37 -22.90
CA LYS A 1095 39.98 -34.86 -21.77
C LYS A 1095 39.13 -35.59 -20.71
N ASP A 1096 37.92 -35.11 -20.46
CA ASP A 1096 37.00 -35.65 -19.46
C ASP A 1096 36.20 -36.88 -19.95
N ALA A 1097 36.45 -37.29 -21.21
CA ALA A 1097 35.90 -38.49 -21.83
C ALA A 1097 34.36 -38.57 -21.75
N GLU A 1098 33.82 -39.72 -21.35
CA GLU A 1098 32.38 -39.97 -21.20
C GLU A 1098 31.66 -38.98 -20.26
N PHE A 1099 32.32 -38.29 -19.31
CA PHE A 1099 31.66 -37.23 -18.52
C PHE A 1099 31.39 -35.94 -19.31
N ALA A 1100 32.02 -35.78 -20.48
CA ALA A 1100 31.74 -34.67 -21.40
C ALA A 1100 30.70 -35.04 -22.47
N TYR A 1101 30.69 -36.28 -22.98
CA TYR A 1101 29.84 -36.68 -24.12
C TYR A 1101 28.87 -37.86 -23.89
N GLY A 1102 28.83 -38.44 -22.69
CA GLY A 1102 27.97 -39.60 -22.39
C GLY A 1102 28.28 -40.80 -23.27
N ALA A 1103 27.26 -41.33 -23.95
CA ALA A 1103 27.44 -42.40 -24.92
C ALA A 1103 28.23 -41.98 -26.20
N GLY A 1104 28.35 -40.70 -26.50
CA GLY A 1104 29.03 -40.16 -27.69
C GLY A 1104 28.10 -39.39 -28.61
N GLN A 1105 28.50 -39.22 -29.87
CA GLN A 1105 27.74 -38.44 -30.84
C GLN A 1105 26.47 -39.16 -31.29
N LEU A 1106 25.34 -38.44 -31.26
CA LEU A 1106 24.05 -38.85 -31.81
C LEU A 1106 24.15 -39.44 -33.23
N ASN A 1107 23.57 -40.63 -33.45
CA ASN A 1107 23.49 -41.27 -34.76
C ASN A 1107 22.03 -41.66 -35.12
N PRO A 1108 21.29 -40.82 -35.85
CA PRO A 1108 19.88 -41.04 -36.16
C PRO A 1108 19.62 -42.27 -37.03
N SER A 1109 20.51 -42.52 -37.99
CA SER A 1109 20.36 -43.61 -38.97
C SER A 1109 20.37 -44.99 -38.32
N ARG A 1110 21.10 -45.13 -37.20
CA ARG A 1110 21.26 -46.39 -36.45
C ARG A 1110 20.24 -46.52 -35.32
N ALA A 1111 19.86 -45.41 -34.68
CA ALA A 1111 18.83 -45.38 -33.64
C ALA A 1111 17.47 -45.92 -34.13
N LEU A 1112 17.21 -45.86 -35.44
CA LEU A 1112 16.04 -46.47 -36.09
C LEU A 1112 15.97 -48.00 -35.94
N ASN A 1113 17.11 -48.70 -35.88
CA ASN A 1113 17.18 -50.17 -35.84
C ASN A 1113 18.32 -50.65 -34.92
N PRO A 1114 18.20 -50.46 -33.60
CA PRO A 1114 19.28 -50.75 -32.64
C PRO A 1114 19.52 -52.26 -32.45
N GLY A 1115 18.52 -53.11 -32.73
CA GLY A 1115 18.57 -54.56 -32.50
C GLY A 1115 18.18 -54.94 -31.08
N LEU A 1116 18.91 -54.46 -30.07
CA LEU A 1116 18.54 -54.60 -28.65
C LEU A 1116 18.20 -53.23 -28.05
N VAL A 1117 17.22 -53.22 -27.14
CA VAL A 1117 16.93 -52.07 -26.26
C VAL A 1117 16.91 -52.50 -24.79
N TYR A 1118 17.31 -51.58 -23.92
CA TYR A 1118 17.15 -51.68 -22.47
C TYR A 1118 15.82 -51.03 -22.10
N GLU A 1119 14.88 -51.80 -21.56
CA GLU A 1119 13.59 -51.29 -21.07
C GLU A 1119 13.60 -51.15 -19.54
N MET A 1120 12.97 -50.09 -19.05
CA MET A 1120 12.73 -49.82 -17.63
C MET A 1120 11.25 -49.48 -17.45
N ASP A 1121 10.70 -49.86 -16.30
CA ASP A 1121 9.35 -49.53 -15.84
C ASP A 1121 9.42 -48.54 -14.66
N GLU A 1122 8.26 -48.04 -14.22
CA GLU A 1122 8.14 -47.10 -13.09
C GLU A 1122 8.82 -47.65 -11.82
N MET A 1123 8.60 -48.93 -11.51
CA MET A 1123 9.20 -49.61 -10.36
C MET A 1123 10.73 -49.64 -10.39
N SER A 1124 11.36 -49.76 -11.57
CA SER A 1124 12.82 -49.71 -11.71
C SER A 1124 13.40 -48.39 -11.19
N TYR A 1125 12.72 -47.26 -11.42
CA TYR A 1125 13.17 -45.94 -10.93
C TYR A 1125 12.90 -45.75 -9.43
N ILE A 1126 11.79 -46.30 -8.92
CA ILE A 1126 11.47 -46.28 -7.48
C ILE A 1126 12.52 -47.11 -6.69
N GLN A 1127 12.88 -48.29 -7.19
CA GLN A 1127 13.94 -49.13 -6.61
C GLN A 1127 15.30 -48.41 -6.59
N PHE A 1128 15.60 -47.60 -7.60
CA PHE A 1128 16.80 -46.77 -7.67
C PHE A 1128 16.81 -45.64 -6.62
N LEU A 1129 15.72 -44.89 -6.47
CA LEU A 1129 15.67 -43.82 -5.46
C LEU A 1129 15.81 -44.39 -4.03
N CYS A 1130 15.19 -45.54 -3.75
CA CYS A 1130 15.42 -46.27 -2.49
C CYS A 1130 16.86 -46.79 -2.32
N HIS A 1131 17.60 -47.03 -3.41
CA HIS A 1131 19.00 -47.50 -3.37
C HIS A 1131 19.99 -46.36 -3.12
N GLU A 1132 19.81 -45.20 -3.76
CA GLU A 1132 20.67 -44.02 -3.54
C GLU A 1132 20.41 -43.35 -2.18
N GLY A 1133 19.40 -43.81 -1.41
CA GLY A 1133 19.16 -43.40 -0.03
C GLY A 1133 18.07 -42.35 0.18
N PHE A 1134 17.26 -42.05 -0.84
CA PHE A 1134 16.13 -41.11 -0.69
C PHE A 1134 15.08 -41.68 0.28
N SER A 1135 14.51 -40.79 1.11
CA SER A 1135 13.57 -41.21 2.15
C SER A 1135 12.24 -41.71 1.58
N GLY A 1136 11.58 -42.60 2.32
CA GLY A 1136 10.28 -43.15 1.94
C GLY A 1136 9.19 -42.10 1.75
N SER A 1137 9.22 -41.00 2.51
CA SER A 1137 8.37 -39.84 2.28
C SER A 1137 8.81 -39.06 1.03
N SER A 1138 10.10 -38.69 0.89
CA SER A 1138 10.63 -38.01 -0.31
C SER A 1138 10.18 -38.67 -1.61
N ILE A 1139 10.28 -40.00 -1.70
CA ILE A 1139 9.87 -40.77 -2.88
C ILE A 1139 8.34 -40.80 -3.06
N ALA A 1140 7.57 -40.78 -1.96
CA ALA A 1140 6.11 -40.80 -1.99
C ALA A 1140 5.52 -39.55 -2.69
N HIS A 1141 6.13 -38.37 -2.51
CA HIS A 1141 5.77 -37.14 -3.24
C HIS A 1141 5.84 -37.33 -4.77
N LEU A 1142 6.95 -37.89 -5.26
CA LEU A 1142 7.21 -38.06 -6.70
C LEU A 1142 6.26 -39.07 -7.38
N ILE A 1143 5.79 -40.09 -6.65
CA ILE A 1143 4.87 -41.10 -7.20
C ILE A 1143 3.39 -40.65 -7.07
N GLY A 1144 3.08 -39.79 -6.09
CA GLY A 1144 1.73 -39.38 -5.73
C GLY A 1144 1.00 -40.40 -4.83
N VAL A 1145 1.68 -40.91 -3.79
CA VAL A 1145 1.15 -41.92 -2.86
C VAL A 1145 1.39 -41.47 -1.42
N LYS A 1146 0.47 -41.73 -0.47
CA LYS A 1146 0.58 -41.20 0.91
C LYS A 1146 1.82 -41.66 1.70
N SER A 1147 2.33 -42.87 1.46
CA SER A 1147 3.53 -43.38 2.15
C SER A 1147 4.16 -44.54 1.38
N LEU A 1148 5.48 -44.52 1.19
CA LEU A 1148 6.25 -45.64 0.65
C LEU A 1148 7.29 -46.12 1.66
N ASN A 1149 7.33 -47.43 1.95
CA ASN A 1149 8.37 -48.01 2.80
C ASN A 1149 9.38 -48.78 1.93
N CYS A 1150 10.55 -48.19 1.68
CA CYS A 1150 11.62 -48.81 0.89
C CYS A 1150 12.06 -50.19 1.44
N SER A 1151 11.99 -50.41 2.77
CA SER A 1151 12.33 -51.70 3.40
C SER A 1151 11.31 -52.81 3.13
N SER A 1152 10.13 -52.47 2.59
CA SER A 1152 9.09 -53.44 2.20
C SER A 1152 9.14 -53.81 0.71
N LEU A 1153 9.90 -53.07 -0.10
CA LEU A 1153 10.08 -53.34 -1.52
C LEU A 1153 11.18 -54.39 -1.74
N LEU A 1154 11.07 -55.16 -2.82
CA LEU A 1154 12.21 -55.91 -3.34
C LEU A 1154 13.28 -54.89 -3.79
N PRO A 1155 14.53 -54.97 -3.30
CA PRO A 1155 15.58 -54.03 -3.67
C PRO A 1155 16.00 -54.19 -5.14
N GLY A 1156 16.46 -53.10 -5.76
CA GLY A 1156 17.00 -53.10 -7.11
C GLY A 1156 18.25 -53.98 -7.24
N PHE A 1157 18.49 -54.56 -8.42
CA PHE A 1157 19.56 -55.54 -8.63
C PHE A 1157 20.84 -54.91 -9.19
N GLY A 1158 21.87 -54.84 -8.35
CA GLY A 1158 23.22 -54.41 -8.76
C GLY A 1158 23.61 -53.03 -8.24
N TYR A 1159 24.85 -52.64 -8.53
CA TYR A 1159 25.55 -51.47 -7.96
C TYR A 1159 24.85 -50.13 -8.18
N ASP A 1160 23.99 -50.03 -9.21
CA ASP A 1160 23.26 -48.82 -9.58
C ASP A 1160 21.74 -49.03 -9.66
N ALA A 1161 21.24 -50.17 -9.17
CA ALA A 1161 19.83 -50.60 -9.14
C ALA A 1161 19.00 -50.60 -10.46
N LEU A 1162 19.48 -49.92 -11.52
CA LEU A 1162 18.77 -49.64 -12.76
C LEU A 1162 19.12 -50.60 -13.89
N ASN A 1163 18.21 -50.73 -14.86
CA ASN A 1163 18.50 -51.39 -16.13
C ASN A 1163 19.09 -50.41 -17.18
N TYR A 1164 20.05 -49.58 -16.79
CA TYR A 1164 20.49 -48.43 -17.58
C TYR A 1164 21.50 -48.78 -18.70
N PRO A 1165 21.48 -48.11 -19.88
CA PRO A 1165 22.41 -48.43 -20.97
C PRO A 1165 23.89 -48.19 -20.66
N SER A 1166 24.23 -47.25 -19.77
CA SER A 1166 25.59 -46.99 -19.28
C SER A 1166 25.83 -47.59 -17.89
N MET A 1167 27.09 -47.61 -17.45
CA MET A 1167 27.53 -48.08 -16.12
C MET A 1167 28.63 -47.16 -15.58
N GLN A 1168 28.64 -46.91 -14.27
CA GLN A 1168 29.62 -46.06 -13.60
C GLN A 1168 30.05 -46.69 -12.28
N LEU A 1169 31.36 -46.64 -11.98
CA LEU A 1169 31.95 -47.21 -10.77
C LEU A 1169 32.87 -46.19 -10.09
N TYR A 1170 32.50 -45.80 -8.87
CA TYR A 1170 33.31 -44.93 -8.02
C TYR A 1170 34.35 -45.72 -7.20
N LEU A 1171 35.60 -45.28 -7.21
CA LEU A 1171 36.70 -45.87 -6.43
C LEU A 1171 36.75 -45.30 -5.01
N LYS A 1172 36.21 -46.06 -4.04
CA LYS A 1172 36.08 -45.62 -2.63
C LYS A 1172 37.39 -45.54 -1.82
N ASN A 1173 38.50 -46.10 -2.31
CA ASN A 1173 39.78 -46.13 -1.58
C ASN A 1173 40.96 -46.33 -2.56
N THR A 1174 42.07 -45.61 -2.35
CA THR A 1174 43.30 -45.69 -3.16
C THR A 1174 44.18 -46.92 -2.86
N GLN A 1175 43.84 -47.75 -1.87
CA GLN A 1175 44.61 -48.94 -1.47
C GLN A 1175 43.94 -50.29 -1.82
N GLN A 1176 42.64 -50.34 -2.08
CA GLN A 1176 41.89 -51.60 -2.26
C GLN A 1176 41.26 -51.73 -3.66
N GLN A 1177 41.10 -52.97 -4.13
CA GLN A 1177 40.44 -53.25 -5.42
C GLN A 1177 38.92 -53.08 -5.26
N THR A 1178 38.33 -52.14 -5.98
CA THR A 1178 36.87 -51.92 -5.97
C THR A 1178 36.19 -52.81 -7.01
N ILE A 1179 35.03 -53.39 -6.65
CA ILE A 1179 34.26 -54.29 -7.52
C ILE A 1179 32.82 -53.77 -7.64
N GLY A 1180 32.44 -53.34 -8.85
CA GLY A 1180 31.07 -53.02 -9.22
C GLY A 1180 30.38 -54.20 -9.91
N VAL A 1181 29.10 -54.42 -9.62
CA VAL A 1181 28.32 -55.54 -10.16
C VAL A 1181 26.98 -55.03 -10.71
N PHE A 1182 26.89 -54.94 -12.02
CA PHE A 1182 25.74 -54.41 -12.74
C PHE A 1182 24.89 -55.59 -13.25
N HIS A 1183 23.58 -55.56 -13.02
CA HIS A 1183 22.64 -56.50 -13.64
C HIS A 1183 21.80 -55.75 -14.66
N ARG A 1184 21.57 -56.39 -15.82
CA ARG A 1184 20.91 -55.77 -16.98
C ARG A 1184 19.99 -56.76 -17.69
N ARG A 1185 19.02 -56.21 -18.42
CA ARG A 1185 17.99 -56.93 -19.17
C ARG A 1185 17.75 -56.23 -20.50
N VAL A 1186 17.81 -56.98 -21.60
CA VAL A 1186 17.67 -56.46 -22.96
C VAL A 1186 16.58 -57.19 -23.71
N THR A 1187 15.86 -56.44 -24.54
CA THR A 1187 14.76 -56.91 -25.38
C THR A 1187 15.18 -56.80 -26.85
N ASN A 1188 15.04 -57.88 -27.60
CA ASN A 1188 15.36 -57.89 -29.02
C ASN A 1188 14.19 -57.32 -29.84
N VAL A 1189 14.40 -56.14 -30.43
CA VAL A 1189 13.47 -55.47 -31.35
C VAL A 1189 13.82 -55.72 -32.82
N GLY A 1190 14.98 -56.33 -33.09
CA GLY A 1190 15.34 -56.85 -34.41
C GLY A 1190 14.72 -58.23 -34.71
N PRO A 1191 15.07 -58.83 -35.87
CA PRO A 1191 14.74 -60.23 -36.17
C PRO A 1191 15.37 -61.20 -35.15
N PRO A 1192 14.96 -62.49 -35.11
CA PRO A 1192 15.65 -63.52 -34.34
C PRO A 1192 17.16 -63.50 -34.63
N SER A 1193 17.97 -63.50 -33.58
CA SER A 1193 19.40 -63.22 -33.69
C SER A 1193 20.18 -63.67 -32.45
N VAL A 1194 21.46 -63.99 -32.66
CA VAL A 1194 22.44 -64.23 -31.61
C VAL A 1194 23.30 -62.98 -31.45
N TYR A 1195 23.51 -62.54 -30.22
CA TYR A 1195 24.38 -61.43 -29.89
C TYR A 1195 25.55 -61.92 -29.03
N ASN A 1196 26.78 -61.68 -29.47
CA ASN A 1196 28.00 -62.04 -28.75
C ASN A 1196 28.64 -60.80 -28.12
N VAL A 1197 29.19 -60.93 -26.92
CA VAL A 1197 29.83 -59.82 -26.21
C VAL A 1197 31.23 -59.53 -26.76
N THR A 1198 31.56 -58.25 -26.92
CA THR A 1198 32.91 -57.72 -27.09
C THR A 1198 33.16 -56.70 -25.99
N ILE A 1199 34.32 -56.76 -25.33
CA ILE A 1199 34.68 -55.86 -24.23
C ILE A 1199 35.88 -55.02 -24.66
N LYS A 1200 35.85 -53.73 -24.36
CA LYS A 1200 37.04 -52.85 -24.36
C LYS A 1200 37.23 -52.33 -22.94
N ALA A 1201 38.41 -52.53 -22.36
CA ALA A 1201 38.76 -52.06 -21.03
C ALA A 1201 40.20 -51.48 -21.02
N PRO A 1202 40.47 -50.41 -20.24
CA PRO A 1202 41.78 -49.81 -20.13
C PRO A 1202 42.66 -50.59 -19.13
N LYS A 1203 43.98 -50.35 -19.17
CA LYS A 1203 44.93 -50.95 -18.22
C LYS A 1203 44.53 -50.60 -16.78
N GLY A 1204 44.25 -51.62 -15.96
CA GLY A 1204 43.83 -51.46 -14.57
C GLY A 1204 42.38 -51.87 -14.28
N VAL A 1205 41.53 -52.01 -15.31
CA VAL A 1205 40.12 -52.44 -15.18
C VAL A 1205 39.91 -53.81 -15.83
N GLU A 1206 39.37 -54.75 -15.07
CA GLU A 1206 38.94 -56.08 -15.52
C GLU A 1206 37.40 -56.09 -15.63
N ILE A 1207 36.85 -56.57 -16.75
CA ILE A 1207 35.40 -56.64 -16.95
C ILE A 1207 35.01 -58.04 -17.42
N ALA A 1208 34.09 -58.69 -16.69
CA ALA A 1208 33.59 -60.02 -16.98
C ALA A 1208 32.05 -60.00 -17.13
N VAL A 1209 31.53 -60.75 -18.11
CA VAL A 1209 30.10 -60.72 -18.49
C VAL A 1209 29.55 -62.14 -18.52
N ARG A 1210 28.36 -62.36 -17.95
CA ARG A 1210 27.69 -63.67 -17.91
C ARG A 1210 26.19 -63.53 -18.23
N PRO A 1211 25.65 -64.30 -19.20
CA PRO A 1211 26.35 -65.11 -20.20
C PRO A 1211 27.16 -64.24 -21.18
N THR A 1212 28.07 -64.83 -21.95
CA THR A 1212 28.87 -64.15 -22.99
C THR A 1212 28.15 -64.04 -24.34
N SER A 1213 27.05 -64.76 -24.52
CA SER A 1213 26.17 -64.69 -25.69
C SER A 1213 24.70 -64.67 -25.28
N LEU A 1214 23.86 -64.02 -26.09
CA LEU A 1214 22.42 -63.91 -25.88
C LEU A 1214 21.67 -64.42 -27.13
N LEU A 1215 20.82 -65.43 -26.92
CA LEU A 1215 20.02 -66.07 -27.98
C LEU A 1215 18.56 -65.60 -27.91
N PHE A 1216 18.08 -65.00 -29.00
CA PHE A 1216 16.69 -64.57 -29.17
C PHE A 1216 16.04 -65.32 -30.33
N THR A 1217 15.00 -66.12 -30.03
CA THR A 1217 14.28 -66.94 -31.02
C THR A 1217 13.05 -66.24 -31.61
N ARG A 1218 12.57 -65.17 -30.98
CA ARG A 1218 11.47 -64.32 -31.46
C ARG A 1218 11.67 -62.85 -31.11
N PRO A 1219 11.07 -61.90 -31.85
CA PRO A 1219 10.99 -60.49 -31.44
C PRO A 1219 10.37 -60.32 -30.06
N LEU A 1220 10.68 -59.21 -29.39
CA LEU A 1220 10.23 -58.83 -28.04
C LEU A 1220 10.59 -59.83 -26.92
N GLN A 1221 11.40 -60.85 -27.19
CA GLN A 1221 11.95 -61.73 -26.15
C GLN A 1221 12.98 -60.95 -25.32
N LYS A 1222 12.85 -61.02 -23.98
CA LYS A 1222 13.74 -60.37 -23.01
C LYS A 1222 14.78 -61.37 -22.48
N ARG A 1223 16.04 -60.95 -22.31
CA ARG A 1223 17.13 -61.75 -21.72
C ARG A 1223 17.91 -60.91 -20.71
N SER A 1224 18.39 -61.52 -19.63
CA SER A 1224 19.18 -60.85 -18.59
C SER A 1224 20.65 -61.30 -18.62
N PHE A 1225 21.55 -60.39 -18.23
CA PHE A 1225 22.98 -60.64 -18.07
C PHE A 1225 23.55 -59.84 -16.90
N LYS A 1226 24.71 -60.30 -16.39
CA LYS A 1226 25.46 -59.69 -15.28
C LYS A 1226 26.82 -59.23 -15.78
N VAL A 1227 27.21 -58.01 -15.46
CA VAL A 1227 28.54 -57.43 -15.71
C VAL A 1227 29.23 -57.22 -14.37
N VAL A 1228 30.46 -57.71 -14.24
CA VAL A 1228 31.32 -57.50 -13.07
C VAL A 1228 32.51 -56.66 -13.53
N VAL A 1229 32.66 -55.46 -12.96
CA VAL A 1229 33.76 -54.54 -13.22
C VAL A 1229 34.65 -54.52 -11.98
N LYS A 1230 35.90 -54.97 -12.10
CA LYS A 1230 36.90 -54.85 -11.03
C LYS A 1230 37.93 -53.80 -11.43
N ALA A 1231 38.10 -52.76 -10.61
CA ALA A 1231 39.08 -51.71 -10.84
C ALA A 1231 40.18 -51.80 -9.79
N LYS A 1232 41.44 -51.88 -10.25
CA LYS A 1232 42.60 -51.83 -9.35
C LYS A 1232 42.73 -50.43 -8.72
N PRO A 1233 43.26 -50.33 -7.49
CA PRO A 1233 43.58 -49.03 -6.89
C PRO A 1233 44.47 -48.19 -7.81
N MET A 1234 44.19 -46.88 -7.88
CA MET A 1234 44.96 -45.92 -8.66
C MET A 1234 45.79 -45.02 -7.75
N ALA A 1235 47.08 -44.86 -8.06
CA ALA A 1235 47.97 -43.95 -7.35
C ALA A 1235 47.91 -42.52 -7.92
N GLY A 1236 47.96 -41.53 -7.03
CA GLY A 1236 48.04 -40.10 -7.34
C GLY A 1236 46.76 -39.32 -7.01
N THR A 1237 46.94 -38.11 -6.48
CA THR A 1237 45.92 -37.17 -5.95
C THR A 1237 45.11 -36.42 -7.02
N THR A 1238 45.10 -36.89 -8.27
CA THR A 1238 44.45 -36.23 -9.41
C THR A 1238 43.23 -37.02 -9.87
N PHE A 1239 42.12 -36.32 -10.09
CA PHE A 1239 40.90 -36.87 -10.70
C PHE A 1239 41.24 -37.57 -12.02
N LYS A 1240 40.84 -38.85 -12.16
CA LYS A 1240 41.15 -39.69 -13.33
C LYS A 1240 39.91 -40.44 -13.81
N VAL A 1241 39.64 -40.33 -15.11
CA VAL A 1241 38.54 -41.01 -15.79
C VAL A 1241 39.09 -42.16 -16.64
N LEU A 1242 38.62 -43.39 -16.39
CA LEU A 1242 38.95 -44.57 -17.17
C LEU A 1242 37.72 -45.03 -17.98
N SER A 1243 37.82 -44.89 -19.30
CA SER A 1243 36.79 -45.30 -20.25
C SER A 1243 36.90 -46.76 -20.65
N ALA A 1244 35.80 -47.49 -20.53
CA ALA A 1244 35.59 -48.83 -21.03
C ALA A 1244 34.26 -48.91 -21.81
N SER A 1245 34.04 -50.01 -22.55
CA SER A 1245 32.73 -50.26 -23.16
C SER A 1245 32.43 -51.74 -23.36
N LEU A 1246 31.22 -52.12 -22.97
CA LEU A 1246 30.55 -53.35 -23.36
C LEU A 1246 29.94 -53.15 -24.76
N VAL A 1247 30.07 -54.13 -25.66
CA VAL A 1247 29.47 -54.07 -27.00
C VAL A 1247 28.87 -55.43 -27.35
N TRP A 1248 27.55 -55.49 -27.49
CA TRP A 1248 26.87 -56.66 -28.07
C TRP A 1248 26.89 -56.55 -29.59
N LYS A 1249 27.32 -57.62 -30.28
CA LYS A 1249 27.37 -57.70 -31.75
C LYS A 1249 26.53 -58.86 -32.26
N SER A 1250 25.71 -58.57 -33.27
CA SER A 1250 25.13 -59.56 -34.18
C SER A 1250 25.52 -59.25 -35.63
N ILE A 1251 24.99 -59.99 -36.59
CA ILE A 1251 25.35 -59.86 -38.03
C ILE A 1251 25.02 -58.45 -38.57
N HIS A 1252 23.90 -57.86 -38.13
CA HIS A 1252 23.41 -56.56 -38.62
C HIS A 1252 23.36 -55.45 -37.56
N HIS A 1253 23.52 -55.78 -36.28
CA HIS A 1253 23.33 -54.84 -35.16
C HIS A 1253 24.54 -54.80 -34.23
N ILE A 1254 24.87 -53.61 -33.72
CA ILE A 1254 25.92 -53.38 -32.74
C ILE A 1254 25.38 -52.43 -31.69
N VAL A 1255 25.37 -52.86 -30.43
CA VAL A 1255 24.76 -52.17 -29.29
C VAL A 1255 25.87 -51.89 -28.28
N ARG A 1256 26.27 -50.63 -28.11
CA ARG A 1256 27.34 -50.21 -27.19
C ARG A 1256 26.76 -49.70 -25.87
N SER A 1257 27.38 -50.11 -24.78
CA SER A 1257 27.15 -49.60 -23.42
C SER A 1257 28.49 -49.06 -22.88
N PRO A 1258 28.61 -47.74 -22.62
CA PRO A 1258 29.81 -47.17 -22.03
C PRO A 1258 29.91 -47.56 -20.54
N ILE A 1259 31.14 -47.74 -20.06
CA ILE A 1259 31.45 -48.10 -18.68
C ILE A 1259 32.54 -47.14 -18.20
N VAL A 1260 32.31 -46.42 -17.12
CA VAL A 1260 33.26 -45.42 -16.59
C VAL A 1260 33.71 -45.81 -15.19
N VAL A 1261 35.02 -45.70 -14.94
CA VAL A 1261 35.61 -45.87 -13.60
C VAL A 1261 36.35 -44.57 -13.25
N TYR A 1262 36.15 -44.04 -12.05
CA TYR A 1262 36.75 -42.76 -11.64
C TYR A 1262 37.09 -42.68 -10.15
N THR A 1263 38.02 -41.78 -9.83
CA THR A 1263 38.30 -41.26 -8.47
C THR A 1263 37.79 -39.82 -8.38
N LEU A 1264 37.27 -39.43 -7.22
CA LEU A 1264 37.11 -38.01 -6.88
C LEU A 1264 38.47 -37.42 -6.47
N GLN A 1265 38.50 -36.11 -6.29
CA GLN A 1265 39.56 -35.40 -5.59
C GLN A 1265 39.02 -35.07 -4.19
N ASP A 1266 39.81 -35.38 -3.15
CA ASP A 1266 39.51 -35.03 -1.75
C ASP A 1266 39.71 -33.52 -1.51
#